data_AF-A0A1I3T0A3-F1
#
_entry.id   AF-A0A1I3T0A3-F1
#
_cell.length_a   1.000
_cell.length_b   1.000
_cell.length_c   1.000
_cell.angle_alpha   90.00
_cell.angle_beta   90.00
_cell.angle_gamma   90.00
#
_symmetry.space_group_name_H-M   'P 1'
#
loop_
_entity.id
_entity.type
_entity.pdbx_description
1 polymer ?
#
loop_
_entity_poly.entity_id
_entity_poly.type
_entity_poly.pdbx_seq_one_letter_code
_entity_poly.pdbx_strand_id
1 'polypeptide(L)'
;MTTISSDDAVAIIGVSFRLPQCSNWRELIDVLAEGRDCIRPIPDSRVANTKQPLTGNEKEGGWLDEITGFDHRYFGIALSEAEYIDPRQRIGLQLATEAIINAGYTPEELSNAHTAVLVAAHGGPHPDLFQSLSGQGQANPFAFIGSLHAFSAGRIAYLLDLRGPVFAIDTGCSSFLVALHEARNKILTGEADFALVGGCELVLGALPQHSETPGGLGVESTTDRCRPFDAMADGAGFGEGGGFVLLKRLSRAYQDNDVIHAVIRGSAVNHDGSRSNGITAPSSAAQTEVITAAWRQAGVTAADIGYIEAHGTGTKIGDPIEVQGLIDVFATYQARQEPCIISSVKGNFGHLSGMAGLAGLVRIMAQFKTSQIFPTVHFQQLNPLCGSTEELPIHVSSSCESWARQGQRPYCAGLSGFGLSGTNVHLVVEEAPSAVRASKGGAVDERLVLVSAQTAQDLSTYLAAIADTLSSTEASINEIADILMLGRRHLPFRWSCTALSISHLVEQLENRDSISSSLPSSSSSLSVGLIFDDYSPIDTQILVKRGEAFPAFQHTIKQAENLCSRENWTPRQRWIIWLLGNHAVLAKFGIAIDLLLAHGAGKLAAQVIDGTLELADALHLADVQITDSTFDKQRLQAVLQKQPELCLVRFNRSGELATAINALGYQSYDGESALLTLLGDWFVSGADLNWQQGFERKINRRLELPYAPFIATNCWPETIANPAMVSDAVLHVSEQNSGESVEEILLTQAKEVLKEPGLTLEDDFFAVGGNSLNGEQLIVRLNEVLGTDLKLLELLDCLDLNEFCQLAKDSISSPTVSTLTSPSVEVRDNENVLSGQQLAIWAAMEISGESGAYNVPAAVFINAEVDIIWLEDTLTELVLKQPMLRCSLKYNEGGVSPVIHPPMQIKLVHTEIDLTEYTIAAGIPALTQRLRQMVEEPLSPYDIPPTRFELIQVNFSDGGRQVLLLNFHHLFFDGWSWRLVLAALSGNKIAPPVRDYFDYVVGQYSLLESEQGRNLEVFWAEYLANMPSLLLPSDGDGGRASDLQGANLPVMISKEVTEKLKLMAMNSRVTVQMLMLTTWAALQWQISAQHDICVAMPVANRQMKDENTIGCYVNTVIVRTRIEPHQPFRAVLNTVRQASLNAISHSAFPADRIQKLMANIPYHLTMFDFQNDVDPIRGFGGNGAAVELLDVDPNGAKYPLNFTCIEYGNELQARLEYSASLFSQDTAYQWLNVYVDALTRLVTLGEDIDLFTLFDGQGDTLSDVPDFQF
;
A
#
# COMPACT_ATOMS: atom_id res chain seq x y z
N MET A 1 12.06 -30.68 39.41
CA MET A 1 12.06 -30.02 38.09
C MET A 1 10.71 -29.34 37.95
N THR A 2 10.66 -28.03 38.15
CA THR A 2 9.50 -27.21 37.79
C THR A 2 9.42 -27.20 36.28
N THR A 3 8.41 -27.86 35.70
CA THR A 3 8.07 -27.71 34.29
C THR A 3 7.77 -26.24 34.05
N ILE A 4 8.57 -25.58 33.21
CA ILE A 4 8.29 -24.21 32.76
C ILE A 4 6.90 -24.20 32.13
N SER A 5 6.07 -23.22 32.50
CA SER A 5 4.71 -23.10 31.97
C SER A 5 4.77 -22.87 30.45
N SER A 6 3.76 -23.33 29.72
CA SER A 6 3.60 -22.94 28.31
C SER A 6 3.49 -21.42 28.12
N ASP A 7 3.19 -20.67 29.18
CA ASP A 7 3.15 -19.22 29.16
C ASP A 7 4.53 -18.55 29.18
N ASP A 8 5.59 -19.27 29.56
CA ASP A 8 6.96 -18.75 29.70
C ASP A 8 7.86 -19.13 28.50
N ALA A 9 7.26 -19.75 27.46
CA ALA A 9 7.95 -20.22 26.26
C ALA A 9 7.34 -19.64 24.97
N VAL A 10 8.16 -19.57 23.92
CA VAL A 10 7.77 -18.99 22.63
C VAL A 10 7.97 -20.02 21.53
N ALA A 11 6.90 -20.30 20.79
CA ALA A 11 6.88 -21.20 19.64
C ALA A 11 7.38 -20.47 18.38
N ILE A 12 8.16 -21.17 17.57
CA ILE A 12 8.43 -20.81 16.17
C ILE A 12 7.33 -21.46 15.34
N ILE A 13 6.44 -20.64 14.77
CA ILE A 13 5.25 -21.09 14.04
C ILE A 13 5.37 -20.93 12.53
N GLY A 14 6.31 -20.12 12.05
CA GLY A 14 6.62 -19.97 10.63
C GLY A 14 8.11 -19.79 10.41
N VAL A 15 8.61 -20.30 9.28
CA VAL A 15 10.02 -20.25 8.92
C VAL A 15 10.13 -20.04 7.41
N SER A 16 11.00 -19.13 7.00
CA SER A 16 11.46 -18.98 5.62
C SER A 16 12.97 -18.80 5.62
N PHE A 17 13.65 -19.30 4.59
CA PHE A 17 15.08 -19.10 4.44
C PHE A 17 15.52 -19.21 2.98
N ARG A 18 16.66 -18.60 2.68
CA ARG A 18 17.46 -18.83 1.48
C ARG A 18 18.91 -18.95 1.91
N LEU A 19 19.50 -20.09 1.60
CA LEU A 19 20.89 -20.44 1.88
C LEU A 19 21.54 -20.90 0.56
N PRO A 20 22.88 -20.93 0.46
CA PRO A 20 23.56 -21.36 -0.75
C PRO A 20 23.10 -22.76 -1.18
N GLN A 21 22.61 -22.88 -2.42
CA GLN A 21 22.09 -24.12 -3.01
C GLN A 21 20.90 -24.77 -2.27
N CYS A 22 20.21 -24.04 -1.37
CA CYS A 22 19.02 -24.55 -0.70
C CYS A 22 18.01 -23.45 -0.30
N SER A 23 16.77 -23.64 -0.73
CA SER A 23 15.67 -22.68 -0.60
C SER A 23 14.46 -23.24 0.15
N ASN A 24 14.45 -24.54 0.45
CA ASN A 24 13.36 -25.24 1.13
C ASN A 24 13.89 -26.37 2.03
N TRP A 25 13.01 -26.94 2.86
CA TRP A 25 13.36 -27.98 3.83
C TRP A 25 13.98 -29.23 3.20
N ARG A 26 13.51 -29.66 2.03
CA ARG A 26 14.01 -30.85 1.36
C ARG A 26 15.46 -30.65 0.92
N GLU A 27 15.71 -29.57 0.18
CA GLU A 27 17.07 -29.21 -0.25
C GLU A 27 18.02 -29.03 0.93
N LEU A 28 17.57 -28.37 2.01
CA LEU A 28 18.38 -28.19 3.21
C LEU A 28 18.73 -29.54 3.85
N ILE A 29 17.77 -30.46 4.00
CA ILE A 29 18.01 -31.79 4.57
C ILE A 29 18.99 -32.57 3.70
N ASP A 30 18.84 -32.55 2.37
CA ASP A 30 19.74 -33.25 1.45
C ASP A 30 21.18 -32.70 1.56
N VAL A 31 21.36 -31.38 1.53
CA VAL A 31 22.67 -30.71 1.70
C VAL A 31 23.33 -31.08 3.04
N LEU A 32 22.55 -31.05 4.13
CA LEU A 32 23.07 -31.33 5.46
C LEU A 32 23.40 -32.82 5.65
N ALA A 33 22.52 -33.72 5.20
CA ALA A 33 22.70 -35.17 5.33
C ALA A 33 23.90 -35.69 4.52
N GLU A 34 24.13 -35.13 3.34
CA GLU A 34 25.30 -35.43 2.52
C GLU A 34 26.61 -34.84 3.07
N GLY A 35 26.52 -33.88 4.00
CA GLY A 35 27.68 -33.11 4.44
C GLY A 35 28.29 -32.29 3.30
N ARG A 36 27.44 -31.72 2.43
CA ARG A 36 27.87 -31.00 1.24
C ARG A 36 28.51 -29.66 1.60
N ASP A 37 29.66 -29.38 0.98
CA ASP A 37 30.33 -28.07 0.96
C ASP A 37 29.72 -27.21 -0.15
N CYS A 38 29.07 -26.11 0.23
CA CYS A 38 28.39 -25.21 -0.71
C CYS A 38 29.23 -23.98 -1.10
N ILE A 39 30.47 -23.88 -0.62
CA ILE A 39 31.39 -22.80 -0.98
C ILE A 39 31.94 -23.07 -2.39
N ARG A 40 31.91 -22.04 -3.24
CA ARG A 40 32.25 -22.13 -4.67
C ARG A 40 32.64 -20.76 -5.24
N PRO A 41 33.14 -20.68 -6.48
CA PRO A 41 33.24 -19.40 -7.20
C PRO A 41 31.88 -18.72 -7.33
N ILE A 42 31.87 -17.38 -7.49
CA ILE A 42 30.63 -16.64 -7.70
C ILE A 42 29.90 -17.15 -8.97
N PRO A 43 28.57 -17.32 -8.96
CA PRO A 43 27.85 -17.87 -10.11
C PRO A 43 27.93 -16.96 -11.34
N ASP A 44 28.15 -17.55 -12.52
CA ASP A 44 28.22 -16.82 -13.81
C ASP A 44 26.93 -16.01 -14.08
N SER A 45 25.77 -16.58 -13.72
CA SER A 45 24.48 -15.89 -13.83
C SER A 45 24.41 -14.64 -12.96
N ARG A 46 24.95 -14.70 -11.74
CA ARG A 46 24.98 -13.55 -10.82
C ARG A 46 25.90 -12.47 -11.34
N VAL A 47 27.06 -12.85 -11.87
CA VAL A 47 28.00 -11.93 -12.52
C VAL A 47 27.33 -11.25 -13.73
N ALA A 48 26.60 -12.02 -14.55
CA ALA A 48 25.89 -11.47 -15.71
C ALA A 48 24.76 -10.49 -15.31
N ASN A 49 23.95 -10.84 -14.31
CA ASN A 49 22.81 -10.02 -13.88
C ASN A 49 23.24 -8.73 -13.16
N THR A 50 24.30 -8.78 -12.36
CA THR A 50 24.81 -7.62 -11.61
C THR A 50 25.89 -6.83 -12.37
N LYS A 51 26.40 -7.40 -13.47
CA LYS A 51 27.57 -6.93 -14.23
C LYS A 51 28.80 -6.67 -13.37
N GLN A 52 28.98 -7.47 -12.32
CA GLN A 52 30.08 -7.33 -11.36
C GLN A 52 31.42 -7.70 -12.04
N PRO A 53 32.46 -6.84 -11.98
CA PRO A 53 33.73 -7.13 -12.63
C PRO A 53 34.50 -8.24 -11.91
N LEU A 54 35.11 -9.14 -12.69
CA LEU A 54 36.00 -10.18 -12.19
C LEU A 54 37.47 -9.84 -12.51
N THR A 55 38.35 -10.17 -11.57
CA THR A 55 39.81 -10.00 -11.62
C THR A 55 40.55 -11.33 -11.75
N GLY A 56 39.87 -12.46 -11.53
CA GLY A 56 40.44 -13.81 -11.56
C GLY A 56 41.14 -14.21 -10.26
N ASN A 57 41.02 -13.41 -9.21
CA ASN A 57 41.62 -13.61 -7.89
C ASN A 57 40.58 -13.49 -6.75
N GLU A 58 39.30 -13.60 -7.09
CA GLU A 58 38.19 -13.60 -6.14
C GLU A 58 38.27 -14.83 -5.23
N LYS A 59 37.97 -14.64 -3.94
CA LYS A 59 37.77 -15.72 -2.99
C LYS A 59 36.49 -16.49 -3.33
N GLU A 60 36.48 -17.79 -3.03
CA GLU A 60 35.25 -18.58 -3.06
C GLU A 60 34.34 -18.25 -1.86
N GLY A 61 33.04 -18.49 -2.00
CA GLY A 61 32.05 -18.13 -0.98
C GLY A 61 30.79 -18.99 -1.05
N GLY A 62 30.01 -18.96 0.03
CA GLY A 62 28.65 -19.49 0.04
C GLY A 62 27.71 -18.51 -0.64
N TRP A 63 27.58 -18.58 -1.97
CA TRP A 63 26.84 -17.60 -2.76
C TRP A 63 25.37 -17.96 -2.94
N LEU A 64 24.48 -16.96 -2.80
CA LEU A 64 23.14 -17.03 -3.38
C LEU A 64 23.25 -16.86 -4.91
N ASP A 65 22.44 -17.62 -5.66
CA ASP A 65 22.47 -17.58 -7.14
C ASP A 65 21.85 -16.31 -7.71
N GLU A 66 20.84 -15.77 -7.03
CA GLU A 66 20.07 -14.62 -7.49
C GLU A 66 19.86 -13.62 -6.34
N ILE A 67 20.11 -12.33 -6.61
CA ILE A 67 19.94 -11.22 -5.66
C ILE A 67 19.23 -9.99 -6.25
N THR A 68 18.92 -10.01 -7.55
CA THR A 68 18.41 -8.86 -8.32
C THR A 68 16.89 -8.83 -8.41
N GLY A 69 16.24 -9.99 -8.31
CA GLY A 69 14.82 -10.23 -8.47
C GLY A 69 14.00 -9.79 -7.26
N PHE A 70 12.88 -9.11 -7.51
CA PHE A 70 11.94 -8.70 -6.47
C PHE A 70 10.54 -8.48 -7.07
N ASP A 71 9.51 -8.96 -6.36
CA ASP A 71 8.11 -8.78 -6.77
C ASP A 71 7.56 -7.45 -6.26
N HIS A 72 8.05 -6.36 -6.85
CA HIS A 72 7.69 -5.00 -6.43
C HIS A 72 6.18 -4.72 -6.52
N ARG A 73 5.48 -5.34 -7.49
CA ARG A 73 4.02 -5.21 -7.66
C ARG A 73 3.24 -5.85 -6.53
N TYR A 74 3.67 -7.02 -6.04
CA TYR A 74 3.05 -7.64 -4.86
C TYR A 74 3.07 -6.71 -3.65
N PHE A 75 4.15 -5.96 -3.47
CA PHE A 75 4.33 -5.03 -2.34
C PHE A 75 3.85 -3.59 -2.62
N GLY A 76 3.26 -3.31 -3.78
CA GLY A 76 2.81 -1.96 -4.14
C GLY A 76 3.95 -0.93 -4.25
N ILE A 77 5.15 -1.37 -4.65
CA ILE A 77 6.34 -0.53 -4.82
C ILE A 77 6.56 -0.27 -6.32
N ALA A 78 6.76 1.00 -6.68
CA ALA A 78 7.17 1.40 -8.02
C ALA A 78 8.50 0.74 -8.41
N LEU A 79 8.68 0.39 -9.69
CA LEU A 79 9.94 -0.26 -10.12
C LEU A 79 11.14 0.69 -9.90
N SER A 80 10.96 1.98 -10.18
CA SER A 80 11.97 3.02 -9.92
C SER A 80 12.42 3.08 -8.48
N GLU A 81 11.51 2.92 -7.52
CA GLU A 81 11.89 2.87 -6.12
C GLU A 81 12.59 1.53 -5.82
N ALA A 82 12.03 0.42 -6.30
CA ALA A 82 12.53 -0.93 -6.02
C ALA A 82 13.99 -1.14 -6.47
N GLU A 83 14.41 -0.53 -7.57
CA GLU A 83 15.80 -0.54 -8.04
C GLU A 83 16.77 0.04 -7.01
N TYR A 84 16.35 1.10 -6.30
CA TYR A 84 17.17 1.76 -5.28
C TYR A 84 16.99 1.18 -3.87
N ILE A 85 16.17 0.14 -3.69
CA ILE A 85 16.11 -0.60 -2.42
C ILE A 85 17.25 -1.63 -2.38
N ASP A 86 18.02 -1.60 -1.29
CA ASP A 86 19.09 -2.56 -1.07
C ASP A 86 18.55 -4.01 -1.19
N PRO A 87 19.20 -4.88 -1.98
CA PRO A 87 18.79 -6.27 -2.15
C PRO A 87 18.54 -7.02 -0.84
N ARG A 88 19.28 -6.69 0.23
CA ARG A 88 19.08 -7.29 1.56
C ARG A 88 17.67 -6.98 2.10
N GLN A 89 17.16 -5.78 1.87
CA GLN A 89 15.80 -5.39 2.27
C GLN A 89 14.73 -6.03 1.38
N ARG A 90 14.96 -6.11 0.06
CA ARG A 90 14.02 -6.73 -0.90
C ARG A 90 13.81 -8.21 -0.60
N ILE A 91 14.91 -8.96 -0.52
CA ILE A 91 14.90 -10.38 -0.17
C ILE A 91 14.34 -10.55 1.26
N GLY A 92 14.72 -9.67 2.19
CA GLY A 92 14.20 -9.67 3.55
C GLY A 92 12.68 -9.52 3.61
N LEU A 93 12.09 -8.63 2.83
CA LEU A 93 10.64 -8.39 2.77
C LEU A 93 9.88 -9.60 2.18
N GLN A 94 10.43 -10.21 1.13
CA GLN A 94 9.88 -11.47 0.61
C GLN A 94 9.92 -12.56 1.68
N LEU A 95 11.08 -12.80 2.30
CA LEU A 95 11.23 -13.84 3.32
C LEU A 95 10.35 -13.59 4.55
N ALA A 96 10.21 -12.34 4.99
CA ALA A 96 9.30 -11.96 6.07
C ALA A 96 7.85 -12.37 5.76
N THR A 97 7.40 -12.11 4.53
CA THR A 97 6.07 -12.50 4.03
C THR A 97 5.93 -14.02 3.91
N GLU A 98 6.95 -14.71 3.40
CA GLU A 98 6.98 -16.17 3.31
C GLU A 98 6.88 -16.83 4.70
N ALA A 99 7.53 -16.29 5.72
CA ALA A 99 7.45 -16.83 7.07
C ALA A 99 6.02 -16.75 7.64
N ILE A 100 5.27 -15.69 7.31
CA ILE A 100 3.85 -15.55 7.67
C ILE A 100 3.00 -16.59 6.93
N ILE A 101 3.20 -16.72 5.62
CA ILE A 101 2.46 -17.67 4.78
C ILE A 101 2.74 -19.12 5.18
N ASN A 102 4.01 -19.45 5.47
CA ASN A 102 4.43 -20.77 5.92
C ASN A 102 3.89 -21.10 7.32
N ALA A 103 3.58 -20.10 8.16
CA ALA A 103 2.84 -20.29 9.41
C ALA A 103 1.35 -20.58 9.20
N GLY A 104 0.85 -20.53 7.95
CA GLY A 104 -0.56 -20.72 7.61
C GLY A 104 -1.42 -19.47 7.81
N TYR A 105 -0.81 -18.30 7.98
CA TYR A 105 -1.47 -16.99 8.08
C TYR A 105 -1.36 -16.24 6.76
N THR A 106 -2.28 -15.31 6.49
CA THR A 106 -2.09 -14.32 5.43
C THR A 106 -1.57 -12.99 6.00
N PRO A 107 -0.88 -12.14 5.21
CA PRO A 107 -0.53 -10.80 5.63
C PRO A 107 -1.73 -9.99 6.13
N GLU A 108 -2.89 -10.14 5.49
CA GLU A 108 -4.13 -9.45 5.85
C GLU A 108 -4.67 -9.90 7.22
N GLU A 109 -4.46 -11.16 7.62
CA GLU A 109 -4.82 -11.63 8.97
C GLU A 109 -3.94 -11.04 10.07
N LEU A 110 -2.71 -10.63 9.73
CA LEU A 110 -1.77 -9.99 10.67
C LEU A 110 -1.72 -8.47 10.54
N SER A 111 -2.36 -7.87 9.52
CA SER A 111 -2.55 -6.43 9.42
C SER A 111 -3.26 -5.90 10.67
N ASN A 112 -2.81 -4.78 11.19
CA ASN A 112 -3.19 -4.19 12.47
C ASN A 112 -2.87 -5.01 13.73
N ALA A 113 -2.29 -6.22 13.62
CA ALA A 113 -1.86 -6.96 14.79
C ALA A 113 -0.64 -6.30 15.46
N HIS A 114 -0.52 -6.46 16.79
CA HIS A 114 0.66 -6.05 17.56
C HIS A 114 1.83 -7.02 17.32
N THR A 115 2.32 -7.06 16.08
CA THR A 115 3.45 -7.89 15.65
C THR A 115 4.72 -7.07 15.73
N ALA A 116 5.68 -7.50 16.56
CA ALA A 116 7.01 -6.91 16.59
C ALA A 116 7.81 -7.29 15.34
N VAL A 117 8.65 -6.39 14.83
CA VAL A 117 9.54 -6.65 13.69
C VAL A 117 10.98 -6.39 14.11
N LEU A 118 11.80 -7.45 14.16
CA LEU A 118 13.20 -7.36 14.59
C LEU A 118 14.10 -7.90 13.49
N VAL A 119 14.81 -6.98 12.81
CA VAL A 119 15.72 -7.32 11.72
C VAL A 119 17.15 -7.29 12.22
N ALA A 120 17.88 -8.39 12.00
CA ALA A 120 19.33 -8.42 12.12
C ALA A 120 19.92 -7.56 10.99
N ALA A 121 20.38 -6.37 11.34
CA ALA A 121 20.96 -5.43 10.39
C ALA A 121 22.32 -5.95 9.91
N HIS A 122 22.67 -5.61 8.67
CA HIS A 122 23.98 -5.97 8.12
C HIS A 122 25.07 -5.10 8.78
N GLY A 123 25.96 -5.72 9.54
CA GLY A 123 27.13 -5.08 10.16
C GLY A 123 28.46 -5.45 9.49
N GLY A 124 28.39 -6.16 8.36
CA GLY A 124 29.55 -6.67 7.64
C GLY A 124 30.38 -5.58 6.94
N PRO A 125 31.61 -5.90 6.51
CA PRO A 125 32.51 -4.93 5.85
C PRO A 125 32.08 -4.56 4.42
N HIS A 126 31.03 -5.19 3.90
CA HIS A 126 30.56 -4.98 2.54
C HIS A 126 29.65 -3.75 2.46
N PRO A 127 29.81 -2.90 1.44
CA PRO A 127 28.98 -1.73 1.28
C PRO A 127 27.49 -2.11 1.14
N ASP A 128 26.62 -1.15 1.44
CA ASP A 128 25.23 -1.18 0.99
C ASP A 128 25.11 -0.67 -0.46
N LEU A 129 23.90 -0.74 -1.02
CA LEU A 129 23.63 -0.27 -2.37
C LEU A 129 23.95 1.23 -2.55
N PHE A 130 23.57 2.08 -1.58
CA PHE A 130 23.85 3.52 -1.61
C PHE A 130 25.36 3.83 -1.63
N GLN A 131 26.15 3.15 -0.81
CA GLN A 131 27.60 3.27 -0.77
C GLN A 131 28.23 2.78 -2.07
N SER A 132 27.71 1.69 -2.63
CA SER A 132 28.16 1.15 -3.92
C SER A 132 27.93 2.15 -5.06
N LEU A 133 26.73 2.75 -5.13
CA LEU A 133 26.38 3.81 -6.09
C LEU A 133 27.21 5.09 -5.88
N SER A 134 27.36 5.52 -4.63
CA SER A 134 28.12 6.72 -4.27
C SER A 134 29.60 6.58 -4.64
N GLY A 135 30.19 5.40 -4.43
CA GLY A 135 31.56 5.08 -4.84
C GLY A 135 31.79 5.15 -6.35
N GLN A 136 30.71 5.07 -7.15
CA GLN A 136 30.73 5.22 -8.60
C GLN A 136 30.29 6.63 -9.07
N GLY A 137 30.10 7.58 -8.15
CA GLY A 137 29.69 8.96 -8.47
C GLY A 137 28.20 9.13 -8.74
N GLN A 138 27.36 8.17 -8.34
CA GLN A 138 25.92 8.11 -8.64
C GLN A 138 25.07 8.21 -7.37
N ALA A 139 25.37 9.18 -6.50
CA ALA A 139 24.62 9.36 -5.26
C ALA A 139 23.14 9.65 -5.54
N ASN A 140 22.24 8.82 -4.99
CA ASN A 140 20.79 8.92 -5.19
C ASN A 140 20.06 8.96 -3.82
N PRO A 141 19.19 9.95 -3.55
CA PRO A 141 18.44 10.04 -2.30
C PRO A 141 17.52 8.85 -2.01
N PHE A 142 16.92 8.24 -3.03
CA PHE A 142 16.10 7.03 -2.87
C PHE A 142 16.95 5.84 -2.44
N ALA A 143 18.19 5.74 -2.96
CA ALA A 143 19.13 4.70 -2.54
C ALA A 143 19.55 4.88 -1.08
N PHE A 144 19.69 6.13 -0.61
CA PHE A 144 19.98 6.39 0.80
C PHE A 144 18.91 5.78 1.71
N ILE A 145 17.63 6.12 1.47
CA ILE A 145 16.50 5.54 2.24
C ILE A 145 16.40 4.02 2.02
N GLY A 146 16.64 3.57 0.79
CA GLY A 146 16.64 2.16 0.39
C GLY A 146 17.76 1.31 1.01
N SER A 147 18.80 1.92 1.57
CA SER A 147 19.93 1.24 2.23
C SER A 147 20.00 1.47 3.74
N LEU A 148 19.32 2.49 4.29
CA LEU A 148 19.32 2.76 5.73
C LEU A 148 18.82 1.56 6.55
N HIS A 149 19.59 1.15 7.55
CA HIS A 149 19.28 -0.02 8.39
C HIS A 149 17.90 0.06 9.05
N ALA A 150 17.50 1.23 9.53
CA ALA A 150 16.19 1.42 10.15
C ALA A 150 15.03 1.06 9.22
N PHE A 151 15.18 1.29 7.91
CA PHE A 151 14.17 0.98 6.91
C PHE A 151 14.09 -0.53 6.61
N SER A 152 15.12 -1.33 6.90
CA SER A 152 15.04 -2.79 6.73
C SER A 152 13.92 -3.42 7.58
N ALA A 153 13.71 -2.92 8.80
CA ALA A 153 12.61 -3.33 9.67
C ALA A 153 11.35 -2.47 9.45
N GLY A 154 11.53 -1.15 9.30
CA GLY A 154 10.42 -0.19 9.12
C GLY A 154 9.59 -0.46 7.87
N ARG A 155 10.22 -0.84 6.75
CA ARG A 155 9.54 -1.12 5.48
C ARG A 155 8.67 -2.38 5.57
N ILE A 156 9.13 -3.41 6.28
CA ILE A 156 8.32 -4.61 6.55
C ILE A 156 7.09 -4.25 7.37
N ALA A 157 7.27 -3.49 8.46
CA ALA A 157 6.16 -3.09 9.31
C ALA A 157 5.16 -2.19 8.57
N TYR A 158 5.65 -1.27 7.74
CA TYR A 158 4.82 -0.36 6.95
C TYR A 158 3.98 -1.10 5.90
N LEU A 159 4.60 -1.94 5.07
CA LEU A 159 3.93 -2.59 3.93
C LEU A 159 2.98 -3.72 4.37
N LEU A 160 3.26 -4.36 5.51
CA LEU A 160 2.41 -5.41 6.07
C LEU A 160 1.47 -4.89 7.18
N ASP A 161 1.46 -3.57 7.42
CA ASP A 161 0.64 -2.88 8.43
C ASP A 161 0.75 -3.50 9.85
N LEU A 162 1.98 -3.76 10.29
CA LEU A 162 2.28 -4.36 11.60
C LEU A 162 2.51 -3.28 12.66
N ARG A 163 1.78 -3.35 13.78
CA ARG A 163 1.70 -2.25 14.77
C ARG A 163 2.48 -2.50 16.07
N GLY A 164 3.36 -3.51 16.10
CA GLY A 164 4.23 -3.79 17.24
C GLY A 164 5.57 -3.04 17.20
N PRO A 165 6.47 -3.28 18.18
CA PRO A 165 7.78 -2.66 18.21
C PRO A 165 8.68 -3.04 17.02
N VAL A 166 9.40 -2.07 16.46
CA VAL A 166 10.24 -2.24 15.25
C VAL A 166 11.70 -1.92 15.55
N PHE A 167 12.62 -2.85 15.27
CA PHE A 167 14.06 -2.69 15.53
C PHE A 167 14.92 -3.24 14.40
N ALA A 168 15.97 -2.49 14.07
CA ALA A 168 17.14 -2.99 13.35
C ALA A 168 18.27 -3.18 14.37
N ILE A 169 18.81 -4.40 14.50
CA ILE A 169 19.77 -4.79 15.54
C ILE A 169 21.08 -5.21 14.89
N ASP A 170 22.18 -4.57 15.29
CA ASP A 170 23.54 -4.95 14.91
C ASP A 170 24.39 -5.22 16.16
N THR A 171 24.79 -6.48 16.32
CA THR A 171 25.78 -6.94 17.30
C THR A 171 26.89 -7.77 16.62
N GLY A 172 27.09 -7.58 15.31
CA GLY A 172 27.97 -8.41 14.50
C GLY A 172 27.43 -9.84 14.33
N CYS A 173 28.28 -10.85 14.51
CA CYS A 173 27.92 -12.26 14.25
C CYS A 173 26.78 -12.83 15.12
N SER A 174 26.39 -12.13 16.18
CA SER A 174 25.29 -12.51 17.09
C SER A 174 23.94 -11.83 16.78
N SER A 175 23.86 -10.95 15.78
CA SER A 175 22.69 -10.08 15.53
C SER A 175 21.35 -10.81 15.51
N PHE A 176 21.21 -11.88 14.71
CA PHE A 176 19.97 -12.65 14.64
C PHE A 176 19.56 -13.28 15.98
N LEU A 177 20.53 -13.78 16.77
CA LEU A 177 20.23 -14.41 18.05
C LEU A 177 19.87 -13.38 19.13
N VAL A 178 20.48 -12.19 19.12
CA VAL A 178 20.04 -11.06 19.95
C VAL A 178 18.62 -10.65 19.56
N ALA A 179 18.33 -10.54 18.26
CA ALA A 179 16.98 -10.23 17.79
C ALA A 179 15.94 -11.27 18.25
N LEU A 180 16.27 -12.56 18.23
CA LEU A 180 15.41 -13.62 18.79
C LEU A 180 15.23 -13.50 20.30
N HIS A 181 16.29 -13.14 21.04
CA HIS A 181 16.19 -12.92 22.48
C HIS A 181 15.23 -11.76 22.80
N GLU A 182 15.37 -10.63 22.12
CA GLU A 182 14.49 -9.47 22.30
C GLU A 182 13.05 -9.76 21.89
N ALA A 183 12.85 -10.46 20.77
CA ALA A 183 11.53 -10.86 20.32
C ALA A 183 10.82 -11.78 21.33
N ARG A 184 11.54 -12.74 21.90
CA ARG A 184 11.04 -13.59 22.98
C ARG A 184 10.61 -12.74 24.18
N ASN A 185 11.44 -11.79 24.62
CA ASN A 185 11.11 -10.93 25.75
C ASN A 185 9.85 -10.08 25.48
N LYS A 186 9.69 -9.54 24.28
CA LYS A 186 8.51 -8.76 23.87
C LYS A 186 7.22 -9.56 23.90
N ILE A 187 7.27 -10.80 23.40
CA ILE A 187 6.11 -11.71 23.49
C ILE A 187 5.78 -12.04 24.94
N LEU A 188 6.78 -12.36 25.76
CA LEU A 188 6.58 -12.79 27.14
C LEU A 188 6.10 -11.66 28.06
N THR A 189 6.55 -10.43 27.82
CA THR A 189 6.11 -9.22 28.54
C THR A 189 4.75 -8.68 28.06
N GLY A 190 4.27 -9.14 26.90
CA GLY A 190 3.00 -8.69 26.31
C GLY A 190 3.12 -7.39 25.51
N GLU A 191 4.34 -6.96 25.17
CA GLU A 191 4.57 -5.85 24.22
C GLU A 191 4.19 -6.22 22.77
N ALA A 192 4.09 -7.52 22.48
CA ALA A 192 3.71 -8.02 21.17
C ALA A 192 3.01 -9.39 21.27
N ASP A 193 2.03 -9.64 20.39
CA ASP A 193 1.33 -10.93 20.28
C ASP A 193 2.10 -11.91 19.38
N PHE A 194 2.75 -11.35 18.36
CA PHE A 194 3.62 -12.03 17.42
C PHE A 194 4.96 -11.31 17.32
N ALA A 195 6.00 -12.00 16.87
CA ALA A 195 7.24 -11.33 16.48
C ALA A 195 7.83 -11.96 15.22
N LEU A 196 8.15 -11.11 14.25
CA LEU A 196 8.79 -11.47 13.01
C LEU A 196 10.27 -11.12 13.11
N VAL A 197 11.14 -12.15 13.06
CA VAL A 197 12.57 -12.01 13.36
C VAL A 197 13.39 -12.57 12.21
N GLY A 198 14.31 -11.79 11.65
CA GLY A 198 15.07 -12.25 10.50
C GLY A 198 16.00 -11.21 9.90
N GLY A 199 16.37 -11.40 8.64
CA GLY A 199 17.25 -10.51 7.90
C GLY A 199 17.87 -11.21 6.70
N CYS A 200 18.79 -10.52 6.02
CA CYS A 200 19.53 -11.05 4.89
C CYS A 200 20.94 -10.47 4.87
N GLU A 201 21.94 -11.34 4.69
CA GLU A 201 23.34 -10.98 4.51
C GLU A 201 23.77 -11.25 3.07
N LEU A 202 24.34 -10.23 2.43
CA LEU A 202 24.84 -10.27 1.06
C LEU A 202 26.17 -9.55 0.95
N VAL A 203 27.05 -10.06 0.09
CA VAL A 203 28.25 -9.37 -0.34
C VAL A 203 27.88 -8.49 -1.54
N LEU A 204 27.90 -7.18 -1.34
CA LEU A 204 27.72 -6.18 -2.40
C LEU A 204 29.04 -5.44 -2.65
N GLY A 205 29.16 -4.78 -3.81
CA GLY A 205 30.35 -4.00 -4.16
C GLY A 205 31.51 -4.86 -4.69
N ALA A 206 32.75 -4.54 -4.33
CA ALA A 206 33.91 -5.31 -4.79
C ALA A 206 33.95 -6.70 -4.14
N LEU A 207 34.15 -7.74 -4.95
CA LEU A 207 34.27 -9.11 -4.44
C LEU A 207 35.52 -9.27 -3.58
N PRO A 208 35.47 -10.06 -2.49
CA PRO A 208 36.64 -10.38 -1.68
C PRO A 208 37.73 -11.03 -2.54
N GLN A 209 38.98 -10.60 -2.39
CA GLN A 209 40.12 -11.12 -3.15
C GLN A 209 41.15 -11.78 -2.23
N HIS A 210 41.94 -12.71 -2.78
CA HIS A 210 43.12 -13.21 -2.07
C HIS A 210 44.21 -12.14 -2.05
N SER A 211 44.80 -11.90 -0.88
CA SER A 211 45.92 -10.96 -0.70
C SER A 211 47.22 -11.72 -0.42
N GLU A 212 48.31 -11.35 -1.09
CA GLU A 212 49.66 -11.87 -0.82
C GLU A 212 50.23 -11.37 0.51
N THR A 213 49.70 -10.26 1.03
CA THR A 213 50.06 -9.70 2.33
C THR A 213 49.02 -10.12 3.36
N PRO A 214 49.39 -10.74 4.50
CA PRO A 214 48.44 -11.01 5.58
C PRO A 214 48.03 -9.68 6.24
N GLY A 215 47.07 -8.99 5.63
CA GLY A 215 46.39 -7.81 6.16
C GLY A 215 44.94 -8.18 6.49
N GLY A 216 44.50 -7.89 7.70
CA GLY A 216 43.16 -8.24 8.21
C GLY A 216 43.17 -8.53 9.72
N LEU A 217 42.01 -8.85 10.29
CA LEU A 217 41.84 -9.14 11.73
C LEU A 217 42.36 -10.54 12.15
N GLY A 218 42.90 -11.33 11.21
CA GLY A 218 43.42 -12.67 11.47
C GLY A 218 42.36 -13.75 11.70
N VAL A 219 41.10 -13.46 11.37
CA VAL A 219 39.93 -14.35 11.52
C VAL A 219 39.47 -14.99 10.21
N GLU A 220 40.04 -14.59 9.07
CA GLU A 220 39.68 -15.06 7.74
C GLU A 220 40.44 -16.35 7.38
N SER A 221 39.75 -17.30 6.76
CA SER A 221 40.38 -18.52 6.23
C SER A 221 41.25 -18.20 5.03
N THR A 222 42.38 -18.92 4.91
CA THR A 222 43.27 -18.83 3.73
C THR A 222 42.79 -19.68 2.56
N THR A 223 41.86 -20.60 2.80
CA THR A 223 41.26 -21.47 1.77
C THR A 223 39.76 -21.21 1.58
N ASP A 224 39.25 -20.06 2.07
CA ASP A 224 37.83 -19.68 2.01
C ASP A 224 36.81 -20.63 2.67
N ARG A 225 37.24 -21.63 3.44
CA ARG A 225 36.35 -22.61 4.11
C ARG A 225 36.41 -22.44 5.62
N CYS A 226 35.28 -22.60 6.28
CA CYS A 226 35.25 -22.80 7.73
C CYS A 226 35.55 -24.27 8.03
N ARG A 227 36.47 -24.55 8.96
CA ARG A 227 36.75 -25.93 9.44
C ARG A 227 36.54 -26.05 10.94
N PRO A 228 35.29 -26.04 11.41
CA PRO A 228 34.99 -25.96 12.84
C PRO A 228 35.60 -27.15 13.59
N PHE A 229 36.38 -26.84 14.62
CA PHE A 229 37.03 -27.77 15.56
C PHE A 229 38.11 -28.67 14.96
N ASP A 230 38.40 -28.57 13.65
CA ASP A 230 39.39 -29.41 12.99
C ASP A 230 40.83 -28.93 13.27
N ALA A 231 41.81 -29.85 13.24
CA ALA A 231 43.22 -29.53 13.38
C ALA A 231 43.74 -28.54 12.33
N MET A 232 43.11 -28.49 11.16
CA MET A 232 43.43 -27.57 10.07
C MET A 232 42.59 -26.28 10.08
N ALA A 233 41.85 -26.00 11.16
CA ALA A 233 41.16 -24.73 11.38
C ALA A 233 42.13 -23.54 11.20
N ASP A 234 41.86 -22.68 10.22
CA ASP A 234 42.70 -21.54 9.87
C ASP A 234 41.98 -20.19 9.83
N GLY A 235 40.65 -20.20 9.88
CA GLY A 235 39.81 -19.01 9.90
C GLY A 235 38.39 -19.30 9.38
N ALA A 236 37.61 -18.24 9.19
CA ALA A 236 36.26 -18.30 8.64
C ALA A 236 36.23 -17.93 7.15
N GLY A 237 35.53 -18.73 6.35
CA GLY A 237 35.06 -18.35 5.02
C GLY A 237 33.76 -17.55 5.12
N PHE A 238 33.44 -16.75 4.12
CA PHE A 238 32.21 -15.95 4.12
C PHE A 238 31.07 -16.68 3.37
N GLY A 239 29.84 -16.33 3.72
CA GLY A 239 28.64 -16.84 3.08
C GLY A 239 27.53 -15.79 3.06
N GLU A 240 26.59 -15.96 2.15
CA GLU A 240 25.39 -15.17 2.00
C GLU A 240 24.17 -15.99 2.42
N GLY A 241 23.09 -15.30 2.77
CA GLY A 241 21.83 -15.96 3.10
C GLY A 241 20.96 -15.12 4.00
N GLY A 242 19.71 -15.53 4.10
CA GLY A 242 18.71 -14.83 4.90
C GLY A 242 17.53 -15.70 5.23
N GLY A 243 16.63 -15.15 6.02
CA GLY A 243 15.40 -15.82 6.42
C GLY A 243 14.73 -15.13 7.59
N PHE A 244 13.48 -15.53 7.82
CA PHE A 244 12.65 -15.02 8.89
C PHE A 244 11.99 -16.17 9.64
N VAL A 245 11.75 -15.94 10.92
CA VAL A 245 10.88 -16.78 11.74
C VAL A 245 9.74 -15.95 12.32
N LEU A 246 8.55 -16.51 12.32
CA LEU A 246 7.39 -15.96 13.01
C LEU A 246 7.24 -16.64 14.37
N LEU A 247 7.21 -15.83 15.41
CA LEU A 247 7.15 -16.26 16.80
C LEU A 247 5.80 -15.94 17.42
N LYS A 248 5.39 -16.79 18.35
CA LYS A 248 4.15 -16.64 19.11
C LYS A 248 4.29 -17.27 20.49
N ARG A 249 3.56 -16.77 21.50
CA ARG A 249 3.53 -17.42 22.82
C ARG A 249 3.05 -18.87 22.65
N LEU A 250 3.75 -19.84 23.25
CA LEU A 250 3.46 -21.26 23.06
C LEU A 250 2.02 -21.63 23.45
N SER A 251 1.51 -21.10 24.57
CA SER A 251 0.12 -21.32 24.99
C SER A 251 -0.90 -20.85 23.95
N ARG A 252 -0.64 -19.72 23.28
CA ARG A 252 -1.49 -19.21 22.21
C ARG A 252 -1.35 -20.02 20.92
N ALA A 253 -0.14 -20.48 20.59
CA ALA A 253 0.09 -21.36 19.45
C ALA A 253 -0.74 -22.65 19.54
N TYR A 254 -0.89 -23.22 20.74
CA TYR A 254 -1.79 -24.35 20.96
C TYR A 254 -3.27 -23.98 20.81
N GLN A 255 -3.69 -22.83 21.32
CA GLN A 255 -5.09 -22.39 21.22
C GLN A 255 -5.52 -22.19 19.77
N ASP A 256 -4.62 -21.66 18.94
CA ASP A 256 -4.89 -21.36 17.54
C ASP A 256 -4.57 -22.55 16.60
N ASN A 257 -4.17 -23.71 17.16
CA ASN A 257 -3.77 -24.92 16.43
C ASN A 257 -2.72 -24.66 15.35
N ASP A 258 -1.68 -23.88 15.72
CA ASP A 258 -0.55 -23.59 14.85
C ASP A 258 0.33 -24.83 14.65
N VAL A 259 0.97 -24.94 13.48
CA VAL A 259 2.16 -25.79 13.34
C VAL A 259 3.28 -25.16 14.15
N ILE A 260 3.89 -25.95 15.03
CA ILE A 260 5.04 -25.53 15.81
C ILE A 260 6.25 -26.24 15.22
N HIS A 261 7.24 -25.49 14.75
CA HIS A 261 8.48 -26.04 14.20
C HIS A 261 9.49 -26.37 15.30
N ALA A 262 9.57 -25.50 16.30
CA ALA A 262 10.41 -25.65 17.48
C ALA A 262 9.94 -24.68 18.58
N VAL A 263 10.47 -24.83 19.78
CA VAL A 263 10.16 -23.93 20.90
C VAL A 263 11.43 -23.37 21.53
N ILE A 264 11.46 -22.06 21.74
CA ILE A 264 12.53 -21.37 22.46
C ILE A 264 12.19 -21.36 23.96
N ARG A 265 12.89 -22.19 24.74
CA ARG A 265 12.65 -22.36 26.18
C ARG A 265 13.32 -21.28 27.02
N GLY A 266 14.52 -20.88 26.62
CA GLY A 266 15.28 -19.83 27.30
C GLY A 266 16.37 -19.28 26.40
N SER A 267 16.82 -18.07 26.73
CA SER A 267 17.91 -17.39 26.06
C SER A 267 18.59 -16.41 27.00
N ALA A 268 19.88 -16.18 26.79
CA ALA A 268 20.64 -15.18 27.53
C ALA A 268 21.60 -14.44 26.61
N VAL A 269 21.88 -13.18 26.96
CA VAL A 269 22.84 -12.30 26.28
C VAL A 269 23.80 -11.76 27.33
N ASN A 270 25.11 -11.73 27.04
CA ASN A 270 26.09 -11.03 27.84
C ASN A 270 27.20 -10.41 26.97
N HIS A 271 28.26 -9.91 27.59
CA HIS A 271 29.40 -9.32 26.90
C HIS A 271 30.73 -9.78 27.50
N ASP A 272 31.74 -10.06 26.68
CA ASP A 272 33.08 -10.48 27.12
C ASP A 272 33.71 -9.50 28.12
N GLY A 273 33.54 -8.20 27.87
CA GLY A 273 34.08 -7.15 28.72
C GLY A 273 35.61 -7.20 28.76
N SER A 274 36.22 -6.88 29.89
CA SER A 274 37.69 -6.93 30.04
C SER A 274 38.25 -8.33 30.29
N ARG A 275 37.43 -9.39 30.15
CA ARG A 275 37.84 -10.79 30.37
C ARG A 275 38.57 -11.40 29.18
N SER A 276 38.52 -10.74 28.03
CA SER A 276 39.22 -11.15 26.82
C SER A 276 40.55 -10.40 26.64
N ASN A 277 41.46 -10.99 25.88
CA ASN A 277 42.78 -10.41 25.56
C ASN A 277 42.71 -9.43 24.37
N GLY A 278 41.70 -8.55 24.37
CA GLY A 278 41.42 -7.60 23.29
C GLY A 278 39.94 -7.57 22.91
N ILE A 279 39.49 -6.47 22.31
CA ILE A 279 38.07 -6.25 22.00
C ILE A 279 37.48 -7.30 21.04
N THR A 280 38.31 -7.87 20.15
CA THR A 280 37.92 -8.90 19.18
C THR A 280 38.24 -10.32 19.63
N ALA A 281 38.88 -10.50 20.79
CA ALA A 281 39.21 -11.81 21.32
C ALA A 281 38.01 -12.36 22.13
N PRO A 282 37.64 -13.64 21.99
CA PRO A 282 36.54 -14.22 22.76
C PRO A 282 36.97 -14.56 24.20
N SER A 283 35.99 -14.79 25.09
CA SER A 283 36.22 -15.21 26.47
C SER A 283 35.46 -16.48 26.85
N SER A 284 36.17 -17.57 27.19
CA SER A 284 35.53 -18.82 27.63
C SER A 284 34.70 -18.64 28.90
N ALA A 285 35.14 -17.75 29.81
CA ALA A 285 34.41 -17.44 31.03
C ALA A 285 33.07 -16.73 30.75
N ALA A 286 33.03 -15.80 29.79
CA ALA A 286 31.80 -15.13 29.40
C ALA A 286 30.85 -16.07 28.64
N GLN A 287 31.39 -16.94 27.78
CA GLN A 287 30.62 -17.98 27.10
C GLN A 287 30.01 -18.98 28.09
N THR A 288 30.78 -19.39 29.10
CA THR A 288 30.28 -20.25 30.20
C THR A 288 29.11 -19.61 30.93
N GLU A 289 29.23 -18.32 31.24
CA GLU A 289 28.20 -17.55 31.94
C GLU A 289 26.91 -17.45 31.13
N VAL A 290 26.98 -17.09 29.84
CA VAL A 290 25.78 -16.93 29.01
C VAL A 290 25.06 -18.26 28.77
N ILE A 291 25.81 -19.34 28.54
CA ILE A 291 25.23 -20.68 28.37
C ILE A 291 24.55 -21.14 29.66
N THR A 292 25.22 -20.98 30.80
CA THR A 292 24.65 -21.31 32.12
C THR A 292 23.39 -20.50 32.41
N ALA A 293 23.38 -19.20 32.09
CA ALA A 293 22.22 -18.34 32.28
C ALA A 293 21.03 -18.79 31.41
N ALA A 294 21.27 -19.10 30.14
CA ALA A 294 20.23 -19.59 29.23
C ALA A 294 19.66 -20.94 29.69
N TRP A 295 20.50 -21.88 30.12
CA TRP A 295 20.06 -23.18 30.63
C TRP A 295 19.25 -23.05 31.92
N ARG A 296 19.68 -22.15 32.81
CA ARG A 296 18.95 -21.83 34.03
C ARG A 296 17.58 -21.22 33.73
N GLN A 297 17.50 -20.29 32.79
CA GLN A 297 16.22 -19.68 32.38
C GLN A 297 15.30 -20.71 31.73
N ALA A 298 15.84 -21.65 30.94
CA ALA A 298 15.11 -22.74 30.32
C ALA A 298 14.78 -23.90 31.29
N GLY A 299 15.30 -23.89 32.52
CA GLY A 299 15.04 -24.93 33.51
C GLY A 299 15.62 -26.31 33.14
N VAL A 300 16.63 -26.35 32.26
CA VAL A 300 17.25 -27.57 31.74
C VAL A 300 18.56 -27.89 32.46
N THR A 301 18.96 -29.16 32.42
CA THR A 301 20.25 -29.65 32.91
C THR A 301 21.12 -30.14 31.75
N ALA A 302 22.40 -30.43 32.03
CA ALA A 302 23.30 -31.02 31.03
C ALA A 302 22.75 -32.32 30.40
N ALA A 303 21.98 -33.10 31.14
CA ALA A 303 21.40 -34.35 30.63
C ALA A 303 20.26 -34.13 29.62
N ASP A 304 19.63 -32.95 29.63
CA ASP A 304 18.51 -32.64 28.76
C ASP A 304 18.98 -32.13 27.38
N ILE A 305 20.15 -31.49 27.31
CA ILE A 305 20.74 -30.99 26.07
C ILE A 305 21.41 -32.15 25.31
N GLY A 306 20.82 -32.55 24.17
CA GLY A 306 21.32 -33.63 23.33
C GLY A 306 22.29 -33.18 22.23
N TYR A 307 22.26 -31.90 21.87
CA TYR A 307 23.02 -31.33 20.76
C TYR A 307 23.36 -29.86 21.03
N ILE A 308 24.52 -29.39 20.57
CA ILE A 308 24.84 -27.96 20.55
C ILE A 308 25.27 -27.57 19.14
N GLU A 309 24.51 -26.64 18.55
CA GLU A 309 24.97 -25.87 17.40
C GLU A 309 25.87 -24.75 17.90
N ALA A 310 27.16 -24.92 17.69
CA ALA A 310 28.18 -24.02 18.16
C ALA A 310 28.29 -22.77 17.28
N HIS A 311 28.96 -21.74 17.80
CA HIS A 311 29.41 -20.64 16.97
C HIS A 311 30.47 -21.13 15.95
N GLY A 312 31.42 -21.95 16.37
CA GLY A 312 32.24 -22.86 15.53
C GLY A 312 32.68 -22.24 14.21
N THR A 313 33.54 -21.23 14.28
CA THR A 313 33.98 -20.46 13.10
C THR A 313 35.12 -21.11 12.33
N GLY A 314 35.79 -22.11 12.90
CA GLY A 314 36.99 -22.68 12.29
C GLY A 314 38.23 -21.82 12.54
N THR A 315 38.21 -20.97 13.56
CA THR A 315 39.37 -20.12 13.90
C THR A 315 40.31 -20.84 14.86
N LYS A 316 41.63 -20.62 14.67
CA LYS A 316 42.68 -21.27 15.48
C LYS A 316 42.53 -21.07 16.99
N ILE A 317 42.00 -19.92 17.40
CA ILE A 317 41.87 -19.51 18.80
C ILE A 317 40.42 -19.59 19.29
N GLY A 318 39.44 -19.24 18.44
CA GLY A 318 38.04 -19.20 18.85
C GLY A 318 37.47 -20.58 19.16
N ASP A 319 37.77 -21.58 18.33
CA ASP A 319 37.24 -22.93 18.52
C ASP A 319 37.72 -23.57 19.84
N PRO A 320 39.02 -23.52 20.22
CA PRO A 320 39.46 -23.96 21.56
C PRO A 320 38.80 -23.20 22.72
N ILE A 321 38.56 -21.90 22.57
CA ILE A 321 37.91 -21.08 23.62
C ILE A 321 36.45 -21.49 23.81
N GLU A 322 35.73 -21.75 22.72
CA GLU A 322 34.36 -22.24 22.76
C GLU A 322 34.27 -23.65 23.37
N VAL A 323 35.17 -24.56 22.99
CA VAL A 323 35.27 -25.88 23.61
C VAL A 323 35.55 -25.77 25.10
N GLN A 324 36.48 -24.89 25.52
CA GLN A 324 36.76 -24.68 26.94
C GLN A 324 35.54 -24.15 27.69
N GLY A 325 34.79 -23.20 27.11
CA GLY A 325 33.55 -22.70 27.71
C GLY A 325 32.52 -23.83 27.91
N LEU A 326 32.38 -24.73 26.95
CA LEU A 326 31.51 -25.90 27.09
C LEU A 326 31.99 -26.87 28.18
N ILE A 327 33.29 -27.13 28.27
CA ILE A 327 33.88 -27.95 29.36
C ILE A 327 33.48 -27.38 30.72
N ASP A 328 33.62 -26.07 30.89
CA ASP A 328 33.33 -25.38 32.16
C ASP A 328 31.82 -25.41 32.50
N VAL A 329 30.94 -25.29 31.50
CA VAL A 329 29.49 -25.46 31.67
C VAL A 329 29.16 -26.88 32.13
N PHE A 330 29.70 -27.91 31.46
CA PHE A 330 29.43 -29.31 31.82
C PHE A 330 30.00 -29.68 33.20
N ALA A 331 31.14 -29.10 33.59
CA ALA A 331 31.69 -29.25 34.93
C ALA A 331 30.75 -28.66 36.01
N THR A 332 30.02 -27.59 35.70
CA THR A 332 29.08 -26.93 36.61
C THR A 332 27.82 -27.80 36.88
N TYR A 333 27.37 -28.60 35.90
CA TYR A 333 26.10 -29.33 35.95
C TYR A 333 26.19 -30.84 36.30
N GLN A 334 27.33 -31.31 36.82
CA GLN A 334 27.72 -32.72 36.95
C GLN A 334 27.90 -33.42 35.59
N ALA A 335 28.93 -34.27 35.50
CA ALA A 335 29.29 -34.94 34.26
C ALA A 335 28.18 -35.89 33.78
N ARG A 336 27.84 -35.76 32.49
CA ARG A 336 27.01 -36.71 31.74
C ARG A 336 27.79 -38.00 31.46
N GLN A 337 27.08 -39.13 31.31
CA GLN A 337 27.72 -40.42 30.98
C GLN A 337 28.22 -40.48 29.53
N GLU A 338 27.50 -39.84 28.62
CA GLU A 338 27.84 -39.77 27.19
C GLU A 338 28.14 -38.32 26.79
N PRO A 339 29.20 -38.07 26.00
CA PRO A 339 29.54 -36.73 25.51
C PRO A 339 28.38 -36.06 24.76
N CYS A 340 28.25 -34.74 24.91
CA CYS A 340 27.29 -33.96 24.14
C CYS A 340 27.75 -33.83 22.69
N ILE A 341 26.85 -34.05 21.73
CA ILE A 341 27.19 -33.82 20.33
C ILE A 341 27.27 -32.32 20.07
N ILE A 342 28.32 -31.89 19.37
CA ILE A 342 28.51 -30.53 18.90
C ILE A 342 28.75 -30.52 17.39
N SER A 343 28.25 -29.49 16.71
CA SER A 343 28.50 -29.27 15.28
C SER A 343 28.41 -27.78 14.93
N SER A 344 28.83 -27.44 13.71
CA SER A 344 28.63 -26.09 13.15
C SER A 344 28.27 -26.16 11.67
N VAL A 345 27.18 -25.51 11.31
CA VAL A 345 26.70 -25.35 9.93
C VAL A 345 27.60 -24.50 9.04
N LYS A 346 28.54 -23.75 9.63
CA LYS A 346 29.44 -22.86 8.87
C LYS A 346 30.35 -23.61 7.92
N GLY A 347 30.61 -24.90 8.19
CA GLY A 347 31.32 -25.76 7.24
C GLY A 347 30.54 -26.01 5.93
N ASN A 348 29.21 -25.94 5.96
CA ASN A 348 28.37 -26.09 4.77
C ASN A 348 28.29 -24.80 3.96
N PHE A 349 27.93 -23.69 4.62
CA PHE A 349 27.51 -22.45 3.94
C PHE A 349 28.46 -21.26 4.13
N GLY A 350 29.52 -21.42 4.92
CA GLY A 350 30.37 -20.30 5.32
C GLY A 350 29.77 -19.51 6.48
N HIS A 351 30.40 -18.38 6.82
CA HIS A 351 29.92 -17.50 7.86
C HIS A 351 28.99 -16.41 7.28
N LEU A 352 27.69 -16.51 7.57
CA LEU A 352 26.65 -15.57 7.13
C LEU A 352 26.54 -14.30 7.99
N SER A 353 27.67 -13.78 8.49
CA SER A 353 27.74 -12.60 9.39
C SER A 353 26.61 -12.53 10.43
N GLY A 354 25.77 -11.50 10.41
CA GLY A 354 24.65 -11.30 11.36
C GLY A 354 23.55 -12.35 11.27
N MET A 355 23.45 -13.07 10.15
CA MET A 355 22.50 -14.16 9.89
C MET A 355 23.06 -15.55 10.18
N ALA A 356 24.29 -15.68 10.69
CA ALA A 356 24.89 -16.98 10.99
C ALA A 356 24.08 -17.82 11.99
N GLY A 357 23.41 -17.17 12.94
CA GLY A 357 22.53 -17.84 13.90
C GLY A 357 21.29 -18.48 13.25
N LEU A 358 20.78 -17.92 12.16
CA LEU A 358 19.63 -18.47 11.43
C LEU A 358 19.99 -19.82 10.80
N ALA A 359 21.14 -19.92 10.13
CA ALA A 359 21.61 -21.16 9.53
C ALA A 359 21.71 -22.28 10.58
N GLY A 360 22.19 -21.95 11.77
CA GLY A 360 22.24 -22.89 12.90
C GLY A 360 20.87 -23.30 13.41
N LEU A 361 19.94 -22.34 13.51
CA LEU A 361 18.56 -22.61 13.93
C LEU A 361 17.82 -23.53 12.94
N VAL A 362 17.93 -23.28 11.64
CA VAL A 362 17.26 -24.12 10.62
C VAL A 362 17.89 -25.52 10.54
N ARG A 363 19.20 -25.66 10.81
CA ARG A 363 19.84 -26.97 10.98
C ARG A 363 19.25 -27.73 12.17
N ILE A 364 19.13 -27.09 13.34
CA ILE A 364 18.49 -27.71 14.52
C ILE A 364 17.07 -28.19 14.18
N MET A 365 16.26 -27.35 13.51
CA MET A 365 14.90 -27.71 13.12
C MET A 365 14.86 -28.87 12.10
N ALA A 366 15.80 -28.90 11.15
CA ALA A 366 15.94 -30.02 10.21
C ALA A 366 16.30 -31.32 10.95
N GLN A 367 17.19 -31.27 11.95
CA GLN A 367 17.53 -32.42 12.79
C GLN A 367 16.34 -32.93 13.61
N PHE A 368 15.49 -32.03 14.12
CA PHE A 368 14.23 -32.43 14.76
C PHE A 368 13.29 -33.15 13.78
N LYS A 369 13.13 -32.62 12.57
CA LYS A 369 12.27 -33.20 11.52
C LYS A 369 12.73 -34.60 11.11
N THR A 370 14.03 -34.85 11.03
CA THR A 370 14.58 -36.15 10.58
C THR A 370 14.93 -37.10 11.72
N SER A 371 15.00 -36.62 12.97
CA SER A 371 15.60 -37.35 14.10
C SER A 371 17.03 -37.83 13.79
N GLN A 372 17.80 -37.01 13.08
CA GLN A 372 19.19 -37.26 12.73
C GLN A 372 20.08 -36.11 13.19
N ILE A 373 21.33 -36.41 13.49
CA ILE A 373 22.41 -35.45 13.64
C ILE A 373 23.16 -35.40 12.31
N PHE A 374 23.36 -34.20 11.77
CA PHE A 374 24.11 -34.01 10.54
C PHE A 374 25.60 -33.82 10.82
N PRO A 375 26.50 -34.21 9.88
CA PRO A 375 27.94 -34.08 10.04
C PRO A 375 28.41 -32.61 10.07
N THR A 376 29.51 -32.34 10.78
CA THR A 376 30.30 -31.11 10.61
C THR A 376 31.21 -31.28 9.41
N VAL A 377 30.97 -30.49 8.36
CA VAL A 377 31.76 -30.52 7.12
C VAL A 377 33.20 -30.11 7.42
N HIS A 378 34.15 -30.77 6.74
CA HIS A 378 35.60 -30.60 6.89
C HIS A 378 36.22 -31.08 8.21
N PHE A 379 35.46 -31.68 9.12
CA PHE A 379 36.02 -32.27 10.33
C PHE A 379 36.61 -33.66 10.06
N GLN A 380 37.91 -33.83 10.32
CA GLN A 380 38.64 -35.10 10.24
C GLN A 380 39.31 -35.44 11.57
N GLN A 381 39.95 -34.47 12.20
CA GLN A 381 40.68 -34.65 13.45
C GLN A 381 40.49 -33.44 14.34
N LEU A 382 40.20 -33.67 15.63
CA LEU A 382 40.06 -32.59 16.61
C LEU A 382 41.35 -31.75 16.72
N ASN A 383 41.17 -30.43 16.74
CA ASN A 383 42.24 -29.48 17.02
C ASN A 383 42.94 -29.82 18.35
N PRO A 384 44.26 -30.06 18.38
CA PRO A 384 44.98 -30.40 19.60
C PRO A 384 44.86 -29.35 20.71
N LEU A 385 44.58 -28.09 20.37
CA LEU A 385 44.35 -27.02 21.35
C LEU A 385 43.02 -27.18 22.12
N CYS A 386 42.08 -27.98 21.61
CA CYS A 386 40.82 -28.29 22.28
C CYS A 386 40.95 -29.42 23.34
N GLY A 387 42.07 -30.15 23.35
CA GLY A 387 42.31 -31.26 24.29
C GLY A 387 42.24 -32.65 23.65
N SER A 388 42.19 -33.69 24.49
CA SER A 388 42.11 -35.10 24.07
C SER A 388 40.66 -35.57 23.98
N THR A 389 40.29 -36.25 22.89
CA THR A 389 38.91 -36.72 22.64
C THR A 389 38.37 -37.68 23.70
N GLU A 390 39.24 -38.43 24.40
CA GLU A 390 38.82 -39.41 25.43
C GLU A 390 38.33 -38.75 26.73
N GLU A 391 38.69 -37.49 26.98
CA GLU A 391 38.42 -36.78 28.23
C GLU A 391 37.38 -35.65 28.07
N LEU A 392 36.93 -35.39 26.84
CA LEU A 392 36.04 -34.27 26.55
C LEU A 392 34.56 -34.62 26.83
N PRO A 393 33.79 -33.73 27.47
CA PRO A 393 32.35 -33.90 27.67
C PRO A 393 31.55 -33.65 26.38
N ILE A 394 32.23 -33.51 25.24
CA ILE A 394 31.68 -33.18 23.92
C ILE A 394 32.23 -34.11 22.84
N HIS A 395 31.48 -34.27 21.76
CA HIS A 395 31.85 -35.04 20.58
C HIS A 395 31.46 -34.28 19.31
N VAL A 396 32.39 -34.10 18.36
CA VAL A 396 32.09 -33.47 17.07
C VAL A 396 31.58 -34.53 16.10
N SER A 397 30.38 -34.32 15.55
CA SER A 397 29.79 -35.29 14.61
C SER A 397 30.49 -35.22 13.26
N SER A 398 31.01 -36.35 12.78
CA SER A 398 31.72 -36.47 11.48
C SER A 398 30.92 -37.18 10.39
N SER A 399 29.73 -37.70 10.71
CA SER A 399 28.85 -38.43 9.80
C SER A 399 27.39 -38.16 10.14
N CYS A 400 26.48 -38.42 9.22
CA CYS A 400 25.05 -38.39 9.54
C CYS A 400 24.70 -39.60 10.43
N GLU A 401 24.13 -39.34 11.61
CA GLU A 401 23.81 -40.36 12.62
C GLU A 401 22.38 -40.21 13.15
N SER A 402 21.80 -41.29 13.67
CA SER A 402 20.47 -41.21 14.29
C SER A 402 20.54 -40.49 15.63
N TRP A 403 19.68 -39.50 15.84
CA TRP A 403 19.53 -38.85 17.14
C TRP A 403 18.64 -39.70 18.04
N ALA A 404 19.25 -40.53 18.89
CA ALA A 404 18.49 -41.43 19.75
C ALA A 404 17.66 -40.68 20.80
N ARG A 405 16.34 -40.94 20.83
CA ARG A 405 15.42 -40.34 21.81
C ARG A 405 15.60 -40.95 23.19
N GLN A 406 15.78 -40.09 24.19
CA GLN A 406 15.87 -40.49 25.60
C GLN A 406 14.47 -40.59 26.23
N GLY A 407 13.82 -41.75 26.06
CA GLY A 407 12.47 -41.99 26.58
C GLY A 407 11.39 -41.17 25.84
N GLN A 408 10.50 -40.51 26.57
CA GLN A 408 9.46 -39.62 26.01
C GLN A 408 9.87 -38.13 26.01
N ARG A 409 11.13 -37.81 26.29
CA ARG A 409 11.59 -36.42 26.31
C ARG A 409 11.67 -35.87 24.87
N PRO A 410 11.30 -34.60 24.65
CA PRO A 410 11.55 -33.92 23.38
C PRO A 410 13.06 -33.75 23.18
N TYR A 411 13.52 -33.70 21.93
CA TYR A 411 14.91 -33.32 21.67
C TYR A 411 15.16 -31.88 22.11
N CYS A 412 16.34 -31.61 22.66
CA CYS A 412 16.71 -30.26 23.07
C CYS A 412 18.14 -29.95 22.62
N ALA A 413 18.32 -28.75 22.09
CA ALA A 413 19.56 -28.25 21.53
C ALA A 413 19.94 -26.89 22.12
N GLY A 414 21.24 -26.68 22.33
CA GLY A 414 21.82 -25.35 22.53
C GLY A 414 22.17 -24.70 21.19
N LEU A 415 22.00 -23.39 21.06
CA LEU A 415 22.41 -22.61 19.89
C LEU A 415 23.23 -21.40 20.35
N SER A 416 24.50 -21.32 19.92
CA SER A 416 25.44 -20.27 20.32
C SER A 416 25.75 -19.29 19.19
N GLY A 417 25.90 -18.01 19.52
CA GLY A 417 26.49 -17.01 18.64
C GLY A 417 27.29 -15.98 19.42
N PHE A 418 28.55 -15.80 19.01
CA PHE A 418 29.51 -14.93 19.69
C PHE A 418 29.97 -13.85 18.71
N GLY A 419 29.54 -12.62 18.94
CA GLY A 419 29.84 -11.48 18.10
C GLY A 419 31.30 -11.05 18.26
N LEU A 420 31.90 -10.60 17.16
CA LEU A 420 33.27 -10.07 17.14
C LEU A 420 33.45 -8.83 18.05
N SER A 421 32.35 -8.12 18.37
CA SER A 421 32.33 -7.01 19.33
C SER A 421 32.43 -7.46 20.79
N GLY A 422 32.30 -8.76 21.06
CA GLY A 422 32.26 -9.35 22.40
C GLY A 422 30.86 -9.65 22.93
N THR A 423 29.79 -9.39 22.16
CA THR A 423 28.40 -9.74 22.55
C THR A 423 28.15 -11.23 22.34
N ASN A 424 27.79 -11.96 23.40
CA ASN A 424 27.52 -13.40 23.33
C ASN A 424 26.04 -13.69 23.55
N VAL A 425 25.50 -14.66 22.83
CA VAL A 425 24.14 -15.16 22.98
C VAL A 425 24.11 -16.67 22.99
N HIS A 426 23.26 -17.24 23.85
CA HIS A 426 22.92 -18.66 23.80
C HIS A 426 21.40 -18.85 23.93
N LEU A 427 20.83 -19.73 23.11
CA LEU A 427 19.42 -20.15 23.19
C LEU A 427 19.31 -21.64 23.48
N VAL A 428 18.24 -22.01 24.18
CA VAL A 428 17.80 -23.40 24.37
C VAL A 428 16.57 -23.62 23.50
N VAL A 429 16.72 -24.47 22.48
CA VAL A 429 15.69 -24.79 21.48
C VAL A 429 15.23 -26.23 21.70
N GLU A 430 13.93 -26.45 21.77
CA GLU A 430 13.31 -27.74 22.00
C GLU A 430 12.45 -28.15 20.80
N GLU A 431 12.41 -29.46 20.53
CA GLU A 431 11.52 -30.07 19.54
C GLU A 431 10.06 -29.71 19.82
N ALA A 432 9.29 -29.53 18.74
CA ALA A 432 7.87 -29.31 18.85
C ALA A 432 7.17 -30.49 19.58
N PRO A 433 6.29 -30.22 20.56
CA PRO A 433 5.57 -31.25 21.27
C PRO A 433 4.66 -32.05 20.32
N SER A 434 4.62 -33.38 20.48
CA SER A 434 3.79 -34.25 19.64
C SER A 434 2.32 -33.85 19.75
N ALA A 435 1.73 -33.37 18.65
CA ALA A 435 0.34 -32.96 18.62
C ALA A 435 -0.59 -34.13 19.01
N VAL A 436 -1.43 -33.93 20.04
CA VAL A 436 -2.52 -34.87 20.37
C VAL A 436 -3.54 -34.79 19.24
N ARG A 437 -3.48 -35.75 18.31
CA ARG A 437 -4.37 -35.82 17.15
C ARG A 437 -5.80 -36.11 17.63
N ALA A 438 -6.69 -35.13 17.56
CA ALA A 438 -8.12 -35.40 17.61
C ALA A 438 -8.54 -35.96 16.24
N SER A 439 -8.62 -37.28 16.10
CA SER A 439 -9.22 -37.90 14.92
C SER A 439 -10.72 -37.61 14.89
N LYS A 440 -11.14 -36.47 14.33
CA LYS A 440 -12.52 -36.28 13.92
C LYS A 440 -12.69 -36.78 12.49
N GLY A 441 -12.70 -38.10 12.36
CA GLY A 441 -13.25 -38.77 11.17
C GLY A 441 -14.76 -38.57 11.14
N GLY A 442 -15.22 -37.43 10.62
CA GLY A 442 -16.57 -37.27 10.12
C GLY A 442 -16.67 -37.87 8.71
N ALA A 443 -17.88 -38.22 8.26
CA ALA A 443 -18.12 -38.65 6.89
C ALA A 443 -17.55 -37.61 5.91
N VAL A 444 -16.80 -38.07 4.90
CA VAL A 444 -16.16 -37.17 3.95
C VAL A 444 -17.19 -36.65 2.97
N ASP A 445 -17.51 -35.37 3.08
CA ASP A 445 -18.18 -34.62 2.02
C ASP A 445 -17.18 -34.10 1.00
N GLU A 446 -17.62 -33.99 -0.24
CA GLU A 446 -16.90 -33.39 -1.35
C GLU A 446 -16.43 -31.97 -1.00
N ARG A 447 -15.15 -31.68 -1.24
CA ARG A 447 -14.51 -30.39 -0.94
C ARG A 447 -14.06 -29.70 -2.21
N LEU A 448 -14.36 -28.41 -2.32
CA LEU A 448 -13.81 -27.54 -3.36
C LEU A 448 -12.38 -27.13 -2.98
N VAL A 449 -11.46 -27.28 -3.92
CA VAL A 449 -10.07 -26.85 -3.79
C VAL A 449 -9.80 -25.81 -4.86
N LEU A 450 -9.18 -24.70 -4.47
CA LEU A 450 -8.89 -23.56 -5.33
C LEU A 450 -7.38 -23.30 -5.28
N VAL A 451 -6.77 -23.10 -6.44
CA VAL A 451 -5.35 -22.76 -6.57
C VAL A 451 -5.22 -21.68 -7.61
N SER A 452 -4.33 -20.72 -7.38
CA SER A 452 -4.09 -19.64 -8.35
C SER A 452 -2.67 -19.13 -8.30
N ALA A 453 -2.19 -18.61 -9.43
CA ALA A 453 -0.88 -17.97 -9.57
C ALA A 453 -0.94 -16.77 -10.54
N GLN A 454 0.14 -15.99 -10.62
CA GLN A 454 0.18 -14.85 -11.54
C GLN A 454 0.32 -15.26 -13.01
N THR A 455 0.99 -16.39 -13.29
CA THR A 455 1.16 -16.89 -14.65
C THR A 455 0.73 -18.36 -14.76
N ALA A 456 0.40 -18.82 -15.97
CA ALA A 456 0.09 -20.22 -16.22
C ALA A 456 1.27 -21.16 -15.85
N GLN A 457 2.50 -20.71 -16.06
CA GLN A 457 3.70 -21.47 -15.71
C GLN A 457 3.88 -21.60 -14.20
N ASP A 458 3.65 -20.51 -13.46
CA ASP A 458 3.69 -20.51 -12.00
C ASP A 458 2.58 -21.38 -11.43
N LEU A 459 1.38 -21.35 -12.03
CA LEU A 459 0.27 -22.21 -11.62
C LEU A 459 0.63 -23.69 -11.77
N SER A 460 1.19 -24.08 -12.91
CA SER A 460 1.64 -25.47 -13.14
C SER A 460 2.73 -25.91 -12.15
N THR A 461 3.68 -25.02 -11.86
CA THR A 461 4.74 -25.26 -10.87
C THR A 461 4.19 -25.37 -9.46
N TYR A 462 3.22 -24.50 -9.12
CA TYR A 462 2.58 -24.47 -7.82
C TYR A 462 1.73 -25.73 -7.58
N LEU A 463 0.93 -26.16 -8.57
CA LEU A 463 0.15 -27.40 -8.50
C LEU A 463 1.05 -28.62 -8.29
N ALA A 464 2.22 -28.66 -8.96
CA ALA A 464 3.23 -29.71 -8.75
C ALA A 464 3.75 -29.74 -7.31
N ALA A 465 4.13 -28.58 -6.77
CA ALA A 465 4.64 -28.46 -5.42
C ALA A 465 3.58 -28.88 -4.37
N ILE A 466 2.31 -28.54 -4.60
CA ILE A 466 1.20 -29.01 -3.76
C ILE A 466 1.10 -30.54 -3.85
N ALA A 467 1.07 -31.14 -5.03
CA ALA A 467 0.96 -32.59 -5.20
C ALA A 467 2.08 -33.35 -4.46
N ASP A 468 3.32 -32.87 -4.59
CA ASP A 468 4.50 -33.44 -3.91
C ASP A 468 4.35 -33.35 -2.39
N THR A 469 3.91 -32.20 -1.88
CA THR A 469 3.69 -32.00 -0.43
C THR A 469 2.58 -32.90 0.11
N LEU A 470 1.47 -33.01 -0.64
CA LEU A 470 0.31 -33.80 -0.22
C LEU A 470 0.56 -35.31 -0.28
N SER A 471 1.50 -35.78 -1.10
CA SER A 471 1.84 -37.21 -1.21
C SER A 471 2.36 -37.84 0.10
N SER A 472 2.84 -37.01 1.03
CA SER A 472 3.35 -37.46 2.34
C SER A 472 2.62 -36.82 3.53
N THR A 473 1.52 -36.10 3.29
CA THR A 473 0.79 -35.40 4.36
C THR A 473 -0.12 -36.32 5.15
N GLU A 474 -0.24 -36.03 6.45
CA GLU A 474 -1.25 -36.64 7.33
C GLU A 474 -2.45 -35.71 7.59
N ALA A 475 -2.47 -34.53 6.94
CA ALA A 475 -3.59 -33.61 7.01
C ALA A 475 -4.83 -34.16 6.29
N SER A 476 -6.01 -33.79 6.78
CA SER A 476 -7.29 -34.09 6.15
C SER A 476 -7.56 -33.18 4.96
N ILE A 477 -8.36 -33.65 4.00
CA ILE A 477 -8.79 -32.85 2.85
C ILE A 477 -9.52 -31.56 3.26
N ASN A 478 -10.21 -31.56 4.40
CA ASN A 478 -10.89 -30.37 4.92
C ASN A 478 -9.88 -29.27 5.27
N GLU A 479 -8.82 -29.62 5.99
CA GLU A 479 -7.77 -28.66 6.39
C GLU A 479 -7.04 -28.10 5.16
N ILE A 480 -6.70 -28.97 4.19
CA ILE A 480 -6.04 -28.55 2.94
C ILE A 480 -6.93 -27.60 2.13
N ALA A 481 -8.20 -27.97 1.93
CA ALA A 481 -9.14 -27.16 1.19
C ALA A 481 -9.38 -25.80 1.86
N ASP A 482 -9.55 -25.76 3.19
CA ASP A 482 -9.76 -24.51 3.92
C ASP A 482 -8.55 -23.56 3.80
N ILE A 483 -7.32 -24.09 3.84
CA ILE A 483 -6.11 -23.24 3.70
C ILE A 483 -5.96 -22.72 2.27
N LEU A 484 -6.13 -23.57 1.26
CA LEU A 484 -5.99 -23.16 -0.14
C LEU A 484 -7.10 -22.18 -0.57
N MET A 485 -8.29 -22.30 0.02
CA MET A 485 -9.44 -21.44 -0.29
C MET A 485 -9.48 -20.14 0.53
N LEU A 486 -9.20 -20.20 1.84
CA LEU A 486 -9.38 -19.05 2.75
C LEU A 486 -8.06 -18.43 3.19
N GLY A 487 -6.96 -19.17 3.10
CA GLY A 487 -5.63 -18.76 3.57
C GLY A 487 -4.67 -18.42 2.44
N ARG A 488 -5.17 -18.19 1.21
CA ARG A 488 -4.38 -17.81 0.05
C ARG A 488 -5.08 -16.68 -0.71
N ARG A 489 -4.29 -15.80 -1.31
CA ARG A 489 -4.79 -14.78 -2.25
C ARG A 489 -5.17 -15.46 -3.57
N HIS A 490 -6.27 -15.03 -4.17
CA HIS A 490 -6.71 -15.50 -5.48
C HIS A 490 -6.15 -14.64 -6.61
N LEU A 491 -5.28 -15.22 -7.41
CA LEU A 491 -4.52 -14.59 -8.49
C LEU A 491 -5.17 -14.87 -9.86
N PRO A 492 -4.74 -14.22 -10.96
CA PRO A 492 -5.45 -14.27 -12.25
C PRO A 492 -5.53 -15.65 -12.92
N PHE A 493 -4.47 -16.46 -12.86
CA PHE A 493 -4.52 -17.82 -13.41
C PHE A 493 -5.02 -18.76 -12.33
N ARG A 494 -6.17 -19.39 -12.58
CA ARG A 494 -6.96 -20.10 -11.56
C ARG A 494 -7.21 -21.54 -11.99
N TRP A 495 -7.17 -22.43 -11.01
CA TRP A 495 -7.50 -23.84 -11.14
C TRP A 495 -8.40 -24.24 -9.97
N SER A 496 -9.37 -25.11 -10.24
CA SER A 496 -10.24 -25.66 -9.21
C SER A 496 -10.52 -27.13 -9.47
N CYS A 497 -10.81 -27.87 -8.40
CA CYS A 497 -11.38 -29.20 -8.50
C CYS A 497 -12.23 -29.51 -7.27
N THR A 498 -13.07 -30.53 -7.37
CA THR A 498 -13.66 -31.16 -6.19
C THR A 498 -12.88 -32.41 -5.80
N ALA A 499 -12.73 -32.65 -4.49
CA ALA A 499 -11.99 -33.78 -3.96
C ALA A 499 -12.71 -34.42 -2.77
N LEU A 500 -12.65 -35.75 -2.71
CA LEU A 500 -13.22 -36.59 -1.64
C LEU A 500 -12.13 -37.16 -0.72
N SER A 501 -10.86 -37.00 -1.07
CA SER A 501 -9.73 -37.47 -0.29
C SER A 501 -8.46 -36.78 -0.78
N ILE A 502 -7.39 -36.86 0.01
CA ILE A 502 -6.05 -36.41 -0.40
C ILE A 502 -5.59 -37.16 -1.65
N SER A 503 -5.78 -38.48 -1.71
CA SER A 503 -5.39 -39.29 -2.87
C SER A 503 -6.11 -38.87 -4.15
N HIS A 504 -7.42 -38.59 -4.06
CA HIS A 504 -8.17 -38.06 -5.20
C HIS A 504 -7.67 -36.67 -5.62
N LEU A 505 -7.36 -35.79 -4.65
CA LEU A 505 -6.79 -34.46 -4.96
C LEU A 505 -5.43 -34.57 -5.66
N VAL A 506 -4.52 -35.44 -5.20
CA VAL A 506 -3.21 -35.65 -5.82
C VAL A 506 -3.36 -36.11 -7.28
N GLU A 507 -4.26 -37.06 -7.55
CA GLU A 507 -4.55 -37.51 -8.92
C GLU A 507 -5.04 -36.35 -9.82
N GLN A 508 -5.89 -35.46 -9.30
CA GLN A 508 -6.36 -34.27 -10.02
C GLN A 508 -5.24 -33.25 -10.26
N LEU A 509 -4.35 -33.04 -9.29
CA LEU A 509 -3.20 -32.11 -9.41
C LEU A 509 -2.14 -32.62 -10.40
N GLU A 510 -1.98 -33.94 -10.53
CA GLU A 510 -1.07 -34.58 -11.49
C GLU A 510 -1.63 -34.55 -12.92
N ASN A 511 -2.96 -34.55 -13.08
CA ASN A 511 -3.63 -34.52 -14.37
C ASN A 511 -3.83 -33.07 -14.88
N ARG A 512 -2.77 -32.49 -15.47
CA ARG A 512 -2.65 -31.05 -15.80
C ARG A 512 -3.20 -30.62 -17.17
N ASP A 513 -3.90 -31.51 -17.88
CA ASP A 513 -4.30 -31.30 -19.29
C ASP A 513 -5.33 -30.16 -19.50
N SER A 514 -5.81 -29.52 -18.43
CA SER A 514 -6.86 -28.50 -18.44
C SER A 514 -6.39 -27.07 -18.12
N ILE A 515 -5.10 -26.83 -17.89
CA ILE A 515 -4.60 -25.48 -17.56
C ILE A 515 -4.63 -24.60 -18.82
N SER A 516 -5.49 -23.59 -18.83
CA SER A 516 -5.53 -22.58 -19.89
C SER A 516 -4.21 -21.79 -19.93
N SER A 517 -3.65 -21.62 -21.14
CA SER A 517 -2.50 -20.75 -21.36
C SER A 517 -2.88 -19.27 -21.51
N SER A 518 -4.17 -18.97 -21.71
CA SER A 518 -4.70 -17.61 -21.80
C SER A 518 -5.41 -17.22 -20.50
N LEU A 519 -5.26 -15.94 -20.12
CA LEU A 519 -6.11 -15.33 -19.09
C LEU A 519 -7.59 -15.44 -19.49
N PRO A 520 -8.50 -15.58 -18.51
CA PRO A 520 -9.92 -15.33 -18.75
C PRO A 520 -10.08 -13.91 -19.31
N SER A 521 -10.97 -13.70 -20.27
CA SER A 521 -11.29 -12.37 -20.79
C SER A 521 -11.69 -11.43 -19.65
N SER A 522 -11.00 -10.30 -19.51
CA SER A 522 -11.15 -9.32 -18.41
C SER A 522 -12.49 -8.56 -18.38
N SER A 523 -13.51 -9.01 -19.11
CA SER A 523 -14.72 -8.23 -19.34
C SER A 523 -16.00 -9.07 -19.26
N SER A 524 -16.46 -9.30 -18.04
CA SER A 524 -17.88 -9.14 -17.67
C SER A 524 -18.03 -9.52 -16.20
N SER A 525 -18.71 -8.68 -15.42
CA SER A 525 -19.33 -9.12 -14.18
C SER A 525 -20.13 -10.39 -14.48
N LEU A 526 -19.85 -11.48 -13.76
CA LEU A 526 -20.53 -12.75 -13.94
C LEU A 526 -22.06 -12.52 -13.89
N SER A 527 -22.72 -12.58 -15.04
CA SER A 527 -24.15 -12.32 -15.11
C SER A 527 -24.93 -13.62 -14.92
N VAL A 528 -25.66 -13.75 -13.82
CA VAL A 528 -26.30 -15.00 -13.41
C VAL A 528 -27.81 -14.89 -13.46
N GLY A 529 -28.44 -15.87 -14.14
CA GLY A 529 -29.89 -16.03 -14.15
C GLY A 529 -30.32 -17.29 -13.42
N LEU A 530 -31.31 -17.21 -12.54
CA LEU A 530 -31.84 -18.38 -11.83
C LEU A 530 -33.14 -18.89 -12.45
N ILE A 531 -33.24 -20.20 -12.60
CA ILE A 531 -34.44 -20.89 -13.11
C ILE A 531 -35.18 -21.52 -11.93
N PHE A 532 -36.31 -20.92 -11.56
CA PHE A 532 -37.21 -21.36 -10.49
C PHE A 532 -38.44 -22.03 -11.11
N ASP A 533 -38.33 -23.33 -11.37
CA ASP A 533 -39.40 -24.13 -11.97
C ASP A 533 -40.54 -24.44 -10.97
N ASP A 534 -41.64 -25.03 -11.46
CA ASP A 534 -42.85 -25.30 -10.66
C ASP A 534 -42.59 -26.20 -9.45
N TYR A 535 -42.76 -27.52 -9.58
CA TYR A 535 -42.59 -28.44 -8.46
C TYR A 535 -41.69 -29.60 -8.89
N SER A 536 -40.58 -29.76 -8.17
CA SER A 536 -39.73 -30.95 -8.24
C SER A 536 -39.59 -31.54 -6.84
N PRO A 537 -39.80 -32.85 -6.63
CA PRO A 537 -39.68 -33.47 -5.32
C PRO A 537 -38.23 -33.41 -4.83
N ILE A 538 -37.99 -32.73 -3.70
CA ILE A 538 -36.70 -32.73 -2.98
C ILE A 538 -36.85 -33.51 -1.67
N ASP A 539 -35.93 -34.46 -1.46
CA ASP A 539 -35.83 -35.23 -0.22
C ASP A 539 -35.34 -34.34 0.93
N THR A 540 -35.90 -34.53 2.12
CA THR A 540 -35.46 -33.84 3.35
C THR A 540 -33.96 -34.05 3.62
N GLN A 541 -33.39 -35.21 3.31
CA GLN A 541 -31.96 -35.48 3.48
C GLN A 541 -31.08 -34.56 2.62
N ILE A 542 -31.52 -34.23 1.40
CA ILE A 542 -30.78 -33.33 0.49
C ILE A 542 -30.79 -31.90 1.03
N LEU A 543 -31.95 -31.43 1.53
CA LEU A 543 -32.08 -30.14 2.21
C LEU A 543 -31.13 -30.03 3.41
N VAL A 544 -31.11 -31.06 4.27
CA VAL A 544 -30.23 -31.10 5.45
C VAL A 544 -28.76 -31.07 5.04
N LYS A 545 -28.37 -31.92 4.09
CA LYS A 545 -26.98 -31.97 3.62
C LYS A 545 -26.53 -30.64 3.02
N ARG A 546 -27.39 -29.96 2.27
CA ARG A 546 -27.12 -28.61 1.73
C ARG A 546 -26.98 -27.57 2.84
N GLY A 547 -27.84 -27.62 3.87
CA GLY A 547 -27.75 -26.77 5.07
C GLY A 547 -26.47 -26.99 5.86
N GLU A 548 -26.03 -28.23 6.05
CA GLU A 548 -24.77 -28.57 6.73
C GLU A 548 -23.55 -28.04 5.95
N ALA A 549 -23.61 -28.05 4.62
CA ALA A 549 -22.55 -27.53 3.77
C ALA A 549 -22.49 -25.98 3.75
N PHE A 550 -23.65 -25.30 3.79
CA PHE A 550 -23.78 -23.86 3.62
C PHE A 550 -24.64 -23.19 4.71
N PRO A 551 -24.04 -22.36 5.59
CA PRO A 551 -24.76 -21.69 6.69
C PRO A 551 -25.94 -20.82 6.26
N ALA A 552 -25.83 -20.13 5.13
CA ALA A 552 -26.91 -19.32 4.55
C ALA A 552 -28.17 -20.16 4.29
N PHE A 553 -27.99 -21.35 3.72
CA PHE A 553 -29.06 -22.30 3.48
C PHE A 553 -29.67 -22.80 4.80
N GLN A 554 -28.82 -23.11 5.79
CA GLN A 554 -29.26 -23.54 7.10
C GLN A 554 -30.06 -22.45 7.82
N HIS A 555 -29.76 -21.17 7.59
CA HIS A 555 -30.54 -20.06 8.09
C HIS A 555 -31.96 -20.07 7.51
N THR A 556 -32.10 -20.25 6.19
CA THR A 556 -33.41 -20.40 5.53
C THR A 556 -34.21 -21.57 6.09
N ILE A 557 -33.57 -22.71 6.33
CA ILE A 557 -34.19 -23.87 7.00
C ILE A 557 -34.73 -23.47 8.38
N LYS A 558 -33.90 -22.81 9.21
CA LYS A 558 -34.31 -22.38 10.56
C LYS A 558 -35.45 -21.37 10.53
N GLN A 559 -35.45 -20.43 9.59
CA GLN A 559 -36.54 -19.47 9.42
C GLN A 559 -37.86 -20.19 9.13
N ALA A 560 -37.85 -21.19 8.24
CA ALA A 560 -39.03 -22.00 7.96
C ALA A 560 -39.45 -22.89 9.16
N GLU A 561 -38.49 -23.41 9.93
CA GLU A 561 -38.78 -24.23 11.12
C GLU A 561 -39.46 -23.45 12.24
N ASN A 562 -39.17 -22.16 12.34
CA ASN A 562 -39.84 -21.26 13.28
C ASN A 562 -41.33 -21.07 12.95
N LEU A 563 -41.73 -21.30 11.68
CA LEU A 563 -43.11 -21.20 11.22
C LEU A 563 -43.84 -22.54 11.32
N CYS A 564 -43.19 -23.63 10.93
CA CYS A 564 -43.74 -24.99 11.00
C CYS A 564 -42.60 -26.00 11.16
N SER A 565 -42.78 -26.99 12.04
CA SER A 565 -41.77 -28.03 12.26
C SER A 565 -41.48 -28.81 10.96
N ARG A 566 -40.20 -29.10 10.69
CA ARG A 566 -39.71 -29.77 9.48
C ARG A 566 -40.46 -31.05 9.09
N GLU A 567 -40.87 -31.85 10.08
CA GLU A 567 -41.62 -33.11 9.87
C GLU A 567 -42.98 -32.90 9.20
N ASN A 568 -43.55 -31.71 9.32
CA ASN A 568 -44.87 -31.35 8.82
C ASN A 568 -44.82 -30.59 7.48
N TRP A 569 -43.62 -30.34 6.92
CA TRP A 569 -43.52 -29.65 5.62
C TRP A 569 -44.08 -30.52 4.50
N THR A 570 -44.93 -29.92 3.67
CA THR A 570 -45.38 -30.58 2.44
C THR A 570 -44.24 -30.62 1.41
N PRO A 571 -44.32 -31.49 0.39
CA PRO A 571 -43.30 -31.51 -0.67
C PRO A 571 -43.11 -30.16 -1.38
N ARG A 572 -44.18 -29.36 -1.52
CA ARG A 572 -44.10 -28.03 -2.18
C ARG A 572 -43.48 -26.97 -1.29
N GLN A 573 -43.78 -26.99 0.01
CA GLN A 573 -43.09 -26.14 0.98
C GLN A 573 -41.59 -26.43 1.00
N ARG A 574 -41.19 -27.71 0.98
CA ARG A 574 -39.78 -28.11 0.83
C ARG A 574 -39.13 -27.54 -0.43
N TRP A 575 -39.87 -27.53 -1.55
CA TRP A 575 -39.38 -26.97 -2.81
C TRP A 575 -39.15 -25.45 -2.74
N ILE A 576 -40.08 -24.68 -2.15
CA ILE A 576 -39.89 -23.23 -1.96
C ILE A 576 -38.66 -22.96 -1.08
N ILE A 577 -38.52 -23.68 0.03
CA ILE A 577 -37.36 -23.57 0.94
C ILE A 577 -36.06 -23.91 0.21
N TRP A 578 -36.08 -24.92 -0.67
CA TRP A 578 -34.93 -25.31 -1.49
C TRP A 578 -34.47 -24.19 -2.43
N LEU A 579 -35.40 -23.53 -3.11
CA LEU A 579 -35.10 -22.42 -4.02
C LEU A 579 -34.56 -21.19 -3.26
N LEU A 580 -35.22 -20.80 -2.17
CA LEU A 580 -34.80 -19.68 -1.32
C LEU A 580 -33.43 -19.91 -0.68
N GLY A 581 -33.18 -21.12 -0.21
CA GLY A 581 -31.91 -21.48 0.40
C GLY A 581 -30.75 -21.38 -0.59
N ASN A 582 -30.92 -21.90 -1.82
CA ASN A 582 -29.86 -21.83 -2.83
C ASN A 582 -29.62 -20.38 -3.31
N HIS A 583 -30.66 -19.56 -3.43
CA HIS A 583 -30.51 -18.14 -3.68
C HIS A 583 -29.68 -17.45 -2.58
N ALA A 584 -30.00 -17.72 -1.31
CA ALA A 584 -29.25 -17.16 -0.18
C ALA A 584 -27.78 -17.59 -0.18
N VAL A 585 -27.47 -18.82 -0.61
CA VAL A 585 -26.08 -19.29 -0.76
C VAL A 585 -25.34 -18.47 -1.81
N LEU A 586 -25.89 -18.34 -3.02
CA LEU A 586 -25.24 -17.58 -4.10
C LEU A 586 -25.02 -16.12 -3.72
N ALA A 587 -26.01 -15.49 -3.08
CA ALA A 587 -25.89 -14.12 -2.58
C ALA A 587 -24.73 -13.96 -1.58
N LYS A 588 -24.50 -14.94 -0.70
CA LYS A 588 -23.37 -14.91 0.26
C LYS A 588 -22.00 -15.10 -0.40
N PHE A 589 -21.93 -15.70 -1.58
CA PHE A 589 -20.72 -15.71 -2.40
C PHE A 589 -20.51 -14.40 -3.17
N GLY A 590 -21.38 -13.39 -3.01
CA GLY A 590 -21.27 -12.10 -3.71
C GLY A 590 -21.77 -12.14 -5.16
N ILE A 591 -22.52 -13.18 -5.54
CA ILE A 591 -23.02 -13.35 -6.91
C ILE A 591 -24.28 -12.51 -7.09
N ALA A 592 -24.23 -11.55 -8.01
CA ALA A 592 -25.40 -10.79 -8.43
C ALA A 592 -26.32 -11.67 -9.29
N ILE A 593 -27.62 -11.67 -8.96
CA ILE A 593 -28.64 -12.38 -9.73
C ILE A 593 -29.36 -11.36 -10.60
N ASP A 594 -29.00 -11.30 -11.89
CA ASP A 594 -29.53 -10.31 -12.84
C ASP A 594 -30.90 -10.68 -13.40
N LEU A 595 -31.25 -11.97 -13.35
CA LEU A 595 -32.52 -12.47 -13.86
C LEU A 595 -33.05 -13.62 -13.02
N LEU A 596 -34.34 -13.53 -12.65
CA LEU A 596 -35.06 -14.62 -12.02
C LEU A 596 -36.22 -15.07 -12.92
N LEU A 597 -36.11 -16.28 -13.48
CA LEU A 597 -37.12 -16.89 -14.32
C LEU A 597 -37.94 -17.87 -13.48
N ALA A 598 -39.18 -17.50 -13.16
CA ALA A 598 -40.02 -18.27 -12.24
C ALA A 598 -41.31 -18.80 -12.90
N HIS A 599 -41.65 -20.05 -12.62
CA HIS A 599 -42.86 -20.73 -13.08
C HIS A 599 -43.48 -21.57 -11.95
N GLY A 600 -44.81 -21.74 -11.97
CA GLY A 600 -45.56 -22.47 -10.94
C GLY A 600 -45.24 -22.03 -9.50
N ALA A 601 -44.97 -22.98 -8.61
CA ALA A 601 -44.60 -22.72 -7.21
C ALA A 601 -43.28 -21.96 -7.06
N GLY A 602 -42.39 -21.99 -8.07
CA GLY A 602 -41.20 -21.14 -8.12
C GLY A 602 -41.52 -19.63 -8.09
N LYS A 603 -42.71 -19.22 -8.54
CA LYS A 603 -43.16 -17.81 -8.44
C LYS A 603 -43.30 -17.35 -6.99
N LEU A 604 -43.75 -18.23 -6.09
CA LEU A 604 -43.88 -17.89 -4.68
C LEU A 604 -42.50 -17.63 -4.05
N ALA A 605 -41.49 -18.43 -4.41
CA ALA A 605 -40.11 -18.19 -3.99
C ALA A 605 -39.55 -16.87 -4.56
N ALA A 606 -39.85 -16.55 -5.82
CA ALA A 606 -39.45 -15.29 -6.44
C ALA A 606 -40.06 -14.07 -5.74
N GLN A 607 -41.35 -14.15 -5.37
CA GLN A 607 -42.05 -13.09 -4.64
C GLN A 607 -41.53 -12.89 -3.21
N VAL A 608 -40.95 -13.94 -2.60
CA VAL A 608 -40.25 -13.78 -1.31
C VAL A 608 -38.91 -13.07 -1.50
N ILE A 609 -38.20 -13.34 -2.59
CA ILE A 609 -36.92 -12.69 -2.90
C ILE A 609 -37.11 -11.19 -3.22
N ASP A 610 -38.15 -10.82 -3.98
CA ASP A 610 -38.42 -9.43 -4.34
C ASP A 610 -39.18 -8.64 -3.24
N GLY A 611 -39.52 -9.29 -2.13
CA GLY A 611 -40.19 -8.68 -0.97
C GLY A 611 -41.70 -8.46 -1.13
N THR A 612 -42.31 -8.93 -2.22
CA THR A 612 -43.77 -8.80 -2.45
C THR A 612 -44.60 -9.82 -1.68
N LEU A 613 -43.98 -10.87 -1.13
CA LEU A 613 -44.64 -11.91 -0.34
C LEU A 613 -43.79 -12.35 0.86
N GLU A 614 -44.41 -12.45 2.03
CA GLU A 614 -43.72 -12.97 3.22
C GLU A 614 -43.53 -14.50 3.15
N LEU A 615 -42.45 -15.02 3.75
CA LEU A 615 -42.15 -16.46 3.75
C LEU A 615 -43.30 -17.30 4.30
N ALA A 616 -43.96 -16.84 5.36
CA ALA A 616 -45.10 -17.55 5.96
C ALA A 616 -46.27 -17.70 4.99
N ASP A 617 -46.57 -16.63 4.25
CA ASP A 617 -47.66 -16.61 3.27
C ASP A 617 -47.31 -17.47 2.05
N ALA A 618 -46.06 -17.43 1.58
CA ALA A 618 -45.57 -18.28 0.50
C ALA A 618 -45.72 -19.78 0.84
N LEU A 619 -45.34 -20.18 2.07
CA LEU A 619 -45.47 -21.56 2.53
C LEU A 619 -46.94 -21.99 2.67
N HIS A 620 -47.83 -21.08 3.08
CA HIS A 620 -49.27 -21.35 3.14
C HIS A 620 -49.88 -21.51 1.73
N LEU A 621 -49.56 -20.58 0.82
CA LEU A 621 -50.09 -20.56 -0.55
C LEU A 621 -49.60 -21.75 -1.39
N ALA A 622 -48.43 -22.31 -1.09
CA ALA A 622 -47.87 -23.49 -1.75
C ALA A 622 -48.84 -24.68 -1.85
N ASP A 623 -49.73 -24.82 -0.85
CA ASP A 623 -50.69 -25.92 -0.75
C ASP A 623 -52.11 -25.54 -1.21
N VAL A 624 -52.41 -24.24 -1.36
CA VAL A 624 -53.79 -23.72 -1.58
C VAL A 624 -54.00 -23.20 -3.00
N GLN A 625 -52.98 -22.61 -3.64
CA GLN A 625 -53.07 -22.03 -4.98
C GLN A 625 -52.10 -22.72 -5.93
N ILE A 626 -52.63 -23.46 -6.93
CA ILE A 626 -51.93 -23.61 -8.22
C ILE A 626 -52.98 -23.55 -9.34
N THR A 627 -52.94 -22.48 -10.13
CA THR A 627 -53.50 -22.49 -11.48
C THR A 627 -52.47 -23.09 -12.42
N ASP A 628 -52.86 -24.11 -13.20
CA ASP A 628 -52.15 -24.54 -14.41
C ASP A 628 -51.95 -23.32 -15.32
N SER A 629 -50.80 -22.66 -15.23
CA SER A 629 -50.50 -21.49 -16.06
C SER A 629 -49.42 -21.87 -17.06
N THR A 630 -49.79 -22.20 -18.29
CA THR A 630 -48.82 -22.29 -19.40
C THR A 630 -48.02 -20.98 -19.46
N PHE A 631 -46.68 -21.05 -19.36
CA PHE A 631 -45.85 -19.86 -19.44
C PHE A 631 -45.67 -19.40 -20.90
N ASP A 632 -45.49 -18.10 -21.08
CA ASP A 632 -45.37 -17.48 -22.39
C ASP A 632 -43.98 -17.73 -23.00
N LYS A 633 -43.92 -18.69 -23.94
CA LYS A 633 -42.68 -19.06 -24.64
C LYS A 633 -42.11 -17.92 -25.50
N GLN A 634 -42.95 -17.05 -26.06
CA GLN A 634 -42.49 -15.92 -26.85
C GLN A 634 -41.85 -14.86 -25.96
N ARG A 635 -42.46 -14.58 -24.80
CA ARG A 635 -41.87 -13.69 -23.79
C ARG A 635 -40.56 -14.25 -23.24
N LEU A 636 -40.50 -15.55 -22.94
CA LEU A 636 -39.27 -16.21 -22.50
C LEU A 636 -38.15 -16.06 -23.54
N GLN A 637 -38.44 -16.34 -24.82
CA GLN A 637 -37.47 -16.16 -25.91
C GLN A 637 -37.00 -14.71 -26.03
N ALA A 638 -37.92 -13.74 -25.93
CA ALA A 638 -37.59 -12.32 -26.02
C ALA A 638 -36.72 -11.83 -24.85
N VAL A 639 -36.88 -12.39 -23.64
CA VAL A 639 -36.03 -12.07 -22.49
C VAL A 639 -34.62 -12.65 -22.67
N LEU A 640 -34.51 -13.94 -23.03
CA LEU A 640 -33.22 -14.59 -23.22
C LEU A 640 -32.42 -14.00 -24.39
N GLN A 641 -33.09 -13.57 -25.47
CA GLN A 641 -32.42 -12.90 -26.59
C GLN A 641 -31.79 -11.55 -26.22
N LYS A 642 -32.30 -10.88 -25.18
CA LYS A 642 -31.73 -9.62 -24.70
C LYS A 642 -30.48 -9.80 -23.85
N GLN A 643 -30.24 -11.02 -23.34
CA GLN A 643 -29.15 -11.34 -22.42
C GLN A 643 -28.47 -12.66 -22.85
N PRO A 644 -27.80 -12.68 -24.01
CA PRO A 644 -27.19 -13.90 -24.54
C PRO A 644 -26.05 -14.46 -23.68
N GLU A 645 -25.37 -13.61 -22.92
CA GLU A 645 -24.22 -13.96 -22.05
C GLU A 645 -24.62 -14.44 -20.64
N LEU A 646 -25.92 -14.65 -20.39
CA LEU A 646 -26.43 -14.99 -19.07
C LEU A 646 -26.10 -16.45 -18.68
N CYS A 647 -25.39 -16.64 -17.57
CA CYS A 647 -25.17 -17.94 -16.97
C CYS A 647 -26.44 -18.41 -16.25
N LEU A 648 -27.23 -19.24 -16.92
CA LEU A 648 -28.48 -19.78 -16.37
C LEU A 648 -28.21 -20.95 -15.41
N VAL A 649 -28.72 -20.89 -14.18
CA VAL A 649 -28.58 -21.94 -13.16
C VAL A 649 -29.94 -22.51 -12.80
N ARG A 650 -30.05 -23.84 -12.83
CA ARG A 650 -31.26 -24.58 -12.41
C ARG A 650 -30.98 -25.40 -11.15
N PHE A 651 -32.00 -25.55 -10.31
CA PHE A 651 -31.92 -26.33 -9.06
C PHE A 651 -32.81 -27.58 -9.06
N ASN A 652 -33.19 -28.05 -10.26
CA ASN A 652 -33.90 -29.30 -10.52
C ASN A 652 -33.34 -30.04 -11.74
N ARG A 653 -33.44 -31.37 -11.74
CA ARG A 653 -33.13 -32.23 -12.91
C ARG A 653 -34.15 -32.17 -14.05
N SER A 654 -35.42 -31.88 -13.76
CA SER A 654 -36.49 -31.88 -14.76
C SER A 654 -37.55 -30.86 -14.39
N GLY A 655 -37.74 -29.85 -15.24
CA GLY A 655 -38.78 -28.84 -15.11
C GLY A 655 -39.17 -28.26 -16.46
N GLU A 656 -40.40 -27.77 -16.57
CA GLU A 656 -40.98 -27.35 -17.83
C GLU A 656 -40.28 -26.10 -18.36
N LEU A 657 -39.93 -25.18 -17.47
CA LEU A 657 -39.21 -23.96 -17.79
C LEU A 657 -37.78 -24.25 -18.24
N ALA A 658 -37.03 -25.07 -17.49
CA ALA A 658 -35.69 -25.50 -17.88
C ALA A 658 -35.68 -26.25 -19.24
N THR A 659 -36.68 -27.10 -19.48
CA THR A 659 -36.82 -27.82 -20.76
C THR A 659 -37.09 -26.87 -21.93
N ALA A 660 -37.91 -25.85 -21.72
CA ALA A 660 -38.18 -24.84 -22.75
C ALA A 660 -36.95 -23.96 -23.05
N ILE A 661 -36.16 -23.59 -22.03
CA ILE A 661 -34.91 -22.84 -22.19
C ILE A 661 -33.91 -23.66 -23.03
N ASN A 662 -33.72 -24.93 -22.69
CA ASN A 662 -32.83 -25.83 -23.44
C ASN A 662 -33.30 -26.01 -24.90
N ALA A 663 -34.62 -26.08 -25.13
CA ALA A 663 -35.18 -26.17 -26.49
C ALA A 663 -34.98 -24.91 -27.34
N LEU A 664 -34.72 -23.75 -26.70
CA LEU A 664 -34.38 -22.49 -27.35
C LEU A 664 -32.88 -22.35 -27.65
N GLY A 665 -32.06 -23.34 -27.28
CA GLY A 665 -30.61 -23.35 -27.53
C GLY A 665 -29.74 -22.75 -26.43
N TYR A 666 -30.33 -22.34 -25.30
CA TYR A 666 -29.60 -21.85 -24.13
C TYR A 666 -29.26 -23.01 -23.19
N GLN A 667 -28.01 -23.10 -22.73
CA GLN A 667 -27.62 -24.10 -21.74
C GLN A 667 -27.87 -23.59 -20.31
N SER A 668 -28.12 -24.53 -19.39
CA SER A 668 -28.27 -24.25 -17.96
C SER A 668 -27.39 -25.15 -17.11
N TYR A 669 -26.72 -24.54 -16.13
CA TYR A 669 -25.85 -25.20 -15.16
C TYR A 669 -26.65 -25.91 -14.07
N ASP A 670 -26.17 -27.07 -13.62
CA ASP A 670 -26.82 -27.89 -12.61
C ASP A 670 -26.40 -27.45 -11.18
N GLY A 671 -27.18 -26.56 -10.58
CA GLY A 671 -26.99 -26.15 -9.19
C GLY A 671 -27.52 -27.16 -8.16
N GLU A 672 -28.31 -28.16 -8.58
CA GLU A 672 -28.89 -29.16 -7.68
C GLU A 672 -27.82 -30.13 -7.15
N SER A 673 -26.97 -30.63 -8.05
CA SER A 673 -26.00 -31.69 -7.75
C SER A 673 -24.55 -31.24 -7.88
N ALA A 674 -24.25 -30.18 -8.62
CA ALA A 674 -22.88 -29.75 -8.93
C ALA A 674 -22.55 -28.32 -8.48
N LEU A 675 -23.20 -27.81 -7.42
CA LEU A 675 -22.98 -26.42 -6.95
C LEU A 675 -21.51 -26.10 -6.62
N LEU A 676 -20.77 -27.02 -6.00
CA LEU A 676 -19.34 -26.78 -5.70
C LEU A 676 -18.50 -26.71 -6.98
N THR A 677 -18.76 -27.58 -7.95
CA THR A 677 -18.12 -27.54 -9.27
C THR A 677 -18.45 -26.23 -9.98
N LEU A 678 -19.72 -25.80 -9.97
CA LEU A 678 -20.14 -24.54 -10.57
C LEU A 678 -19.42 -23.33 -9.98
N LEU A 679 -19.31 -23.25 -8.64
CA LEU A 679 -18.53 -22.20 -7.97
C LEU A 679 -17.05 -22.26 -8.37
N GLY A 680 -16.49 -23.47 -8.53
CA GLY A 680 -15.13 -23.68 -9.02
C GLY A 680 -14.93 -23.25 -10.48
N ASP A 681 -15.90 -23.50 -11.35
CA ASP A 681 -15.85 -23.11 -12.77
C ASP A 681 -15.95 -21.59 -12.93
N TRP A 682 -16.78 -20.93 -12.13
CA TRP A 682 -16.86 -19.47 -12.08
C TRP A 682 -15.58 -18.85 -11.54
N PHE A 683 -14.98 -19.45 -10.50
CA PHE A 683 -13.66 -19.06 -10.02
C PHE A 683 -12.62 -19.11 -11.13
N VAL A 684 -12.52 -20.24 -11.85
CA VAL A 684 -11.57 -20.43 -12.96
C VAL A 684 -11.82 -19.44 -14.09
N SER A 685 -13.07 -19.06 -14.30
CA SER A 685 -13.50 -18.07 -15.30
C SER A 685 -13.21 -16.62 -14.89
N GLY A 686 -12.63 -16.38 -13.69
CA GLY A 686 -12.24 -15.06 -13.20
C GLY A 686 -13.25 -14.38 -12.28
N ALA A 687 -14.35 -15.03 -11.90
CA ALA A 687 -15.32 -14.44 -10.96
C ALA A 687 -14.71 -14.30 -9.56
N ASP A 688 -14.86 -13.11 -8.97
CA ASP A 688 -14.42 -12.83 -7.59
C ASP A 688 -15.54 -13.18 -6.60
N LEU A 689 -15.38 -14.36 -5.99
CA LEU A 689 -16.37 -14.93 -5.06
C LEU A 689 -15.94 -14.71 -3.61
N ASN A 690 -16.90 -14.38 -2.75
CA ASN A 690 -16.66 -14.20 -1.31
C ASN A 690 -16.69 -15.55 -0.57
N TRP A 691 -15.57 -16.28 -0.60
CA TRP A 691 -15.46 -17.60 0.02
C TRP A 691 -15.67 -17.58 1.53
N GLN A 692 -15.22 -16.51 2.20
CA GLN A 692 -15.36 -16.36 3.64
C GLN A 692 -16.82 -16.20 4.06
N GLN A 693 -17.61 -15.38 3.36
CA GLN A 693 -19.05 -15.24 3.64
C GLN A 693 -19.88 -16.42 3.12
N GLY A 694 -19.52 -16.99 1.98
CA GLY A 694 -20.26 -18.11 1.38
C GLY A 694 -20.22 -19.38 2.22
N PHE A 695 -19.06 -19.68 2.82
CA PHE A 695 -18.90 -20.86 3.70
C PHE A 695 -18.99 -20.54 5.20
N GLU A 696 -18.74 -19.29 5.62
CA GLU A 696 -18.60 -18.86 7.03
C GLU A 696 -17.69 -19.77 7.87
N ARG A 697 -16.62 -20.27 7.23
CA ARG A 697 -15.64 -21.17 7.86
C ARG A 697 -14.44 -20.39 8.37
N LYS A 698 -13.82 -20.95 9.41
CA LYS A 698 -12.52 -20.52 9.90
C LYS A 698 -11.50 -21.62 9.67
N ILE A 699 -10.26 -21.24 9.42
CA ILE A 699 -9.15 -22.18 9.36
C ILE A 699 -8.95 -22.74 10.77
N ASN A 700 -9.36 -24.00 10.97
CA ASN A 700 -9.35 -24.65 12.29
C ASN A 700 -7.96 -25.11 12.71
N ARG A 701 -7.08 -25.33 11.74
CA ARG A 701 -5.68 -25.71 11.92
C ARG A 701 -4.84 -25.07 10.84
N ARG A 702 -3.75 -24.44 11.25
CA ARG A 702 -2.80 -23.79 10.34
C ARG A 702 -1.77 -24.83 9.91
N LEU A 703 -1.47 -24.91 8.62
CA LEU A 703 -0.48 -25.85 8.06
C LEU A 703 0.48 -25.11 7.15
N GLU A 704 1.75 -25.53 7.18
CA GLU A 704 2.74 -25.17 6.17
C GLU A 704 2.36 -25.90 4.87
N LEU A 705 1.91 -25.14 3.87
CA LEU A 705 1.63 -25.62 2.51
C LEU A 705 2.32 -24.71 1.51
N PRO A 706 2.72 -25.22 0.33
CA PRO A 706 3.27 -24.39 -0.73
C PRO A 706 2.36 -23.20 -1.05
N TYR A 707 2.97 -22.14 -1.57
CA TYR A 707 2.30 -20.91 -1.99
C TYR A 707 2.76 -20.54 -3.41
N ALA A 708 1.99 -19.67 -4.06
CA ALA A 708 2.35 -19.18 -5.39
C ALA A 708 3.69 -18.43 -5.33
N PRO A 709 4.65 -18.72 -6.22
CA PRO A 709 5.95 -18.05 -6.19
C PRO A 709 5.80 -16.55 -6.47
N PHE A 710 6.67 -15.75 -5.86
CA PHE A 710 6.82 -14.34 -6.20
C PHE A 710 7.34 -14.18 -7.63
N ILE A 711 6.87 -13.15 -8.32
CA ILE A 711 7.33 -12.81 -9.66
C ILE A 711 8.66 -12.06 -9.53
N ALA A 712 9.75 -12.68 -10.00
CA ALA A 712 11.06 -12.04 -9.97
C ALA A 712 11.19 -11.01 -11.11
N THR A 713 10.92 -9.74 -10.82
CA THR A 713 11.34 -8.63 -11.69
C THR A 713 12.77 -8.24 -11.34
N ASN A 714 13.65 -8.11 -12.34
CA ASN A 714 15.00 -7.61 -12.09
C ASN A 714 14.94 -6.14 -11.65
N CYS A 715 15.32 -5.85 -10.41
CA CYS A 715 15.44 -4.50 -9.87
C CYS A 715 16.89 -4.17 -9.50
N TRP A 716 17.84 -4.51 -10.38
CA TRP A 716 19.23 -4.05 -10.24
C TRP A 716 19.43 -2.73 -10.98
N PRO A 717 19.95 -1.66 -10.34
CA PRO A 717 20.12 -0.37 -10.99
C PRO A 717 20.96 -0.45 -12.28
N GLU A 718 20.43 0.06 -13.39
CA GLU A 718 21.13 0.10 -14.68
C GLU A 718 22.47 0.87 -14.61
N THR A 719 22.56 1.85 -13.71
CA THR A 719 23.70 2.75 -13.54
C THR A 719 24.94 2.09 -12.93
N ILE A 720 24.77 1.03 -12.12
CA ILE A 720 25.88 0.18 -11.60
C ILE A 720 26.52 -0.65 -12.73
N ALA A 721 25.79 -0.79 -13.84
CA ALA A 721 26.07 -1.75 -14.89
C ALA A 721 26.96 -1.19 -16.02
N ASN A 722 27.40 0.09 -15.98
CA ASN A 722 28.28 0.66 -17.02
C ASN A 722 29.04 1.95 -16.62
N PRO A 723 30.36 1.89 -16.30
CA PRO A 723 31.17 3.10 -16.10
C PRO A 723 31.59 3.81 -17.41
N ALA A 724 31.35 3.21 -18.57
CA ALA A 724 31.95 3.64 -19.84
C ALA A 724 31.07 4.57 -20.71
N MET A 725 29.88 4.98 -20.26
CA MET A 725 28.94 5.78 -21.06
C MET A 725 28.46 7.08 -20.40
N VAL A 726 29.20 7.66 -19.46
CA VAL A 726 28.80 8.92 -18.79
C VAL A 726 29.70 10.12 -19.17
N SER A 727 30.61 10.01 -20.14
CA SER A 727 31.44 11.16 -20.53
C SER A 727 30.92 12.02 -21.70
N ASP A 728 29.84 11.62 -22.40
CA ASP A 728 29.41 12.32 -23.63
C ASP A 728 27.98 12.90 -23.61
N ALA A 729 27.24 12.78 -22.50
CA ALA A 729 25.83 13.21 -22.43
C ALA A 729 25.60 14.60 -21.80
N VAL A 730 26.60 15.48 -21.81
CA VAL A 730 26.43 16.90 -21.49
C VAL A 730 27.04 17.68 -22.65
N LEU A 731 26.20 18.41 -23.39
CA LEU A 731 26.48 19.25 -24.57
C LEU A 731 26.19 18.61 -25.95
N HIS A 732 24.95 18.17 -26.21
CA HIS A 732 24.38 18.24 -27.55
C HIS A 732 22.88 18.56 -27.48
N VAL A 733 22.54 19.85 -27.39
CA VAL A 733 21.28 20.35 -27.93
C VAL A 733 21.53 20.59 -29.42
N SER A 734 21.15 19.64 -30.25
CA SER A 734 21.07 19.83 -31.70
C SER A 734 20.00 18.93 -32.30
N GLU A 735 18.91 19.56 -32.74
CA GLU A 735 18.03 19.19 -33.85
C GLU A 735 18.09 17.72 -34.30
N GLN A 736 17.38 16.82 -33.62
CA GLN A 736 16.95 15.54 -34.20
C GLN A 736 15.62 15.11 -33.56
N ASN A 737 14.49 15.51 -34.16
CA ASN A 737 13.24 14.76 -34.04
C ASN A 737 12.74 14.46 -35.45
N SER A 738 13.14 13.30 -35.97
CA SER A 738 12.54 12.70 -37.16
C SER A 738 12.75 11.18 -37.08
N GLY A 739 11.97 10.50 -36.23
CA GLY A 739 12.00 9.04 -36.16
C GLY A 739 11.24 8.35 -35.04
N GLU A 740 10.92 9.02 -33.91
CA GLU A 740 10.23 8.38 -32.79
C GLU A 740 8.75 8.06 -33.12
N SER A 741 8.31 6.88 -32.68
CA SER A 741 6.91 6.45 -32.80
C SER A 741 6.02 7.18 -31.78
N VAL A 742 4.72 7.26 -32.05
CA VAL A 742 3.74 7.91 -31.15
C VAL A 742 3.72 7.20 -29.78
N GLU A 743 3.92 5.89 -29.80
CA GLU A 743 4.07 5.00 -28.65
C GLU A 743 5.23 5.41 -27.74
N GLU A 744 6.42 5.64 -28.31
CA GLU A 744 7.62 6.02 -27.57
C GLU A 744 7.49 7.42 -26.99
N ILE A 745 6.90 8.35 -27.74
CA ILE A 745 6.63 9.71 -27.28
C ILE A 745 5.64 9.69 -26.11
N LEU A 746 4.52 8.95 -26.25
CA LEU A 746 3.52 8.81 -25.21
C LEU A 746 4.10 8.24 -23.93
N LEU A 747 4.82 7.11 -24.03
CA LEU A 747 5.42 6.48 -22.86
C LEU A 747 6.46 7.38 -22.21
N THR A 748 7.32 8.05 -22.99
CA THR A 748 8.34 8.95 -22.43
C THR A 748 7.70 10.08 -21.64
N GLN A 749 6.69 10.75 -22.21
CA GLN A 749 6.00 11.84 -21.53
C GLN A 749 5.22 11.36 -20.31
N ALA A 750 4.53 10.21 -20.40
CA ALA A 750 3.76 9.67 -19.29
C ALA A 750 4.66 9.19 -18.13
N LYS A 751 5.81 8.57 -18.44
CA LYS A 751 6.84 8.18 -17.46
C LYS A 751 7.42 9.37 -16.72
N GLU A 752 7.68 10.47 -17.41
CA GLU A 752 8.21 11.69 -16.78
C GLU A 752 7.17 12.38 -15.88
N VAL A 753 5.93 12.46 -16.35
CA VAL A 753 4.82 13.09 -15.64
C VAL A 753 4.46 12.31 -14.37
N LEU A 754 4.39 10.98 -14.47
CA LEU A 754 4.09 10.10 -13.33
C LEU A 754 5.31 9.76 -12.48
N LYS A 755 6.52 10.05 -12.98
CA LYS A 755 7.80 9.58 -12.41
C LYS A 755 7.88 8.06 -12.26
N GLU A 756 7.20 7.33 -13.15
CA GLU A 756 7.08 5.87 -13.18
C GLU A 756 7.74 5.31 -14.45
N PRO A 757 9.06 5.00 -14.46
CA PRO A 757 9.76 4.54 -15.66
C PRO A 757 9.33 3.13 -16.13
N GLY A 758 8.65 2.36 -15.28
CA GLY A 758 8.10 1.03 -15.59
C GLY A 758 6.80 1.05 -16.37
N LEU A 759 6.24 2.24 -16.64
CA LEU A 759 4.98 2.42 -17.36
C LEU A 759 5.03 1.80 -18.76
N THR A 760 4.00 1.04 -19.10
CA THR A 760 3.78 0.40 -20.39
C THR A 760 2.49 0.94 -21.00
N LEU A 761 2.26 0.67 -22.29
CA LEU A 761 1.02 1.10 -22.94
C LEU A 761 -0.19 0.34 -22.38
N GLU A 762 -0.02 -0.83 -21.80
CA GLU A 762 -1.12 -1.63 -21.23
C GLU A 762 -1.56 -1.12 -19.84
N ASP A 763 -0.86 -0.14 -19.27
CA ASP A 763 -1.20 0.40 -17.97
C ASP A 763 -2.32 1.45 -18.08
N ASP A 764 -3.29 1.36 -17.18
CA ASP A 764 -4.25 2.43 -16.91
C ASP A 764 -3.52 3.56 -16.19
N PHE A 765 -3.43 4.72 -16.87
CA PHE A 765 -2.74 5.91 -16.39
C PHE A 765 -3.17 6.31 -14.96
N PHE A 766 -4.45 6.16 -14.61
CA PHE A 766 -4.98 6.54 -13.29
C PHE A 766 -4.79 5.43 -12.26
N ALA A 767 -4.83 4.16 -12.65
CA ALA A 767 -4.57 3.03 -11.74
C ALA A 767 -3.12 3.02 -11.22
N VAL A 768 -2.18 3.57 -11.99
CA VAL A 768 -0.75 3.64 -11.65
C VAL A 768 -0.33 4.98 -11.02
N GLY A 769 -1.28 5.78 -10.51
CA GLY A 769 -1.01 7.02 -9.78
C GLY A 769 -1.28 8.32 -10.56
N GLY A 770 -1.88 8.22 -11.74
CA GLY A 770 -2.40 9.37 -12.47
C GLY A 770 -3.56 10.07 -11.77
N ASN A 771 -3.63 11.39 -11.91
CA ASN A 771 -4.70 12.25 -11.42
C ASN A 771 -4.98 13.35 -12.47
N SER A 772 -5.97 14.21 -12.25
CA SER A 772 -6.31 15.25 -13.25
C SER A 772 -5.16 16.20 -13.56
N LEU A 773 -4.34 16.52 -12.56
CA LEU A 773 -3.24 17.46 -12.72
C LEU A 773 -2.12 16.87 -13.59
N ASN A 774 -1.65 15.68 -13.25
CA ASN A 774 -0.59 15.03 -14.01
C ASN A 774 -1.13 14.51 -15.37
N GLY A 775 -2.38 14.09 -15.45
CA GLY A 775 -3.04 13.76 -16.72
C GLY A 775 -3.08 14.95 -17.67
N GLU A 776 -3.39 16.15 -17.18
CA GLU A 776 -3.36 17.36 -18.00
C GLU A 776 -1.95 17.76 -18.41
N GLN A 777 -0.95 17.60 -17.52
CA GLN A 777 0.45 17.77 -17.88
C GLN A 777 0.87 16.84 -19.02
N LEU A 778 0.43 15.57 -18.98
CA LEU A 778 0.68 14.60 -20.04
C LEU A 778 0.05 15.03 -21.37
N ILE A 779 -1.23 15.44 -21.35
CA ILE A 779 -1.92 15.91 -22.56
C ILE A 779 -1.22 17.11 -23.18
N VAL A 780 -0.85 18.11 -22.38
CA VAL A 780 -0.14 19.31 -22.86
C VAL A 780 1.18 18.92 -23.54
N ARG A 781 1.97 18.05 -22.89
CA ARG A 781 3.24 17.54 -23.44
C ARG A 781 3.05 16.79 -24.75
N LEU A 782 2.03 15.94 -24.83
CA LEU A 782 1.77 15.14 -26.04
C LEU A 782 1.30 16.00 -27.20
N ASN A 783 0.39 16.94 -26.96
CA ASN A 783 -0.07 17.85 -28.01
C ASN A 783 1.06 18.74 -28.54
N GLU A 784 1.99 19.16 -27.67
CA GLU A 784 3.18 19.93 -28.06
C GLU A 784 4.14 19.11 -28.92
N VAL A 785 4.38 17.83 -28.58
CA VAL A 785 5.33 16.97 -29.30
C VAL A 785 4.73 16.36 -30.58
N LEU A 786 3.45 15.97 -30.55
CA LEU A 786 2.77 15.26 -31.63
C LEU A 786 1.97 16.17 -32.57
N GLY A 787 1.71 17.42 -32.19
CA GLY A 787 0.89 18.35 -32.97
C GLY A 787 -0.60 17.96 -33.03
N THR A 788 -1.10 17.29 -32.00
CA THR A 788 -2.50 16.84 -31.87
C THR A 788 -3.36 17.80 -31.03
N ASP A 789 -4.68 17.54 -30.97
CA ASP A 789 -5.64 18.24 -30.09
C ASP A 789 -6.28 17.25 -29.09
N LEU A 790 -5.44 16.41 -28.47
CA LEU A 790 -5.87 15.42 -27.47
C LEU A 790 -6.39 16.12 -26.22
N LYS A 791 -7.38 15.50 -25.58
CA LYS A 791 -8.06 16.06 -24.40
C LYS A 791 -7.95 15.12 -23.21
N LEU A 792 -7.97 15.69 -22.00
CA LEU A 792 -7.95 14.90 -20.76
C LEU A 792 -9.14 13.92 -20.68
N LEU A 793 -10.29 14.28 -21.26
CA LEU A 793 -11.44 13.38 -21.35
C LEU A 793 -11.12 12.11 -22.14
N GLU A 794 -10.36 12.23 -23.24
CA GLU A 794 -9.98 11.09 -24.08
C GLU A 794 -9.05 10.15 -23.30
N LEU A 795 -8.14 10.68 -22.48
CA LEU A 795 -7.30 9.87 -21.59
C LEU A 795 -8.13 9.17 -20.49
N LEU A 796 -9.16 9.82 -19.94
CA LEU A 796 -10.07 9.24 -18.93
C LEU A 796 -11.04 8.19 -19.48
N ASP A 797 -11.38 8.27 -20.76
CA ASP A 797 -12.27 7.33 -21.44
C ASP A 797 -11.53 6.07 -21.90
N CYS A 798 -10.20 6.13 -22.04
CA CYS A 798 -9.37 4.98 -22.38
C CYS A 798 -9.21 4.00 -21.20
N LEU A 799 -9.19 2.71 -21.49
CA LEU A 799 -8.91 1.66 -20.52
C LEU A 799 -7.43 1.66 -20.09
N ASP A 800 -6.55 1.99 -21.02
CA ASP A 800 -5.10 2.00 -20.85
C ASP A 800 -4.43 3.03 -21.79
N LEU A 801 -3.12 3.20 -21.64
CA LEU A 801 -2.33 4.09 -22.50
C LEU A 801 -2.25 3.61 -23.95
N ASN A 802 -2.57 2.35 -24.26
CA ASN A 802 -2.53 1.77 -25.59
C ASN A 802 -3.74 2.23 -26.40
N GLU A 803 -4.93 2.21 -25.79
CA GLU A 803 -6.14 2.79 -26.36
C GLU A 803 -5.96 4.31 -26.57
N PHE A 804 -5.36 4.99 -25.60
CA PHE A 804 -5.05 6.41 -25.73
C PHE A 804 -4.00 6.69 -26.81
N CYS A 805 -2.98 5.83 -26.95
CA CYS A 805 -2.00 5.89 -28.03
C CYS A 805 -2.66 5.71 -29.40
N GLN A 806 -3.65 4.83 -29.50
CA GLN A 806 -4.38 4.63 -30.75
C GLN A 806 -5.20 5.87 -31.11
N LEU A 807 -5.84 6.48 -30.12
CA LEU A 807 -6.55 7.75 -30.29
C LEU A 807 -5.59 8.88 -30.72
N ALA A 808 -4.39 8.95 -30.14
CA ALA A 808 -3.33 9.87 -30.57
C ALA A 808 -2.92 9.66 -32.03
N LYS A 809 -2.72 8.41 -32.46
CA LYS A 809 -2.42 8.07 -33.88
C LYS A 809 -3.56 8.44 -34.83
N ASP A 810 -4.80 8.23 -34.40
CA ASP A 810 -5.98 8.56 -35.20
C ASP A 810 -6.17 10.08 -35.31
N SER A 811 -5.86 10.83 -34.24
CA SER A 811 -5.83 12.30 -34.23
C SER A 811 -4.72 12.86 -35.12
N ILE A 812 -3.57 12.19 -35.25
CA ILE A 812 -2.52 12.57 -36.21
C ILE A 812 -2.98 12.33 -37.65
N SER A 813 -3.80 11.30 -37.87
CA SER A 813 -4.30 10.89 -39.20
C SER A 813 -5.47 11.75 -39.71
N SER A 814 -6.14 12.50 -38.83
CA SER A 814 -7.16 13.51 -39.18
C SER A 814 -6.56 14.91 -39.08
N PRO A 815 -6.26 15.60 -40.19
CA PRO A 815 -5.57 16.88 -40.14
C PRO A 815 -6.52 17.99 -39.70
N THR A 816 -6.63 18.23 -38.40
CA THR A 816 -7.02 19.53 -37.87
C THR A 816 -5.74 20.35 -37.71
N VAL A 817 -5.47 21.16 -38.73
CA VAL A 817 -4.34 22.09 -38.73
C VAL A 817 -4.53 23.10 -37.59
N SER A 818 -3.65 23.07 -36.59
CA SER A 818 -3.26 24.27 -35.85
C SER A 818 -1.78 24.18 -35.48
N THR A 819 -0.92 24.45 -36.45
CA THR A 819 0.47 24.81 -36.19
C THR A 819 0.51 26.17 -35.51
N LEU A 820 0.53 26.20 -34.17
CA LEU A 820 1.01 27.38 -33.44
C LEU A 820 2.53 27.29 -33.33
N THR A 821 3.20 27.77 -34.39
CA THR A 821 4.56 28.28 -34.26
C THR A 821 4.59 29.29 -33.13
N SER A 822 5.35 29.00 -32.08
CA SER A 822 5.74 29.99 -31.08
C SER A 822 6.30 31.21 -31.83
N PRO A 823 5.67 32.40 -31.74
CA PRO A 823 6.33 33.58 -32.25
C PRO A 823 7.61 33.75 -31.42
N SER A 824 8.74 33.88 -32.10
CA SER A 824 9.92 34.49 -31.51
C SER A 824 9.46 35.85 -30.97
N VAL A 825 9.42 35.98 -29.64
CA VAL A 825 9.07 37.23 -28.98
C VAL A 825 10.20 38.20 -29.26
N GLU A 826 10.07 38.98 -30.34
CA GLU A 826 10.62 40.31 -30.38
C GLU A 826 10.05 41.04 -29.15
N VAL A 827 10.94 41.51 -28.28
CA VAL A 827 10.62 42.38 -27.15
C VAL A 827 9.81 43.55 -27.70
N ARG A 828 8.49 43.47 -27.56
CA ARG A 828 7.59 44.59 -27.83
C ARG A 828 7.57 45.45 -26.58
N ASP A 829 7.72 46.75 -26.78
CA ASP A 829 7.57 47.85 -25.81
C ASP A 829 6.15 47.95 -25.17
N ASN A 830 5.40 46.85 -25.06
CA ASN A 830 4.09 46.84 -24.41
C ASN A 830 4.30 46.67 -22.90
N GLU A 831 4.31 47.83 -22.25
CA GLU A 831 4.12 48.12 -20.84
C GLU A 831 3.56 46.95 -20.01
N ASN A 832 4.22 46.66 -18.89
CA ASN A 832 3.77 45.78 -17.81
C ASN A 832 2.24 45.87 -17.62
N VAL A 833 1.50 44.86 -18.05
CA VAL A 833 0.05 44.72 -17.85
C VAL A 833 -0.25 43.58 -16.89
N LEU A 834 -1.45 43.57 -16.32
CA LEU A 834 -1.92 42.50 -15.44
C LEU A 834 -2.51 41.34 -16.25
N SER A 835 -2.34 40.10 -15.75
CA SER A 835 -3.07 38.95 -16.28
C SER A 835 -4.58 39.08 -16.01
N GLY A 836 -5.40 38.29 -16.71
CA GLY A 836 -6.85 38.30 -16.51
C GLY A 836 -7.26 37.92 -15.07
N GLN A 837 -6.58 37.00 -14.41
CA GLN A 837 -6.86 36.73 -12.99
C GLN A 837 -6.47 37.91 -12.09
N GLN A 838 -5.30 38.53 -12.34
CA GLN A 838 -4.90 39.72 -11.59
C GLN A 838 -5.91 40.87 -11.78
N LEU A 839 -6.41 41.07 -13.00
CA LEU A 839 -7.45 42.05 -13.29
C LEU A 839 -8.78 41.71 -12.59
N ALA A 840 -9.18 40.44 -12.55
CA ALA A 840 -10.41 40.01 -11.87
C ALA A 840 -10.32 40.25 -10.35
N ILE A 841 -9.19 39.90 -9.72
CA ILE A 841 -8.93 40.16 -8.30
C ILE A 841 -8.89 41.67 -8.04
N TRP A 842 -8.14 42.43 -8.84
CA TRP A 842 -8.04 43.88 -8.71
C TRP A 842 -9.42 44.56 -8.85
N ALA A 843 -10.21 44.19 -9.85
CA ALA A 843 -11.55 44.73 -10.04
C ALA A 843 -12.49 44.39 -8.86
N ALA A 844 -12.40 43.18 -8.31
CA ALA A 844 -13.16 42.80 -7.13
C ALA A 844 -12.77 43.64 -5.90
N MET A 845 -11.47 43.88 -5.69
CA MET A 845 -10.96 44.74 -4.62
C MET A 845 -11.39 46.20 -4.75
N GLU A 846 -11.40 46.75 -5.97
CA GLU A 846 -11.88 48.12 -6.22
C GLU A 846 -13.38 48.27 -5.90
N ILE A 847 -14.15 47.19 -5.96
CA ILE A 847 -15.58 47.19 -5.62
C ILE A 847 -15.81 47.00 -4.12
N SER A 848 -15.09 46.08 -3.47
CA SER A 848 -15.28 45.76 -2.04
C SER A 848 -14.45 46.63 -1.09
N GLY A 849 -13.43 47.33 -1.59
CA GLY A 849 -12.44 48.07 -0.80
C GLY A 849 -11.26 47.19 -0.35
N GLU A 850 -10.19 47.83 0.12
CA GLU A 850 -9.03 47.12 0.64
C GLU A 850 -9.39 46.33 1.92
N SER A 851 -9.15 45.02 1.89
CA SER A 851 -9.37 44.10 3.01
C SER A 851 -8.28 43.03 3.04
N GLY A 852 -8.14 42.32 4.16
CA GLY A 852 -7.26 41.15 4.26
C GLY A 852 -7.75 39.92 3.48
N ALA A 853 -8.91 39.97 2.80
CA ALA A 853 -9.48 38.79 2.13
C ALA A 853 -8.57 38.18 1.06
N TYR A 854 -7.72 38.99 0.40
CA TYR A 854 -6.75 38.53 -0.60
C TYR A 854 -5.34 38.31 -0.04
N ASN A 855 -5.17 38.32 1.27
CA ASN A 855 -3.94 37.86 1.90
C ASN A 855 -3.86 36.32 1.83
N VAL A 856 -2.65 35.82 1.65
CA VAL A 856 -2.31 34.39 1.57
C VAL A 856 -1.24 34.14 2.65
N PRO A 857 -1.65 33.87 3.90
CA PRO A 857 -0.72 33.72 5.01
C PRO A 857 -0.28 32.26 5.23
N ALA A 858 0.87 32.09 5.89
CA ALA A 858 1.23 30.84 6.55
C ALA A 858 1.91 31.14 7.88
N ALA A 859 1.50 30.43 8.93
CA ALA A 859 2.12 30.49 10.25
C ALA A 859 2.82 29.17 10.56
N VAL A 860 4.15 29.17 10.50
CA VAL A 860 4.97 28.01 10.83
C VAL A 860 5.32 28.08 12.32
N PHE A 861 4.74 27.20 13.12
CA PHE A 861 5.02 27.04 14.54
C PHE A 861 6.25 26.14 14.74
N ILE A 862 7.29 26.68 15.38
CA ILE A 862 8.63 26.09 15.40
C ILE A 862 8.96 25.61 16.82
N ASN A 863 9.29 24.32 16.95
CA ASN A 863 9.56 23.67 18.24
C ASN A 863 11.02 23.83 18.74
N ALA A 864 11.83 24.66 18.10
CA ALA A 864 13.21 24.93 18.48
C ALA A 864 13.59 26.39 18.20
N GLU A 865 14.79 26.79 18.62
CA GLU A 865 15.36 28.09 18.24
C GLU A 865 15.67 28.15 16.75
N VAL A 866 15.30 29.26 16.12
CA VAL A 866 15.55 29.55 14.70
C VAL A 866 16.91 30.20 14.50
N ASP A 867 17.68 29.71 13.52
CA ASP A 867 18.82 30.46 12.97
C ASP A 867 18.31 31.63 12.12
N ILE A 868 18.21 32.80 12.76
CA ILE A 868 17.70 34.03 12.15
C ILE A 868 18.54 34.46 10.95
N ILE A 869 19.86 34.29 11.01
CA ILE A 869 20.77 34.73 9.93
C ILE A 869 20.52 33.88 8.70
N TRP A 870 20.51 32.56 8.88
CA TRP A 870 20.23 31.62 7.78
C TRP A 870 18.85 31.86 7.17
N LEU A 871 17.83 32.13 8.00
CA LEU A 871 16.47 32.38 7.54
C LEU A 871 16.37 33.67 6.71
N GLU A 872 16.97 34.76 7.19
CA GLU A 872 17.03 36.03 6.47
C GLU A 872 17.79 35.90 5.13
N ASP A 873 18.89 35.15 5.10
CA ASP A 873 19.66 34.89 3.88
C ASP A 873 18.87 34.05 2.88
N THR A 874 18.16 33.02 3.36
CA THR A 874 17.32 32.15 2.53
C THR A 874 16.14 32.91 1.91
N LEU A 875 15.44 33.72 2.70
CA LEU A 875 14.35 34.57 2.20
C LEU A 875 14.87 35.64 1.24
N THR A 876 16.05 36.21 1.51
CA THR A 876 16.71 37.16 0.61
C THR A 876 17.04 36.51 -0.74
N GLU A 877 17.61 35.30 -0.75
CA GLU A 877 17.88 34.55 -1.97
C GLU A 877 16.60 34.26 -2.77
N LEU A 878 15.52 33.90 -2.08
CA LEU A 878 14.23 33.63 -2.70
C LEU A 878 13.66 34.90 -3.38
N VAL A 879 13.63 36.04 -2.68
CA VAL A 879 13.15 37.33 -3.21
C VAL A 879 14.04 37.83 -4.35
N LEU A 880 15.35 37.57 -4.29
CA LEU A 880 16.29 37.87 -5.38
C LEU A 880 15.93 37.11 -6.66
N LYS A 881 15.66 35.81 -6.55
CA LYS A 881 15.38 34.91 -7.67
C LYS A 881 13.98 35.05 -8.24
N GLN A 882 13.03 35.57 -7.47
CA GLN A 882 11.59 35.57 -7.81
C GLN A 882 11.06 37.01 -7.94
N PRO A 883 10.99 37.59 -9.16
CA PRO A 883 10.58 38.98 -9.38
C PRO A 883 9.21 39.36 -8.79
N MET A 884 8.26 38.42 -8.76
CA MET A 884 6.90 38.67 -8.24
C MET A 884 6.87 38.99 -6.74
N LEU A 885 7.82 38.48 -5.95
CA LEU A 885 7.91 38.81 -4.51
C LEU A 885 8.34 40.25 -4.23
N ARG A 886 8.81 40.95 -5.26
CA ARG A 886 9.26 42.35 -5.22
C ARG A 886 8.49 43.21 -6.22
N CYS A 887 7.26 42.80 -6.56
CA CYS A 887 6.38 43.52 -7.46
C CYS A 887 5.25 44.21 -6.68
N SER A 888 4.87 45.42 -7.12
CA SER A 888 3.69 46.16 -6.63
C SER A 888 2.90 46.70 -7.82
N LEU A 889 1.75 47.32 -7.57
CA LEU A 889 0.94 48.02 -8.56
C LEU A 889 1.21 49.53 -8.52
N LYS A 890 0.97 50.18 -9.65
CA LYS A 890 0.96 51.65 -9.79
C LYS A 890 -0.13 52.10 -10.75
N TYR A 891 -0.82 53.18 -10.41
CA TYR A 891 -1.78 53.83 -11.30
C TYR A 891 -1.06 54.63 -12.40
N ASN A 892 -1.50 54.44 -13.64
CA ASN A 892 -1.05 55.16 -14.84
C ASN A 892 -2.26 55.76 -15.59
N GLU A 893 -2.03 56.62 -16.59
CA GLU A 893 -3.10 57.30 -17.35
C GLU A 893 -4.07 56.33 -18.07
N GLY A 894 -3.71 55.05 -18.23
CA GLY A 894 -4.52 54.01 -18.89
C GLY A 894 -5.05 52.88 -17.98
N GLY A 895 -4.84 52.94 -16.65
CA GLY A 895 -5.24 51.88 -15.72
C GLY A 895 -4.20 51.59 -14.64
N VAL A 896 -4.00 50.32 -14.31
CA VAL A 896 -3.01 49.85 -13.32
C VAL A 896 -1.96 48.97 -13.99
N SER A 897 -0.69 49.15 -13.60
CA SER A 897 0.44 48.38 -14.12
C SER A 897 1.31 47.82 -12.99
N PRO A 898 1.83 46.59 -13.10
CA PRO A 898 2.84 46.09 -12.18
C PRO A 898 4.20 46.80 -12.34
N VAL A 899 4.86 47.01 -11.22
CA VAL A 899 6.20 47.61 -11.09
C VAL A 899 7.07 46.66 -10.30
N ILE A 900 8.19 46.24 -10.88
CA ILE A 900 9.18 45.40 -10.20
C ILE A 900 10.21 46.32 -9.52
N HIS A 901 10.35 46.18 -8.21
CA HIS A 901 11.31 46.95 -7.40
C HIS A 901 12.69 46.28 -7.41
N PRO A 902 13.80 47.04 -7.27
CA PRO A 902 15.13 46.46 -7.13
C PRO A 902 15.20 45.43 -5.99
N PRO A 903 16.07 44.41 -6.09
CA PRO A 903 16.20 43.42 -5.02
C PRO A 903 16.59 44.06 -3.69
N MET A 904 16.01 43.56 -2.60
CA MET A 904 16.28 44.02 -1.25
C MET A 904 16.68 42.85 -0.34
N GLN A 905 17.53 43.15 0.64
CA GLN A 905 17.83 42.20 1.71
C GLN A 905 16.62 42.12 2.64
N ILE A 906 16.17 40.90 2.93
CA ILE A 906 15.05 40.67 3.83
C ILE A 906 15.55 40.69 5.27
N LYS A 907 14.85 41.47 6.10
CA LYS A 907 15.02 41.51 7.55
C LYS A 907 13.70 41.15 8.21
N LEU A 908 13.75 40.23 9.17
CA LEU A 908 12.55 39.79 9.86
C LEU A 908 12.08 40.86 10.83
N VAL A 909 10.78 41.13 10.82
CA VAL A 909 10.15 41.92 11.89
C VAL A 909 10.01 41.01 13.10
N HIS A 910 10.51 41.45 14.25
CA HIS A 910 10.41 40.71 15.49
C HIS A 910 9.23 41.22 16.32
N THR A 911 8.30 40.32 16.63
CA THR A 911 7.11 40.61 17.44
C THR A 911 7.10 39.67 18.65
N GLU A 912 6.57 40.13 19.79
CA GLU A 912 6.43 39.32 20.99
C GLU A 912 4.95 39.21 21.38
N ILE A 913 4.48 38.00 21.66
CA ILE A 913 3.12 37.71 22.15
C ILE A 913 3.26 37.03 23.51
N ASP A 914 2.67 37.66 24.54
CA ASP A 914 2.59 37.09 25.88
C ASP A 914 1.28 36.31 26.03
N LEU A 915 1.40 34.99 26.27
CA LEU A 915 0.33 34.05 26.61
C LEU A 915 0.71 33.27 27.87
N THR A 916 1.44 33.90 28.79
CA THR A 916 1.93 33.26 30.03
C THR A 916 0.81 32.79 30.97
N GLU A 917 -0.44 33.17 30.71
CA GLU A 917 -1.62 32.62 31.37
C GLU A 917 -2.04 31.23 30.86
N TYR A 918 -1.53 30.79 29.70
CA TYR A 918 -1.80 29.47 29.10
C TYR A 918 -0.54 28.58 29.10
N THR A 919 -0.72 27.27 29.10
CA THR A 919 0.33 26.34 28.63
C THR A 919 0.37 26.35 27.11
N ILE A 920 1.46 25.88 26.50
CA ILE A 920 1.57 25.79 25.02
C ILE A 920 0.33 25.11 24.43
N ALA A 921 -0.03 23.92 24.92
CA ALA A 921 -1.15 23.15 24.38
C ALA A 921 -2.52 23.86 24.52
N ALA A 922 -2.76 24.54 25.63
CA ALA A 922 -4.02 25.26 25.86
C ALA A 922 -4.07 26.63 25.16
N GLY A 923 -2.91 27.21 24.87
CA GLY A 923 -2.78 28.56 24.32
C GLY A 923 -2.78 28.62 22.79
N ILE A 924 -2.65 27.48 22.08
CA ILE A 924 -2.68 27.46 20.60
C ILE A 924 -3.93 28.16 20.03
N PRO A 925 -5.17 27.92 20.50
CA PRO A 925 -6.34 28.62 19.95
C PRO A 925 -6.27 30.15 20.11
N ALA A 926 -5.78 30.62 21.27
CA ALA A 926 -5.60 32.05 21.52
C ALA A 926 -4.49 32.66 20.65
N LEU A 927 -3.39 31.93 20.47
CA LEU A 927 -2.31 32.29 19.56
C LEU A 927 -2.82 32.38 18.12
N THR A 928 -3.50 31.34 17.62
CA THR A 928 -4.06 31.29 16.27
C THR A 928 -5.04 32.44 16.03
N GLN A 929 -5.91 32.75 17.00
CA GLN A 929 -6.80 33.92 16.90
C GLN A 929 -6.01 35.23 16.80
N ARG A 930 -4.92 35.38 17.56
CA ARG A 930 -4.07 36.56 17.51
C ARG A 930 -3.34 36.69 16.17
N LEU A 931 -2.84 35.58 15.63
CA LEU A 931 -2.20 35.54 14.32
C LEU A 931 -3.20 35.87 13.19
N ARG A 932 -4.45 35.37 13.27
CA ARG A 932 -5.53 35.75 12.35
C ARG A 932 -5.76 37.26 12.33
N GLN A 933 -5.81 37.91 13.49
CA GLN A 933 -5.92 39.37 13.57
C GLN A 933 -4.73 40.10 12.93
N MET A 934 -3.54 39.53 12.98
CA MET A 934 -2.35 40.12 12.34
C MET A 934 -2.42 40.03 10.81
N VAL A 935 -2.96 38.94 10.27
CA VAL A 935 -3.07 38.75 8.81
C VAL A 935 -4.35 39.33 8.20
N GLU A 936 -5.31 39.75 9.02
CA GLU A 936 -6.48 40.52 8.58
C GLU A 936 -6.11 41.93 8.10
N GLU A 937 -4.96 42.45 8.53
CA GLU A 937 -4.47 43.74 8.09
C GLU A 937 -4.23 43.73 6.57
N PRO A 938 -4.90 44.62 5.80
CA PRO A 938 -4.78 44.63 4.35
C PRO A 938 -3.33 44.85 3.91
N LEU A 939 -2.82 43.99 3.03
CA LEU A 939 -1.56 44.25 2.32
C LEU A 939 -1.89 45.08 1.08
N SER A 940 -1.76 46.41 1.17
CA SER A 940 -2.01 47.26 0.01
C SER A 940 -1.09 46.86 -1.14
N PRO A 941 -1.63 46.55 -2.34
CA PRO A 941 -0.82 46.09 -3.46
C PRO A 941 -0.07 47.23 -4.15
N TYR A 942 -0.25 48.48 -3.71
CA TYR A 942 0.27 49.68 -4.36
C TYR A 942 1.61 50.15 -3.80
N ASP A 943 2.45 50.70 -4.68
CA ASP A 943 3.72 51.39 -4.38
C ASP A 943 4.86 50.56 -3.75
N ILE A 944 4.58 49.61 -2.87
CA ILE A 944 5.54 48.70 -2.25
C ILE A 944 5.14 47.24 -2.44
N PRO A 945 6.10 46.28 -2.50
CA PRO A 945 5.75 44.88 -2.59
C PRO A 945 4.90 44.42 -1.39
N PRO A 946 3.72 43.83 -1.62
CA PRO A 946 2.80 43.45 -0.55
C PRO A 946 3.19 42.09 0.05
N THR A 947 4.33 42.05 0.73
CA THR A 947 4.86 40.87 1.41
C THR A 947 5.25 41.20 2.84
N ARG A 948 5.04 40.28 3.77
CA ARG A 948 5.39 40.43 5.18
C ARG A 948 6.09 39.17 5.71
N PHE A 949 7.22 39.37 6.37
CA PHE A 949 8.02 38.32 7.00
C PHE A 949 8.23 38.66 8.47
N GLU A 950 7.50 38.00 9.38
CA GLU A 950 7.60 38.24 10.82
C GLU A 950 8.07 36.98 11.57
N LEU A 951 9.00 37.16 12.51
CA LEU A 951 9.35 36.14 13.51
C LEU A 951 8.77 36.54 14.86
N ILE A 952 7.81 35.75 15.33
CA ILE A 952 7.04 36.02 16.53
C ILE A 952 7.53 35.13 17.67
N GLN A 953 8.02 35.75 18.73
CA GLN A 953 8.31 35.06 19.99
C GLN A 953 7.03 34.97 20.81
N VAL A 954 6.62 33.76 21.17
CA VAL A 954 5.43 33.51 21.99
C VAL A 954 5.86 32.96 23.34
N ASN A 955 5.47 33.62 24.43
CA ASN A 955 5.78 33.17 25.78
C ASN A 955 4.56 32.48 26.40
N PHE A 956 4.68 31.21 26.75
CA PHE A 956 3.68 30.46 27.52
C PHE A 956 4.17 30.21 28.95
N SER A 957 3.27 29.80 29.83
CA SER A 957 3.59 29.45 31.23
C SER A 957 4.65 28.34 31.36
N ASP A 958 4.71 27.42 30.40
CA ASP A 958 5.57 26.24 30.37
C ASP A 958 6.71 26.32 29.33
N GLY A 959 6.91 27.48 28.69
CA GLY A 959 8.08 27.74 27.84
C GLY A 959 7.82 28.72 26.69
N GLY A 960 8.92 29.22 26.09
CA GLY A 960 8.86 30.05 24.89
C GLY A 960 8.79 29.20 23.60
N ARG A 961 8.13 29.73 22.57
CA ARG A 961 8.07 29.17 21.21
C ARG A 961 8.21 30.27 20.17
N GLN A 962 8.53 29.89 18.94
CA GLN A 962 8.68 30.82 17.82
C GLN A 962 7.68 30.48 16.71
N VAL A 963 7.11 31.51 16.09
CA VAL A 963 6.26 31.39 14.90
C VAL A 963 6.86 32.23 13.79
N LEU A 964 7.13 31.63 12.63
CA LEU A 964 7.41 32.37 11.41
C LEU A 964 6.09 32.64 10.69
N LEU A 965 5.67 33.90 10.68
CA LEU A 965 4.47 34.36 9.98
C LEU A 965 4.88 34.96 8.64
N LEU A 966 4.45 34.31 7.57
CA LEU A 966 4.63 34.75 6.19
C LEU A 966 3.29 35.22 5.65
N ASN A 967 3.24 36.38 5.01
CA ASN A 967 2.01 36.88 4.42
C ASN A 967 2.27 37.49 3.04
N PHE A 968 1.52 37.05 2.04
CA PHE A 968 1.63 37.50 0.65
C PHE A 968 0.26 37.97 0.14
N HIS A 969 0.23 38.85 -0.86
CA HIS A 969 -1.02 39.22 -1.52
C HIS A 969 -1.29 38.37 -2.76
N HIS A 970 -2.53 37.89 -2.93
CA HIS A 970 -2.91 36.92 -3.97
C HIS A 970 -2.69 37.42 -5.42
N LEU A 971 -2.65 38.74 -5.64
CA LEU A 971 -2.25 39.33 -6.94
C LEU A 971 -0.84 38.90 -7.39
N PHE A 972 0.03 38.49 -6.47
CA PHE A 972 1.43 38.18 -6.75
C PHE A 972 1.81 36.75 -6.36
N PHE A 973 0.91 36.00 -5.74
CA PHE A 973 1.18 34.71 -5.12
C PHE A 973 -0.06 33.81 -5.21
N ASP A 974 0.13 32.52 -5.46
CA ASP A 974 -0.93 31.50 -5.49
C ASP A 974 -0.56 30.28 -4.65
N GLY A 975 -1.47 29.30 -4.52
CA GLY A 975 -1.23 28.10 -3.73
C GLY A 975 0.02 27.30 -4.19
N TRP A 976 0.29 27.22 -5.49
CA TRP A 976 1.48 26.53 -6.02
C TRP A 976 2.78 27.20 -5.56
N SER A 977 2.78 28.53 -5.44
CA SER A 977 3.92 29.31 -5.00
C SER A 977 4.41 28.91 -3.59
N TRP A 978 3.53 28.37 -2.72
CA TRP A 978 3.92 27.83 -1.42
C TRP A 978 4.91 26.68 -1.52
N ARG A 979 4.80 25.81 -2.54
CA ARG A 979 5.73 24.68 -2.70
C ARG A 979 7.17 25.15 -2.81
N LEU A 980 7.39 26.26 -3.52
CA LEU A 980 8.71 26.88 -3.67
C LEU A 980 9.18 27.49 -2.35
N VAL A 981 8.33 28.27 -1.67
CA VAL A 981 8.68 28.89 -0.38
C VAL A 981 9.01 27.82 0.67
N LEU A 982 8.16 26.81 0.84
CA LEU A 982 8.33 25.74 1.82
C LEU A 982 9.56 24.86 1.51
N ALA A 983 9.87 24.62 0.22
CA ALA A 983 11.10 23.94 -0.17
C ALA A 983 12.35 24.73 0.25
N ALA A 984 12.39 26.04 0.01
CA ALA A 984 13.47 26.91 0.49
C ALA A 984 13.59 26.85 2.02
N LEU A 985 12.47 26.98 2.74
CA LEU A 985 12.45 26.92 4.21
C LEU A 985 12.86 25.55 4.78
N SER A 986 12.79 24.49 3.98
CA SER A 986 13.29 23.16 4.36
C SER A 986 14.78 22.98 4.08
N GLY A 987 15.45 23.99 3.51
CA GLY A 987 16.87 23.92 3.10
C GLY A 987 17.10 23.33 1.71
N ASN A 988 16.05 23.09 0.92
CA ASN A 988 16.18 22.61 -0.45
C ASN A 988 16.58 23.75 -1.40
N LYS A 989 17.41 23.43 -2.40
CA LYS A 989 17.76 24.39 -3.45
C LYS A 989 16.63 24.47 -4.48
N ILE A 990 16.12 25.67 -4.72
CA ILE A 990 15.15 25.95 -5.78
C ILE A 990 15.91 26.26 -7.08
N ALA A 991 15.54 25.57 -8.16
CA ALA A 991 16.06 25.83 -9.50
C ALA A 991 15.64 27.25 -9.97
N PRO A 992 16.50 27.95 -10.74
CA PRO A 992 16.12 29.24 -11.29
C PRO A 992 14.92 29.11 -12.26
N PRO A 993 14.02 30.11 -12.33
CA PRO A 993 12.91 30.10 -13.26
C PRO A 993 13.41 30.12 -14.72
N VAL A 994 12.75 29.35 -15.60
CA VAL A 994 13.08 29.30 -17.04
C VAL A 994 12.66 30.59 -17.75
N ARG A 995 11.53 31.16 -17.31
CA ARG A 995 10.98 32.44 -17.78
C ARG A 995 10.27 33.16 -16.63
N ASP A 996 10.03 34.45 -16.77
CA ASP A 996 9.36 35.22 -15.71
C ASP A 996 7.82 35.13 -15.79
N TYR A 997 7.13 35.65 -14.77
CA TYR A 997 5.66 35.67 -14.75
C TYR A 997 5.08 36.57 -15.86
N PHE A 998 5.80 37.61 -16.27
CA PHE A 998 5.31 38.56 -17.28
C PHE A 998 5.34 37.95 -18.69
N ASP A 999 6.24 37.01 -18.95
CA ASP A 999 6.23 36.18 -20.16
C ASP A 999 4.94 35.34 -20.28
N TYR A 1000 4.40 34.88 -19.15
CA TYR A 1000 3.08 34.24 -19.11
C TYR A 1000 1.96 35.23 -19.45
N VAL A 1001 2.00 36.44 -18.90
CA VAL A 1001 1.02 37.50 -19.21
C VAL A 1001 1.02 37.83 -20.70
N VAL A 1002 2.18 38.03 -21.31
CA VAL A 1002 2.31 38.31 -22.75
C VAL A 1002 1.74 37.16 -23.60
N GLY A 1003 2.01 35.92 -23.19
CA GLY A 1003 1.43 34.73 -23.83
C GLY A 1003 -0.10 34.72 -23.78
N GLN A 1004 -0.69 35.08 -22.64
CA GLN A 1004 -2.14 35.15 -22.47
C GLN A 1004 -2.80 36.19 -23.39
N TYR A 1005 -2.21 37.38 -23.53
CA TYR A 1005 -2.73 38.39 -24.47
C TYR A 1005 -2.60 37.95 -25.93
N SER A 1006 -1.48 37.31 -26.28
CA SER A 1006 -1.26 36.77 -27.63
C SER A 1006 -2.28 35.68 -27.98
N LEU A 1007 -2.63 34.83 -27.00
CA LEU A 1007 -3.69 33.83 -27.14
C LEU A 1007 -5.04 34.49 -27.44
N LEU A 1008 -5.41 35.55 -26.73
CA LEU A 1008 -6.70 36.24 -26.94
C LEU A 1008 -6.82 36.87 -28.33
N GLU A 1009 -5.72 37.30 -28.93
CA GLU A 1009 -5.71 37.85 -30.30
C GLU A 1009 -5.75 36.77 -31.39
N SER A 1010 -5.56 35.50 -31.02
CA SER A 1010 -5.50 34.38 -31.96
C SER A 1010 -6.88 33.83 -32.36
N GLU A 1011 -6.89 32.91 -33.32
CA GLU A 1011 -8.10 32.12 -33.64
C GLU A 1011 -8.54 31.23 -32.47
N GLN A 1012 -7.59 30.63 -31.75
CA GLN A 1012 -7.88 29.84 -30.55
C GLN A 1012 -8.56 30.69 -29.47
N GLY A 1013 -8.11 31.93 -29.26
CA GLY A 1013 -8.74 32.87 -28.33
C GLY A 1013 -10.20 33.17 -28.68
N ARG A 1014 -10.51 33.33 -29.97
CA ARG A 1014 -11.89 33.51 -30.44
C ARG A 1014 -12.75 32.27 -30.23
N ASN A 1015 -12.20 31.08 -30.44
CA ASN A 1015 -12.91 29.82 -30.20
C ASN A 1015 -13.23 29.63 -28.70
N LEU A 1016 -12.28 29.97 -27.83
CA LEU A 1016 -12.48 29.98 -26.37
C LEU A 1016 -13.60 30.96 -25.97
N GLU A 1017 -13.61 32.17 -26.55
CA GLU A 1017 -14.65 33.16 -26.28
C GLU A 1017 -16.04 32.67 -26.71
N VAL A 1018 -16.16 32.06 -27.90
CA VAL A 1018 -17.42 31.46 -28.39
C VAL A 1018 -17.89 30.36 -27.44
N PHE A 1019 -17.00 29.43 -27.08
CA PHE A 1019 -17.34 28.35 -26.14
C PHE A 1019 -17.88 28.91 -24.82
N TRP A 1020 -17.15 29.83 -24.17
CA TRP A 1020 -17.57 30.36 -22.88
C TRP A 1020 -18.86 31.19 -22.98
N ALA A 1021 -19.07 31.92 -24.08
CA ALA A 1021 -20.30 32.66 -24.31
C ALA A 1021 -21.51 31.73 -24.47
N GLU A 1022 -21.35 30.59 -25.16
CA GLU A 1022 -22.39 29.58 -25.31
C GLU A 1022 -22.62 28.79 -24.02
N TYR A 1023 -21.55 28.36 -23.36
CA TYR A 1023 -21.58 27.56 -22.13
C TYR A 1023 -22.25 28.31 -20.97
N LEU A 1024 -22.00 29.62 -20.87
CA LEU A 1024 -22.58 30.50 -19.85
C LEU A 1024 -23.86 31.20 -20.31
N ALA A 1025 -24.39 30.87 -21.49
CA ALA A 1025 -25.62 31.46 -21.98
C ALA A 1025 -26.78 31.14 -21.02
N ASN A 1026 -27.56 32.18 -20.67
CA ASN A 1026 -28.70 32.07 -19.75
C ASN A 1026 -28.34 31.45 -18.38
N MET A 1027 -27.13 31.71 -17.89
CA MET A 1027 -26.71 31.29 -16.56
C MET A 1027 -27.68 31.81 -15.48
N PRO A 1028 -28.16 30.95 -14.56
CA PRO A 1028 -29.01 31.38 -13.47
C PRO A 1028 -28.20 32.10 -12.38
N SER A 1029 -28.84 33.00 -11.64
CA SER A 1029 -28.30 33.44 -10.35
C SER A 1029 -28.68 32.41 -9.30
N LEU A 1030 -27.68 31.88 -8.57
CA LEU A 1030 -27.94 30.98 -7.45
C LEU A 1030 -28.60 31.79 -6.30
N LEU A 1031 -29.69 31.26 -5.76
CA LEU A 1031 -30.48 31.87 -4.69
C LEU A 1031 -30.40 30.96 -3.46
N LEU A 1032 -29.40 31.22 -2.62
CA LEU A 1032 -29.28 30.54 -1.33
C LEU A 1032 -30.19 31.21 -0.28
N PRO A 1033 -30.89 30.46 0.58
CA PRO A 1033 -31.66 31.03 1.70
C PRO A 1033 -30.73 31.80 2.65
N SER A 1034 -30.97 33.11 2.83
CA SER A 1034 -30.19 33.96 3.75
C SER A 1034 -30.94 34.19 5.06
N ASP A 1035 -30.20 34.31 6.17
CA ASP A 1035 -30.78 34.49 7.51
C ASP A 1035 -31.18 35.95 7.83
N GLY A 1036 -30.85 36.92 6.97
CA GLY A 1036 -31.09 38.36 7.17
C GLY A 1036 -31.85 39.06 6.03
N ASP A 1037 -32.19 40.34 6.24
CA ASP A 1037 -33.00 41.20 5.35
C ASP A 1037 -32.33 41.59 4.00
N GLY A 1038 -31.38 40.80 3.49
CA GLY A 1038 -30.70 41.06 2.21
C GLY A 1038 -29.63 42.15 2.31
N GLY A 1039 -28.63 41.94 3.18
CA GLY A 1039 -27.40 42.75 3.18
C GLY A 1039 -26.78 42.80 1.78
N ARG A 1040 -26.21 43.95 1.39
CA ARG A 1040 -25.54 44.06 0.08
C ARG A 1040 -24.38 43.07 0.04
N ALA A 1041 -24.29 42.29 -1.03
CA ALA A 1041 -23.19 41.35 -1.25
C ALA A 1041 -21.78 41.99 -1.31
N SER A 1042 -21.67 43.32 -1.19
CA SER A 1042 -20.41 44.06 -1.05
C SER A 1042 -19.80 43.99 0.36
N ASP A 1043 -20.57 43.59 1.38
CA ASP A 1043 -20.16 43.62 2.79
C ASP A 1043 -19.92 42.19 3.31
N LEU A 1044 -19.10 41.39 2.62
CA LEU A 1044 -18.82 39.99 2.97
C LEU A 1044 -17.81 39.89 4.13
N GLN A 1045 -18.30 40.01 5.36
CA GLN A 1045 -17.52 39.62 6.53
C GLN A 1045 -17.43 38.08 6.56
N GLY A 1046 -16.23 37.52 6.51
CA GLY A 1046 -16.06 36.06 6.43
C GLY A 1046 -15.99 35.39 7.79
N ALA A 1047 -16.46 34.15 7.86
CA ALA A 1047 -16.20 33.23 8.96
C ALA A 1047 -15.91 31.83 8.40
N ASN A 1048 -15.18 31.02 9.16
CA ASN A 1048 -14.73 29.70 8.75
C ASN A 1048 -15.23 28.61 9.69
N LEU A 1049 -15.66 27.48 9.14
CA LEU A 1049 -16.00 26.25 9.85
C LEU A 1049 -15.09 25.11 9.38
N PRO A 1050 -14.17 24.61 10.23
CA PRO A 1050 -13.33 23.48 9.88
C PRO A 1050 -14.11 22.17 9.94
N VAL A 1051 -13.74 21.21 9.10
CA VAL A 1051 -14.26 19.84 9.16
C VAL A 1051 -13.20 18.82 8.80
N MET A 1052 -13.18 17.74 9.57
CA MET A 1052 -12.30 16.59 9.33
C MET A 1052 -13.12 15.48 8.69
N ILE A 1053 -12.77 15.08 7.48
CA ILE A 1053 -13.35 13.89 6.86
C ILE A 1053 -12.54 12.69 7.35
N SER A 1054 -13.22 11.71 7.95
CA SER A 1054 -12.55 10.56 8.55
C SER A 1054 -11.72 9.78 7.52
N LYS A 1055 -10.59 9.23 7.94
CA LYS A 1055 -9.71 8.40 7.11
C LYS A 1055 -10.47 7.28 6.39
N GLU A 1056 -11.42 6.64 7.07
CA GLU A 1056 -12.25 5.57 6.48
C GLU A 1056 -13.09 6.08 5.30
N VAL A 1057 -13.72 7.25 5.44
CA VAL A 1057 -14.50 7.86 4.35
C VAL A 1057 -13.57 8.28 3.21
N THR A 1058 -12.41 8.84 3.50
CA THR A 1058 -11.39 9.22 2.49
C THR A 1058 -10.93 8.01 1.67
N GLU A 1059 -10.57 6.90 2.32
CA GLU A 1059 -10.11 5.69 1.62
C GLU A 1059 -11.21 5.11 0.72
N LYS A 1060 -12.46 5.10 1.18
CA LYS A 1060 -13.60 4.66 0.36
C LYS A 1060 -13.92 5.61 -0.78
N LEU A 1061 -13.79 6.94 -0.60
CA LEU A 1061 -13.92 7.92 -1.67
C LEU A 1061 -12.85 7.70 -2.74
N LYS A 1062 -11.60 7.39 -2.36
CA LYS A 1062 -10.52 7.06 -3.30
C LYS A 1062 -10.81 5.80 -4.09
N LEU A 1063 -11.24 4.72 -3.42
CA LEU A 1063 -11.64 3.49 -4.09
C LEU A 1063 -12.81 3.69 -5.04
N MET A 1064 -13.82 4.48 -4.62
CA MET A 1064 -14.96 4.83 -5.47
C MET A 1064 -14.52 5.65 -6.68
N ALA A 1065 -13.63 6.63 -6.49
CA ALA A 1065 -13.08 7.45 -7.58
C ALA A 1065 -12.38 6.57 -8.63
N MET A 1066 -11.54 5.63 -8.18
CA MET A 1066 -10.87 4.66 -9.05
C MET A 1066 -11.87 3.80 -9.82
N ASN A 1067 -12.85 3.20 -9.13
CA ASN A 1067 -13.85 2.32 -9.75
C ASN A 1067 -14.73 3.04 -10.78
N SER A 1068 -15.06 4.31 -10.52
CA SER A 1068 -15.94 5.12 -11.35
C SER A 1068 -15.18 5.96 -12.39
N ARG A 1069 -13.85 5.82 -12.49
CA ARG A 1069 -12.96 6.57 -13.40
C ARG A 1069 -13.15 8.08 -13.29
N VAL A 1070 -13.23 8.58 -12.07
CA VAL A 1070 -13.32 10.01 -11.75
C VAL A 1070 -12.27 10.37 -10.70
N THR A 1071 -12.07 11.64 -10.41
CA THR A 1071 -11.24 12.05 -9.28
C THR A 1071 -12.05 12.21 -8.00
N VAL A 1072 -11.38 12.13 -6.84
CA VAL A 1072 -11.99 12.46 -5.54
C VAL A 1072 -12.59 13.87 -5.56
N GLN A 1073 -11.92 14.82 -6.21
CA GLN A 1073 -12.43 16.17 -6.45
C GLN A 1073 -13.80 16.14 -7.13
N MET A 1074 -13.97 15.35 -8.19
CA MET A 1074 -15.25 15.25 -8.91
C MET A 1074 -16.35 14.69 -8.01
N LEU A 1075 -16.10 13.61 -7.25
CA LEU A 1075 -17.08 13.06 -6.29
C LEU A 1075 -17.51 14.11 -5.26
N MET A 1076 -16.55 14.82 -4.68
CA MET A 1076 -16.81 15.84 -3.66
C MET A 1076 -17.52 17.06 -4.25
N LEU A 1077 -17.15 17.49 -5.46
CA LEU A 1077 -17.81 18.58 -6.20
C LEU A 1077 -19.24 18.19 -6.60
N THR A 1078 -19.47 16.93 -7.00
CA THR A 1078 -20.82 16.42 -7.29
C THR A 1078 -21.70 16.47 -6.05
N THR A 1079 -21.17 16.05 -4.90
CA THR A 1079 -21.88 16.14 -3.62
C THR A 1079 -22.17 17.59 -3.25
N TRP A 1080 -21.25 18.52 -3.58
CA TRP A 1080 -21.39 19.95 -3.30
C TRP A 1080 -22.45 20.61 -4.19
N ALA A 1081 -22.49 20.25 -5.47
CA ALA A 1081 -23.53 20.70 -6.39
C ALA A 1081 -24.90 20.12 -6.01
N ALA A 1082 -24.96 18.85 -5.60
CA ALA A 1082 -26.18 18.20 -5.13
C ALA A 1082 -26.72 18.85 -3.84
N LEU A 1083 -25.85 19.23 -2.92
CA LEU A 1083 -26.24 19.99 -1.72
C LEU A 1083 -26.85 21.35 -2.09
N GLN A 1084 -26.25 22.08 -3.03
CA GLN A 1084 -26.80 23.37 -3.48
C GLN A 1084 -28.15 23.21 -4.17
N TRP A 1085 -28.34 22.15 -4.97
CA TRP A 1085 -29.66 21.80 -5.49
C TRP A 1085 -30.65 21.51 -4.37
N GLN A 1086 -30.27 20.72 -3.36
CA GLN A 1086 -31.13 20.37 -2.22
C GLN A 1086 -31.55 21.62 -1.42
N ILE A 1087 -30.65 22.59 -1.25
CA ILE A 1087 -30.91 23.81 -0.47
C ILE A 1087 -31.73 24.84 -1.27
N SER A 1088 -31.43 25.01 -2.56
CA SER A 1088 -32.01 26.08 -3.39
C SER A 1088 -33.22 25.64 -4.23
N ALA A 1089 -33.42 24.33 -4.39
CA ALA A 1089 -34.32 23.71 -5.36
C ALA A 1089 -34.08 24.16 -6.83
N GLN A 1090 -32.88 24.70 -7.13
CA GLN A 1090 -32.52 25.10 -8.49
C GLN A 1090 -31.92 23.93 -9.26
N HIS A 1091 -32.45 23.68 -10.46
CA HIS A 1091 -31.99 22.59 -11.31
C HIS A 1091 -30.67 22.89 -12.03
N ASP A 1092 -30.26 24.16 -12.16
CA ASP A 1092 -29.07 24.55 -12.91
C ASP A 1092 -28.09 25.21 -11.93
N ILE A 1093 -27.05 24.45 -11.56
CA ILE A 1093 -26.10 24.78 -10.51
C ILE A 1093 -24.77 25.15 -11.15
N CYS A 1094 -24.27 26.33 -10.80
CA CYS A 1094 -22.98 26.83 -11.27
C CYS A 1094 -22.04 27.04 -10.09
N VAL A 1095 -20.87 26.40 -10.15
CA VAL A 1095 -19.85 26.45 -9.09
C VAL A 1095 -18.57 27.03 -9.68
N ALA A 1096 -17.98 28.01 -9.01
CA ALA A 1096 -16.65 28.49 -9.33
C ALA A 1096 -15.62 27.45 -8.85
N MET A 1097 -14.62 27.18 -9.68
CA MET A 1097 -13.57 26.21 -9.38
C MET A 1097 -12.22 26.81 -9.79
N PRO A 1098 -11.22 26.87 -8.89
CA PRO A 1098 -9.90 27.33 -9.25
C PRO A 1098 -9.16 26.22 -9.99
N VAL A 1099 -8.41 26.58 -11.03
CA VAL A 1099 -7.55 25.67 -11.78
C VAL A 1099 -6.15 26.26 -11.94
N ALA A 1100 -5.12 25.43 -11.87
CA ALA A 1100 -3.74 25.86 -12.05
C ALA A 1100 -3.44 26.04 -13.54
N ASN A 1101 -3.25 27.28 -14.01
CA ASN A 1101 -3.01 27.56 -15.42
C ASN A 1101 -1.50 27.72 -15.72
N ARG A 1102 -0.68 26.80 -15.19
CA ARG A 1102 0.80 26.80 -15.28
C ARG A 1102 1.30 25.82 -16.34
N GLN A 1103 2.31 26.21 -17.11
CA GLN A 1103 3.05 25.29 -18.00
C GLN A 1103 4.32 24.78 -17.29
N MET A 1104 4.97 23.73 -17.82
CA MET A 1104 6.18 23.15 -17.21
C MET A 1104 7.30 24.20 -16.99
N LYS A 1105 7.47 25.13 -17.93
CA LYS A 1105 8.40 26.25 -17.84
C LYS A 1105 8.08 27.29 -16.74
N ASP A 1106 6.88 27.23 -16.16
CA ASP A 1106 6.39 28.11 -15.11
C ASP A 1106 6.44 27.47 -13.70
N GLU A 1107 6.80 26.19 -13.58
CA GLU A 1107 6.75 25.44 -12.31
C GLU A 1107 7.64 26.03 -11.20
N ASN A 1108 8.76 26.64 -11.59
CA ASN A 1108 9.75 27.25 -10.69
C ASN A 1108 9.56 28.78 -10.54
N THR A 1109 8.42 29.33 -10.97
CA THR A 1109 8.15 30.77 -10.96
C THR A 1109 7.03 31.11 -9.96
N ILE A 1110 7.26 32.05 -9.05
CA ILE A 1110 6.21 32.58 -8.16
C ILE A 1110 5.32 33.55 -8.96
N GLY A 1111 4.00 33.47 -8.77
CA GLY A 1111 3.04 34.36 -9.43
C GLY A 1111 1.59 33.93 -9.23
N CYS A 1112 0.64 34.72 -9.71
CA CYS A 1112 -0.79 34.40 -9.68
C CYS A 1112 -1.20 33.67 -10.97
N TYR A 1113 -0.96 32.35 -11.05
CA TYR A 1113 -1.35 31.55 -12.23
C TYR A 1113 -2.69 30.85 -12.07
N VAL A 1114 -3.28 30.85 -10.87
CA VAL A 1114 -4.64 30.34 -10.69
C VAL A 1114 -5.57 31.06 -11.67
N ASN A 1115 -6.43 30.32 -12.34
CA ASN A 1115 -7.52 30.87 -13.13
C ASN A 1115 -8.83 30.31 -12.58
N THR A 1116 -9.84 31.15 -12.39
CA THR A 1116 -11.15 30.68 -11.88
C THR A 1116 -12.08 30.36 -13.05
N VAL A 1117 -12.49 29.09 -13.17
CA VAL A 1117 -13.44 28.61 -14.18
C VAL A 1117 -14.79 28.29 -13.54
N ILE A 1118 -15.82 28.12 -14.37
CA ILE A 1118 -17.17 27.79 -13.91
C ILE A 1118 -17.54 26.37 -14.34
N VAL A 1119 -17.94 25.55 -13.37
CA VAL A 1119 -18.53 24.23 -13.61
C VAL A 1119 -20.05 24.37 -13.51
N ARG A 1120 -20.74 24.17 -14.63
CA ARG A 1120 -22.21 24.24 -14.72
C ARG A 1120 -22.80 22.85 -14.91
N THR A 1121 -23.67 22.45 -13.99
CA THR A 1121 -24.32 21.15 -13.99
C THR A 1121 -25.83 21.29 -13.85
N ARG A 1122 -26.58 20.45 -14.57
CA ARG A 1122 -28.04 20.39 -14.44
C ARG A 1122 -28.43 19.17 -13.63
N ILE A 1123 -29.23 19.40 -12.59
CA ILE A 1123 -29.64 18.42 -11.60
C ILE A 1123 -31.16 18.30 -11.65
N GLU A 1124 -31.66 17.10 -11.94
CA GLU A 1124 -33.08 16.78 -11.94
C GLU A 1124 -33.47 15.97 -10.68
N PRO A 1125 -34.74 16.01 -10.25
CA PRO A 1125 -35.21 15.27 -9.08
C PRO A 1125 -35.22 13.76 -9.34
N HIS A 1126 -34.99 12.97 -8.30
CA HIS A 1126 -34.96 11.50 -8.33
C HIS A 1126 -33.95 10.87 -9.30
N GLN A 1127 -32.89 11.60 -9.66
CA GLN A 1127 -31.80 11.02 -10.42
C GLN A 1127 -30.81 10.32 -9.48
N PRO A 1128 -30.17 9.22 -9.90
CA PRO A 1128 -29.10 8.61 -9.14
C PRO A 1128 -27.87 9.52 -9.10
N PHE A 1129 -27.10 9.47 -8.02
CA PHE A 1129 -25.88 10.27 -7.84
C PHE A 1129 -24.91 10.10 -9.01
N ARG A 1130 -24.74 8.87 -9.53
CA ARG A 1130 -23.93 8.55 -10.71
C ARG A 1130 -24.28 9.38 -11.94
N ALA A 1131 -25.56 9.70 -12.17
CA ALA A 1131 -25.96 10.53 -13.30
C ALA A 1131 -25.46 11.98 -13.16
N VAL A 1132 -25.52 12.51 -11.93
CA VAL A 1132 -24.96 13.83 -11.61
C VAL A 1132 -23.44 13.81 -11.70
N LEU A 1133 -22.80 12.76 -11.20
CA LEU A 1133 -21.36 12.58 -11.24
C LEU A 1133 -20.85 12.61 -12.68
N ASN A 1134 -21.52 11.91 -13.60
CA ASN A 1134 -21.17 11.93 -15.01
C ASN A 1134 -21.34 13.33 -15.62
N THR A 1135 -22.39 14.06 -15.24
CA THR A 1135 -22.61 15.42 -15.73
C THR A 1135 -21.56 16.39 -15.19
N VAL A 1136 -21.20 16.28 -13.91
CA VAL A 1136 -20.15 17.07 -13.26
C VAL A 1136 -18.78 16.72 -13.85
N ARG A 1137 -18.47 15.44 -14.08
CA ARG A 1137 -17.24 15.01 -14.79
C ARG A 1137 -17.12 15.73 -16.12
N GLN A 1138 -18.15 15.68 -16.96
CA GLN A 1138 -18.16 16.35 -18.27
C GLN A 1138 -18.03 17.89 -18.14
N ALA A 1139 -18.75 18.49 -17.20
CA ALA A 1139 -18.70 19.93 -16.96
C ALA A 1139 -17.32 20.39 -16.45
N SER A 1140 -16.71 19.67 -15.51
CA SER A 1140 -15.36 19.93 -15.00
C SER A 1140 -14.32 19.82 -16.10
N LEU A 1141 -14.38 18.77 -16.92
CA LEU A 1141 -13.44 18.59 -18.03
C LEU A 1141 -13.59 19.65 -19.13
N ASN A 1142 -14.83 20.05 -19.44
CA ASN A 1142 -15.09 21.17 -20.36
C ASN A 1142 -14.53 22.48 -19.80
N ALA A 1143 -14.75 22.78 -18.52
CA ALA A 1143 -14.23 23.98 -17.87
C ALA A 1143 -12.68 23.99 -17.84
N ILE A 1144 -12.06 22.86 -17.49
CA ILE A 1144 -10.60 22.69 -17.43
C ILE A 1144 -9.96 22.81 -18.82
N SER A 1145 -10.48 22.12 -19.84
CA SER A 1145 -9.95 22.17 -21.21
C SER A 1145 -10.06 23.54 -21.87
N HIS A 1146 -10.91 24.44 -21.36
CA HIS A 1146 -11.05 25.82 -21.82
C HIS A 1146 -10.53 26.84 -20.80
N SER A 1147 -9.75 26.39 -19.81
CA SER A 1147 -9.19 27.21 -18.73
C SER A 1147 -8.12 28.20 -19.18
N ALA A 1148 -7.63 28.08 -20.42
CA ALA A 1148 -6.75 29.08 -21.00
C ALA A 1148 -7.46 30.44 -21.21
N PHE A 1149 -8.80 30.46 -21.25
CA PHE A 1149 -9.56 31.70 -21.33
C PHE A 1149 -9.53 32.44 -19.99
N PRO A 1150 -9.12 33.73 -19.94
CA PRO A 1150 -8.84 34.38 -18.66
C PRO A 1150 -10.10 34.71 -17.85
N ALA A 1151 -10.00 34.62 -16.52
CA ALA A 1151 -11.11 34.83 -15.60
C ALA A 1151 -11.80 36.20 -15.74
N ASP A 1152 -11.09 37.30 -16.05
CA ASP A 1152 -11.73 38.61 -16.29
C ASP A 1152 -12.68 38.58 -17.49
N ARG A 1153 -12.37 37.75 -18.50
CA ARG A 1153 -13.21 37.57 -19.69
C ARG A 1153 -14.40 36.69 -19.38
N ILE A 1154 -14.20 35.59 -18.66
CA ILE A 1154 -15.29 34.75 -18.14
C ILE A 1154 -16.25 35.62 -17.30
N GLN A 1155 -15.72 36.44 -16.39
CA GLN A 1155 -16.50 37.34 -15.54
C GLN A 1155 -17.29 38.39 -16.34
N LYS A 1156 -16.71 38.94 -17.42
CA LYS A 1156 -17.43 39.86 -18.33
C LYS A 1156 -18.59 39.19 -19.05
N LEU A 1157 -18.47 37.91 -19.41
CA LEU A 1157 -19.56 37.14 -20.04
C LEU A 1157 -20.71 36.86 -19.05
N MET A 1158 -20.42 36.79 -17.75
CA MET A 1158 -21.42 36.58 -16.68
C MET A 1158 -22.15 37.86 -16.21
N ALA A 1159 -22.06 38.97 -16.97
CA ALA A 1159 -22.48 40.32 -16.56
C ALA A 1159 -23.78 40.34 -15.70
N ASN A 1160 -23.62 40.68 -14.40
CA ASN A 1160 -24.60 40.80 -13.31
C ASN A 1160 -24.74 39.65 -12.28
N ILE A 1161 -23.98 38.54 -12.36
CA ILE A 1161 -24.16 37.37 -11.47
C ILE A 1161 -22.99 37.05 -10.46
N PRO A 1162 -21.78 37.66 -10.49
CA PRO A 1162 -20.61 37.08 -9.81
C PRO A 1162 -20.73 36.94 -8.29
N TYR A 1163 -21.52 37.79 -7.63
CA TYR A 1163 -21.68 37.80 -6.17
C TYR A 1163 -22.62 36.71 -5.62
N HIS A 1164 -23.16 35.85 -6.49
CA HIS A 1164 -24.06 34.76 -6.12
C HIS A 1164 -23.46 33.36 -6.30
N LEU A 1165 -22.23 33.24 -6.81
CA LEU A 1165 -21.59 31.94 -7.04
C LEU A 1165 -21.00 31.35 -5.75
N THR A 1166 -21.07 30.04 -5.59
CA THR A 1166 -20.24 29.33 -4.59
C THR A 1166 -18.92 28.91 -5.20
N MET A 1167 -17.90 28.76 -4.36
CA MET A 1167 -16.57 28.26 -4.76
C MET A 1167 -16.35 26.86 -4.19
N PHE A 1168 -15.70 26.00 -4.98
CA PHE A 1168 -15.20 24.71 -4.56
C PHE A 1168 -13.72 24.59 -4.92
N ASP A 1169 -12.86 24.61 -3.90
CA ASP A 1169 -11.41 24.51 -4.01
C ASP A 1169 -10.93 23.13 -3.51
N PHE A 1170 -10.08 22.49 -4.28
CA PHE A 1170 -9.54 21.17 -3.98
C PHE A 1170 -8.06 21.12 -4.32
N GLN A 1171 -7.22 20.81 -3.32
CA GLN A 1171 -5.77 20.81 -3.45
C GLN A 1171 -5.20 19.43 -3.13
N ASN A 1172 -4.41 18.87 -4.06
CA ASN A 1172 -3.82 17.54 -3.96
C ASN A 1172 -2.33 17.61 -3.70
N ASP A 1173 -1.77 16.54 -3.15
CA ASP A 1173 -0.32 16.32 -3.02
C ASP A 1173 0.41 17.48 -2.32
N VAL A 1174 -0.23 18.07 -1.31
CA VAL A 1174 0.40 19.08 -0.46
C VAL A 1174 1.27 18.37 0.56
N ASP A 1175 2.58 18.30 0.31
CA ASP A 1175 3.55 17.86 1.31
C ASP A 1175 3.60 18.89 2.45
N PRO A 1176 3.16 18.57 3.68
CA PRO A 1176 3.30 19.50 4.78
C PRO A 1176 4.79 19.68 5.08
N ILE A 1177 5.21 20.92 5.36
CA ILE A 1177 6.55 21.16 5.90
C ILE A 1177 6.68 20.42 7.23
N ARG A 1178 7.60 19.46 7.31
CA ARG A 1178 7.83 18.66 8.53
C ARG A 1178 9.14 19.02 9.24
N GLY A 1179 10.01 19.77 8.57
CA GLY A 1179 11.29 20.21 9.10
C GLY A 1179 11.65 21.61 8.60
N PHE A 1180 12.28 22.40 9.46
CA PHE A 1180 12.66 23.78 9.17
C PHE A 1180 14.18 23.91 9.13
N GLY A 1181 14.74 24.23 7.96
CA GLY A 1181 16.18 24.21 7.68
C GLY A 1181 16.70 22.80 7.32
N GLY A 1182 17.89 22.75 6.71
CA GLY A 1182 18.42 21.52 6.08
C GLY A 1182 18.68 20.32 7.02
N ASN A 1183 18.61 20.52 8.34
CA ASN A 1183 18.69 19.46 9.38
C ASN A 1183 17.56 19.58 10.43
N GLY A 1184 16.58 20.47 10.22
CA GLY A 1184 16.05 21.24 11.34
C GLY A 1184 14.65 20.92 11.81
N ALA A 1185 14.29 21.61 12.89
CA ALA A 1185 13.32 21.23 13.89
C ALA A 1185 11.94 20.87 13.35
N ALA A 1186 11.24 19.99 14.07
CA ALA A 1186 9.85 19.68 13.79
C ALA A 1186 9.00 20.95 13.87
N VAL A 1187 8.19 21.17 12.84
CA VAL A 1187 7.29 22.31 12.73
C VAL A 1187 5.85 21.87 12.54
N GLU A 1188 4.94 22.77 12.86
CA GLU A 1188 3.49 22.63 12.64
C GLU A 1188 2.98 23.87 11.90
N LEU A 1189 2.02 23.71 11.00
CA LEU A 1189 1.36 24.83 10.34
C LEU A 1189 0.08 25.18 11.10
N LEU A 1190 -0.05 26.44 11.53
CA LEU A 1190 -1.27 26.93 12.17
C LEU A 1190 -2.22 27.52 11.12
N ASP A 1191 -3.50 27.21 11.25
CA ASP A 1191 -4.57 27.73 10.39
C ASP A 1191 -4.89 29.21 10.71
N VAL A 1192 -4.24 30.09 9.96
CA VAL A 1192 -4.31 31.55 10.15
C VAL A 1192 -4.97 32.27 8.98
N ASP A 1193 -5.84 31.62 8.21
CA ASP A 1193 -6.51 32.27 7.08
C ASP A 1193 -7.33 33.51 7.53
N PRO A 1194 -7.36 34.59 6.71
CA PRO A 1194 -8.04 35.83 7.07
C PRO A 1194 -9.57 35.67 7.07
N ASN A 1195 -10.27 36.39 7.96
CA ASN A 1195 -11.74 36.32 8.10
C ASN A 1195 -12.51 37.15 7.04
N GLY A 1196 -12.17 37.01 5.76
CA GLY A 1196 -12.83 37.70 4.66
C GLY A 1196 -13.42 36.72 3.64
N ALA A 1197 -14.74 36.71 3.46
CA ALA A 1197 -15.39 35.82 2.50
C ALA A 1197 -15.35 36.42 1.10
N LYS A 1198 -14.80 35.68 0.13
CA LYS A 1198 -14.76 36.09 -1.29
C LYS A 1198 -16.04 35.73 -2.04
N TYR A 1199 -16.73 34.71 -1.56
CA TYR A 1199 -17.96 34.13 -2.10
C TYR A 1199 -18.95 33.92 -0.95
N PRO A 1200 -20.27 33.87 -1.21
CA PRO A 1200 -21.26 33.48 -0.22
C PRO A 1200 -20.90 32.21 0.55
N LEU A 1201 -20.45 31.18 -0.17
CA LEU A 1201 -19.87 29.94 0.37
C LEU A 1201 -18.64 29.55 -0.45
N ASN A 1202 -17.57 29.16 0.22
CA ASN A 1202 -16.36 28.61 -0.37
C ASN A 1202 -15.94 27.37 0.41
N PHE A 1203 -16.05 26.21 -0.23
CA PHE A 1203 -15.63 24.94 0.34
C PHE A 1203 -14.22 24.62 -0.14
N THR A 1204 -13.26 24.56 0.77
CA THR A 1204 -11.87 24.21 0.47
C THR A 1204 -11.55 22.86 1.07
N CYS A 1205 -10.94 21.97 0.30
CA CYS A 1205 -10.46 20.67 0.75
C CYS A 1205 -8.99 20.48 0.35
N ILE A 1206 -8.20 19.99 1.29
CA ILE A 1206 -6.79 19.68 1.09
C ILE A 1206 -6.57 18.18 1.37
N GLU A 1207 -5.98 17.51 0.41
CA GLU A 1207 -5.62 16.10 0.49
C GLU A 1207 -4.18 15.93 1.02
N TYR A 1208 -4.08 15.31 2.20
CA TYR A 1208 -2.82 14.97 2.87
C TYR A 1208 -2.65 13.45 2.93
N GLY A 1209 -2.10 12.84 1.88
CA GLY A 1209 -1.95 11.39 1.83
C GLY A 1209 -3.30 10.69 1.91
N ASN A 1210 -3.63 10.04 3.04
CA ASN A 1210 -4.92 9.35 3.25
C ASN A 1210 -5.93 10.16 4.08
N GLU A 1211 -5.66 11.44 4.33
CA GLU A 1211 -6.54 12.33 5.09
C GLU A 1211 -7.04 13.47 4.21
N LEU A 1212 -8.31 13.86 4.39
CA LEU A 1212 -8.91 15.03 3.75
C LEU A 1212 -9.27 16.02 4.86
N GLN A 1213 -8.60 17.17 4.84
CA GLN A 1213 -8.92 18.30 5.70
C GLN A 1213 -9.74 19.30 4.89
N ALA A 1214 -10.93 19.65 5.36
CA ALA A 1214 -11.78 20.59 4.66
C ALA A 1214 -12.23 21.73 5.56
N ARG A 1215 -12.62 22.83 4.93
CA ARG A 1215 -13.23 23.98 5.61
C ARG A 1215 -14.29 24.61 4.74
N LEU A 1216 -15.32 25.14 5.39
CA LEU A 1216 -16.33 25.99 4.77
C LEU A 1216 -16.12 27.44 5.23
N GLU A 1217 -15.69 28.28 4.31
CA GLU A 1217 -15.72 29.73 4.46
C GLU A 1217 -17.10 30.22 4.00
N TYR A 1218 -17.74 31.07 4.80
CA TYR A 1218 -19.05 31.64 4.48
C TYR A 1218 -19.12 33.13 4.82
N SER A 1219 -20.01 33.84 4.14
CA SER A 1219 -20.31 35.23 4.46
C SER A 1219 -21.23 35.32 5.67
N ALA A 1220 -20.70 35.81 6.80
CA ALA A 1220 -21.44 36.06 8.04
C ALA A 1220 -22.49 37.17 7.89
N SER A 1221 -22.45 37.97 6.81
CA SER A 1221 -23.51 38.94 6.49
C SER A 1221 -24.71 38.32 5.77
N LEU A 1222 -24.56 37.10 5.22
CA LEU A 1222 -25.62 36.37 4.53
C LEU A 1222 -26.16 35.19 5.34
N PHE A 1223 -25.29 34.48 6.06
CA PHE A 1223 -25.62 33.26 6.80
C PHE A 1223 -25.13 33.36 8.24
N SER A 1224 -25.97 32.88 9.16
CA SER A 1224 -25.58 32.61 10.53
C SER A 1224 -24.64 31.41 10.59
N GLN A 1225 -23.84 31.33 11.66
CA GLN A 1225 -22.98 30.19 11.91
C GLN A 1225 -23.77 28.88 11.98
N ASP A 1226 -24.97 28.89 12.56
CA ASP A 1226 -25.82 27.71 12.70
C ASP A 1226 -26.27 27.18 11.34
N THR A 1227 -26.71 28.06 10.43
CA THR A 1227 -27.10 27.68 9.05
C THR A 1227 -25.91 27.10 8.28
N ALA A 1228 -24.75 27.77 8.31
CA ALA A 1228 -23.56 27.26 7.64
C ALA A 1228 -23.09 25.91 8.20
N TYR A 1229 -23.17 25.73 9.53
CA TYR A 1229 -22.80 24.48 10.21
C TYR A 1229 -23.76 23.34 9.85
N GLN A 1230 -25.06 23.61 9.75
CA GLN A 1230 -26.05 22.62 9.30
C GLN A 1230 -25.75 22.13 7.89
N TRP A 1231 -25.50 23.03 6.94
CA TRP A 1231 -25.16 22.64 5.57
C TRP A 1231 -23.86 21.84 5.49
N LEU A 1232 -22.86 22.20 6.29
CA LEU A 1232 -21.60 21.45 6.38
C LEU A 1232 -21.81 20.03 6.91
N ASN A 1233 -22.64 19.85 7.93
CA ASN A 1233 -22.97 18.51 8.44
C ASN A 1233 -23.73 17.67 7.40
N VAL A 1234 -24.73 18.27 6.72
CA VAL A 1234 -25.47 17.58 5.64
C VAL A 1234 -24.52 17.13 4.53
N TYR A 1235 -23.53 17.96 4.18
CA TYR A 1235 -22.50 17.59 3.21
C TYR A 1235 -21.68 16.36 3.65
N VAL A 1236 -21.19 16.35 4.89
CA VAL A 1236 -20.37 15.26 5.42
C VAL A 1236 -21.16 13.96 5.58
N ASP A 1237 -22.41 14.07 6.02
CA ASP A 1237 -23.32 12.93 6.11
C ASP A 1237 -23.61 12.35 4.72
N ALA A 1238 -23.81 13.21 3.72
CA ALA A 1238 -23.97 12.78 2.33
C ALA A 1238 -22.73 12.05 1.81
N LEU A 1239 -21.51 12.55 2.06
CA LEU A 1239 -20.28 11.83 1.71
C LEU A 1239 -20.19 10.46 2.38
N THR A 1240 -20.54 10.38 3.67
CA THR A 1240 -20.52 9.14 4.45
C THR A 1240 -21.54 8.13 3.91
N ARG A 1241 -22.74 8.59 3.55
CA ARG A 1241 -23.78 7.76 2.93
C ARG A 1241 -23.40 7.32 1.53
N LEU A 1242 -22.83 8.21 0.71
CA LEU A 1242 -22.36 7.90 -0.63
C LEU A 1242 -21.39 6.71 -0.61
N VAL A 1243 -20.36 6.77 0.25
CA VAL A 1243 -19.39 5.66 0.36
C VAL A 1243 -19.94 4.38 0.98
N THR A 1244 -21.10 4.45 1.64
CA THR A 1244 -21.74 3.30 2.29
C THR A 1244 -22.77 2.64 1.38
N LEU A 1245 -23.52 3.43 0.62
CA LEU A 1245 -24.69 3.00 -0.16
C LEU A 1245 -24.39 2.93 -1.67
N GLY A 1246 -23.27 3.49 -2.13
CA GLY A 1246 -22.84 3.45 -3.52
C GLY A 1246 -23.36 4.61 -4.36
N GLU A 1247 -22.82 4.73 -5.58
CA GLU A 1247 -23.12 5.83 -6.51
C GLU A 1247 -24.50 5.74 -7.19
N ASP A 1248 -25.20 4.62 -7.06
CA ASP A 1248 -26.56 4.44 -7.59
C ASP A 1248 -27.66 4.94 -6.65
N ILE A 1249 -27.28 5.50 -5.50
CA ILE A 1249 -28.21 6.12 -4.57
C ILE A 1249 -28.95 7.30 -5.21
N ASP A 1250 -30.27 7.34 -5.01
CA ASP A 1250 -31.12 8.46 -5.39
C ASP A 1250 -30.75 9.72 -4.60
N LEU A 1251 -30.71 10.90 -5.26
CA LEU A 1251 -30.33 12.15 -4.60
C LEU A 1251 -31.18 12.50 -3.36
N PHE A 1252 -32.47 12.19 -3.33
CA PHE A 1252 -33.27 12.43 -2.11
C PHE A 1252 -32.84 11.50 -1.00
N THR A 1253 -32.62 10.23 -1.31
CA THR A 1253 -32.15 9.23 -0.33
C THR A 1253 -30.76 9.58 0.20
N LEU A 1254 -29.91 10.21 -0.62
CA LEU A 1254 -28.60 10.70 -0.20
C LEU A 1254 -28.72 11.69 0.97
N PHE A 1255 -29.71 12.58 0.95
CA PHE A 1255 -29.92 13.60 1.99
C PHE A 1255 -30.96 13.20 3.06
N ASP A 1256 -31.92 12.31 2.77
CA ASP A 1256 -32.95 11.85 3.71
C ASP A 1256 -32.45 10.73 4.63
N GLY A 1257 -32.12 11.08 5.87
CA GLY A 1257 -31.69 10.12 6.88
C GLY A 1257 -32.86 9.33 7.46
N GLN A 1258 -32.65 8.05 7.79
CA GLN A 1258 -33.56 7.36 8.69
C GLN A 1258 -33.56 8.06 10.06
N GLY A 1259 -34.66 8.75 10.38
CA GLY A 1259 -35.05 9.12 11.74
C GLY A 1259 -34.70 10.55 12.18
N ASP A 1260 -35.75 11.37 12.31
CA ASP A 1260 -35.89 12.50 13.23
C ASP A 1260 -34.75 13.52 13.31
N THR A 1261 -34.77 14.53 12.42
CA THR A 1261 -34.82 15.98 12.73
C THR A 1261 -34.39 16.79 11.51
N LEU A 1262 -35.32 17.10 10.60
CA LEU A 1262 -35.29 18.25 9.68
C LEU A 1262 -36.74 18.45 9.20
N SER A 1263 -37.62 18.82 10.13
CA SER A 1263 -39.06 18.98 9.89
C SER A 1263 -39.45 20.29 9.20
N ASP A 1264 -38.50 21.02 8.59
CA ASP A 1264 -38.77 22.31 7.93
C ASP A 1264 -38.06 22.42 6.57
N VAL A 1265 -38.08 21.35 5.77
CA VAL A 1265 -37.89 21.50 4.31
C VAL A 1265 -39.26 21.85 3.72
N PRO A 1266 -39.43 22.99 3.02
CA PRO A 1266 -40.73 23.39 2.50
C PRO A 1266 -41.26 22.33 1.54
N ASP A 1267 -42.51 21.97 1.75
CA ASP A 1267 -43.30 21.01 0.96
C ASP A 1267 -43.44 21.51 -0.49
N PHE A 1268 -42.45 21.22 -1.33
CA PHE A 1268 -42.54 21.46 -2.77
C PHE A 1268 -42.97 20.16 -3.46
N GLN A 1269 -44.21 20.16 -3.97
CA GLN A 1269 -44.70 19.12 -4.87
C GLN A 1269 -44.00 19.24 -6.23
N PHE A 1270 -43.37 18.15 -6.67
CA PHE A 1270 -42.79 17.96 -8.00
C PHE A 1270 -43.84 17.85 -9.11
#